data_AF-I6AUW9-F1
#
_entry.id   AF-I6AUW9-F1
#
_cell.length_a   1.000
_cell.length_b   1.000
_cell.length_c   1.000
_cell.angle_alpha   90.00
_cell.angle_beta   90.00
_cell.angle_gamma   90.00
#
_symmetry.space_group_name_H-M   'P 1'
#
loop_
_entity.id
_entity.type
_entity.pdbx_description
1 polymer ?
#
loop_
_entity_poly.entity_id
_entity_poly.type
_entity_poly.pdbx_seq_one_letter_code
_entity_poly.pdbx_strand_id
1 'polypeptide(L)'
;MPVPSSKDAAAEPSEITTLQSSFAAQGLELIGTSVQLDTPPSPPRSDGTRATPGSLDDPLPEAMVELHPEEEAAAVLTIEDGYYAWHFATENTLPAEAPPIDNVLRTRDPIVPDDGAFSASAPTPGFRLVRIPLRLGTVPQATQPLTRGPLTDLVVTRVQVLVFKFAGRHLLRRFGSRVDEKCPSGIRLLRGETPASAAAEPLDWPLVQPGDYTLPSERAPRILLFVHGTFSSTIGGFGALAATPWGNDFLAAARAGYDALLAFDHPTLTVNPRDNAIELLSRLREHLGDRPAVLDIVCHSRGGLVVRSLIEDLLPGLALPWRVERTVFVGATNGGTQLANPKNWRELMELYTNLAAAAGRLLGRFPATTVTGVLIAELTRSIGLLVQILASEAIDNNILPGLAAMEPDGAFVRRLNQTQPGQATAAQSLYYAVTSDFSAKLAQQPGSDSGLPKRLLLLAADRAVDRLMGESNDLVVNVAAMTEVDPHAGVFVKDTLAFASNAVVYHTNYFLQPKVLESLARWLRLPPPAATPASLPAGLALRGLLSSGTNGYSAPARFDPSLDLASADAPAHATLQRLENSPARYLVVERHHEGRLLRYAFTSDEVRAACSVAAPGATLHRALNLHEFDASPTLSAHHTPTTRNTPPAPPQGAHPTTRRLVALDGDQVSGVAEAELEPTPFATLITQACLSASSFSVPTSRGPLFDLKSLRPPAHAASAPPSVRSNPPAPPAPPVPPSSGASVSPAPGGGGQTPAAIACHIRAEMDDLLVLNETTSVDVTLSREALGEVLRAVHRDTTAQIQPDLPLILEVIPRKNLRIVGASRQEFAPPALGAPVLHCFDIRPTDVGEGLLLVRVRQGSVPFANLTLAGTILAARGAEPVRRTPEQASVVEPTPSTQPLHQLTIFEAERGGQKYYQFIFDSPSLSRKDRFESPDITTDLVAYTRGLYDDIEKRWLGSHADVATFQRELRVFGATLWDRLLPRELQALLWQHRDAIDEILVFAEEPFIPWELVHLKDPDTDSLPSESRFLGQMGLVRWLHNNGWPTGTLRARPGRCHHLIPRYPHPQWHLPEAEKEAAYLIKTFQSAEVVPHEAELTSLLNTPAGFDLLHFACHGVAESGEIARAELMLEGRLVGTPPHQTYSTERFRVDHIEHGPRLDHPTGGVRPIIVINACQVGRAGYHLTSIGGFARAFLRKGVGLFVAASWAVGDQPARTFTETLYARLVAGDTLAQATVAAREAARKAGDATWLAYTVYGNPRARLTATS
;
A
#
# COMPACT_ATOMS: atom_id res chain seq x y z
N MET A 1 -6.62 2.77 35.07
CA MET A 1 -5.64 2.89 33.96
C MET A 1 -6.41 2.83 32.65
N PRO A 2 -6.33 3.82 31.77
CA PRO A 2 -7.00 3.76 30.48
C PRO A 2 -6.17 2.95 29.47
N VAL A 3 -6.88 2.11 28.73
CA VAL A 3 -6.42 1.15 27.71
C VAL A 3 -6.29 1.87 26.36
N PRO A 4 -5.24 1.64 25.55
CA PRO A 4 -5.20 2.12 24.17
C PRO A 4 -5.82 1.11 23.20
N SER A 5 -6.69 1.63 22.33
CA SER A 5 -7.47 0.98 21.28
C SER A 5 -6.63 0.66 20.03
N SER A 6 -6.73 -0.57 19.52
CA SER A 6 -6.18 -1.01 18.23
C SER A 6 -7.11 -0.65 17.07
N LYS A 7 -6.62 0.17 16.13
CA LYS A 7 -7.21 0.40 14.81
C LYS A 7 -6.35 -0.33 13.78
N ASP A 8 -6.93 -1.34 13.13
CA ASP A 8 -6.38 -1.99 11.94
C ASP A 8 -6.45 -1.03 10.75
N ALA A 9 -5.30 -0.82 10.10
CA ALA A 9 -5.16 -0.13 8.83
C ALA A 9 -4.41 -1.06 7.87
N ALA A 10 -4.83 -1.11 6.60
CA ALA A 10 -4.15 -1.81 5.53
C ALA A 10 -2.64 -1.57 5.59
N ALA A 11 -1.83 -2.63 5.64
CA ALA A 11 -0.38 -2.49 5.75
C ALA A 11 0.17 -1.90 4.45
N GLU A 12 0.36 -0.58 4.45
CA GLU A 12 1.08 0.11 3.38
C GLU A 12 2.46 -0.52 3.18
N PRO A 13 2.96 -0.62 1.93
CA PRO A 13 4.31 -1.08 1.67
C PRO A 13 5.30 -0.26 2.50
N SER A 14 6.26 -0.93 3.13
CA SER A 14 7.25 -0.22 3.93
C SER A 14 7.94 0.84 3.07
N GLU A 15 8.22 2.00 3.65
CA GLU A 15 8.88 3.14 2.99
C GLU A 15 10.15 2.71 2.24
N ILE A 16 10.88 1.75 2.81
CA ILE A 16 12.12 1.17 2.27
C ILE A 16 11.84 0.30 1.04
N THR A 17 10.81 -0.56 1.09
CA THR A 17 10.42 -1.40 -0.05
C THR A 17 9.99 -0.54 -1.24
N THR A 18 9.28 0.55 -0.97
CA THR A 18 8.84 1.51 -1.99
C THR A 18 10.03 2.25 -2.62
N LEU A 19 10.99 2.70 -1.82
CA LEU A 19 12.26 3.29 -2.29
C LEU A 19 13.07 2.30 -3.13
N GLN A 20 13.25 1.06 -2.67
CA GLN A 20 14.00 0.01 -3.37
C GLN A 20 13.41 -0.30 -4.74
N SER A 21 12.09 -0.50 -4.80
CA SER A 21 11.37 -0.76 -6.05
C SER A 21 11.52 0.41 -7.04
N SER A 22 11.52 1.64 -6.53
CA SER A 22 11.61 2.85 -7.34
C SER A 22 13.02 3.09 -7.89
N PHE A 23 14.08 2.73 -7.15
CA PHE A 23 15.47 2.76 -7.65
C PHE A 23 15.76 1.61 -8.61
N ALA A 24 15.26 0.40 -8.32
CA ALA A 24 15.38 -0.74 -9.23
C ALA A 24 14.75 -0.44 -10.60
N ALA A 25 13.57 0.22 -10.62
CA ALA A 25 12.94 0.68 -11.86
C ALA A 25 13.80 1.68 -12.68
N GLN A 26 14.82 2.29 -12.09
CA GLN A 26 15.74 3.23 -12.74
C GLN A 26 17.08 2.59 -13.14
N GLY A 27 17.24 1.28 -12.98
CA GLY A 27 18.49 0.59 -13.27
C GLY A 27 19.55 0.73 -12.17
N LEU A 28 19.14 1.20 -10.97
CA LEU A 28 19.95 1.09 -9.75
C LEU A 28 19.60 -0.24 -9.09
N GLU A 29 20.34 -1.29 -9.44
CA GLU A 29 20.10 -2.63 -8.91
C GLU A 29 20.66 -2.74 -7.50
N LEU A 30 19.82 -3.20 -6.56
CA LEU A 30 20.24 -3.47 -5.18
C LEU A 30 20.97 -4.81 -5.15
N ILE A 31 22.27 -4.77 -4.91
CA ILE A 31 23.13 -5.98 -4.98
C ILE A 31 23.42 -6.55 -3.59
N GLY A 32 23.10 -5.80 -2.53
CA GLY A 32 23.24 -6.30 -1.16
C GLY A 32 22.56 -5.43 -0.13
N THR A 33 22.16 -6.07 0.96
CA THR A 33 21.78 -5.41 2.22
C THR A 33 22.68 -5.96 3.31
N SER A 34 23.27 -5.10 4.15
CA SER A 34 23.96 -5.54 5.35
C SER A 34 23.18 -5.12 6.60
N VAL A 35 23.34 -5.92 7.66
CA VAL A 35 22.86 -5.63 9.01
C VAL A 35 24.09 -5.57 9.93
N GLN A 36 24.13 -4.49 10.74
CA GLN A 36 24.98 -4.22 11.90
C GLN A 36 26.44 -3.82 11.66
N LEU A 37 26.71 -2.53 11.90
CA LEU A 37 27.99 -2.04 12.39
C LEU A 37 27.79 -1.68 13.88
N ASP A 38 28.44 -2.41 14.78
CA ASP A 38 28.59 -1.97 16.17
C ASP A 38 29.63 -0.86 16.18
N THR A 39 29.25 0.36 16.58
CA THR A 39 30.24 1.40 16.89
C THR A 39 31.07 0.95 18.10
N PRO A 40 32.41 0.96 18.04
CA PRO A 40 33.23 0.47 19.13
C PRO A 40 33.01 1.33 20.39
N PRO A 41 33.03 0.72 21.60
CA PRO A 41 32.97 1.48 22.83
C PRO A 41 34.14 2.47 22.88
N SER A 42 33.86 3.72 23.26
CA SER A 42 34.92 4.70 23.48
C SER A 42 35.95 4.14 24.47
N PRO A 43 37.27 4.33 24.25
CA PRO A 43 38.29 3.79 25.12
C PRO A 43 38.10 4.32 26.56
N PRO A 44 38.37 3.50 27.59
CA PRO A 44 38.32 3.98 28.97
C PRO A 44 39.31 5.13 29.12
N ARG A 45 38.82 6.29 29.59
CA ARG A 45 39.68 7.40 29.99
C ARG A 45 40.55 6.91 31.15
N SER A 46 41.82 6.63 30.88
CA SER A 46 42.83 6.50 31.93
C SER A 46 43.01 7.85 32.60
N ASP A 47 42.91 7.87 33.93
CA ASP A 47 43.12 9.06 34.74
C ASP A 47 44.44 9.76 34.40
N GLY A 48 44.35 11.09 34.25
CA GLY A 48 45.50 11.95 34.48
C GLY A 48 46.44 12.20 33.31
N THR A 49 45.95 12.54 32.12
CA THR A 49 46.67 13.49 31.25
C THR A 49 45.70 14.32 30.42
N ARG A 50 45.96 15.62 30.34
CA ARG A 50 45.18 16.59 29.59
C ARG A 50 45.44 16.37 28.10
N ALA A 51 44.68 15.47 27.48
CA ALA A 51 44.72 15.28 26.03
C ALA A 51 44.16 16.54 25.35
N THR A 52 45.00 17.16 24.52
CA THR A 52 44.61 18.07 23.44
C THR A 52 43.46 17.47 22.62
N PRO A 53 42.51 18.27 22.09
CA PRO A 53 41.48 17.75 21.19
C PRO A 53 42.17 17.06 20.00
N GLY A 54 42.04 15.73 19.98
CA GLY A 54 42.69 14.84 19.01
C GLY A 54 42.14 15.06 17.61
N SER A 55 42.99 14.77 16.63
CA SER A 55 42.88 15.12 15.22
C SER A 55 41.71 14.45 14.48
N LEU A 56 41.40 15.02 13.31
CA LEU A 56 40.46 14.57 12.28
C LEU A 56 40.82 13.21 11.63
N ASP A 57 41.54 12.31 12.31
CA ASP A 57 42.19 11.14 11.70
C ASP A 57 41.65 9.77 12.15
N ASP A 58 40.53 9.69 12.87
CA ASP A 58 39.84 8.39 13.02
C ASP A 58 39.28 7.98 11.65
N PRO A 59 39.61 6.78 11.12
CA PRO A 59 39.15 6.38 9.80
C PRO A 59 37.63 6.26 9.82
N LEU A 60 36.96 7.06 8.97
CA LEU A 60 35.53 6.90 8.70
C LEU A 60 35.25 5.44 8.33
N PRO A 61 34.14 4.83 8.76
CA PRO A 61 33.76 3.50 8.30
C PRO A 61 33.66 3.51 6.77
N GLU A 62 34.27 2.53 6.10
CA GLU A 62 34.31 2.45 4.64
C GLU A 62 33.57 1.21 4.14
N ALA A 63 32.80 1.37 3.07
CA ALA A 63 32.27 0.25 2.30
C ALA A 63 33.23 -0.09 1.15
N MET A 64 33.62 -1.36 1.08
CA MET A 64 34.39 -1.91 -0.02
C MET A 64 33.43 -2.55 -1.01
N VAL A 65 33.37 -2.04 -2.23
CA VAL A 65 32.47 -2.57 -3.28
C VAL A 65 33.29 -3.07 -4.46
N GLU A 66 33.14 -4.35 -4.78
CA GLU A 66 33.72 -4.94 -5.99
C GLU A 66 32.89 -4.58 -7.21
N LEU A 67 33.51 -4.03 -8.24
CA LEU A 67 32.90 -3.70 -9.53
C LEU A 67 33.38 -4.67 -10.60
N HIS A 68 32.44 -5.36 -11.26
CA HIS A 68 32.69 -6.11 -12.49
C HIS A 68 33.11 -5.15 -13.64
N PRO A 69 33.85 -5.59 -14.69
CA PRO A 69 34.15 -4.76 -15.86
C PRO A 69 32.95 -4.09 -16.54
N GLU A 70 31.75 -4.66 -16.41
CA GLU A 70 30.49 -4.11 -16.93
C GLU A 70 29.79 -3.15 -15.93
N GLU A 71 30.21 -3.14 -14.66
CA GLU A 71 29.72 -2.26 -13.60
C GLU A 71 30.71 -1.12 -13.43
N GLU A 72 30.38 0.09 -13.88
CA GLU A 72 31.37 1.17 -13.88
C GLU A 72 31.34 2.03 -12.61
N ALA A 73 30.22 2.02 -11.88
CA ALA A 73 30.03 2.83 -10.68
C ALA A 73 29.16 2.11 -9.63
N ALA A 74 29.29 2.54 -8.37
CA ALA A 74 28.46 2.11 -7.26
C ALA A 74 28.13 3.27 -6.33
N ALA A 75 26.96 3.18 -5.70
CA ALA A 75 26.48 4.10 -4.70
C ALA A 75 25.96 3.33 -3.48
N VAL A 76 26.13 3.89 -2.29
CA VAL A 76 25.66 3.29 -1.04
C VAL A 76 24.66 4.22 -0.39
N LEU A 77 23.49 3.71 -0.02
CA LEU A 77 22.48 4.44 0.75
C LEU A 77 22.46 3.88 2.17
N THR A 78 22.77 4.72 3.16
CA THR A 78 22.64 4.38 4.58
C THR A 78 21.33 4.93 5.13
N ILE A 79 20.67 4.12 5.97
CA ILE A 79 19.45 4.49 6.69
C ILE A 79 19.74 4.40 8.19
N GLU A 80 19.63 5.53 8.89
CA GLU A 80 19.86 5.61 10.34
C GLU A 80 18.72 6.42 10.96
N ASP A 81 17.93 5.81 11.85
CA ASP A 81 16.79 6.45 12.53
C ASP A 81 15.83 7.20 11.57
N GLY A 82 15.58 6.63 10.39
CA GLY A 82 14.71 7.20 9.35
C GLY A 82 15.34 8.33 8.53
N TYR A 83 16.64 8.62 8.70
CA TYR A 83 17.44 9.51 7.86
C TYR A 83 18.17 8.73 6.76
N TYR A 84 18.07 9.21 5.54
CA TYR A 84 18.65 8.60 4.33
C TYR A 84 19.87 9.41 3.87
N ALA A 85 21.02 8.78 3.70
CA ALA A 85 22.26 9.43 3.24
C ALA A 85 22.96 8.64 2.14
N TRP A 86 23.45 9.33 1.11
CA TRP A 86 24.05 8.72 -0.07
C TRP A 86 25.57 8.91 -0.09
N HIS A 87 26.29 7.81 -0.29
CA HIS A 87 27.75 7.75 -0.30
C HIS A 87 28.24 7.27 -1.66
N PHE A 88 29.30 7.91 -2.16
CA PHE A 88 29.91 7.66 -3.47
C PHE A 88 31.42 7.47 -3.30
N ALA A 89 32.06 6.84 -4.29
CA ALA A 89 33.51 6.64 -4.28
C ALA A 89 34.29 7.96 -4.29
N THR A 90 35.49 7.96 -3.71
CA THR A 90 36.43 9.11 -3.74
C THR A 90 37.67 8.77 -4.58
N GLU A 91 38.21 9.77 -5.30
CA GLU A 91 39.21 9.70 -6.40
C GLU A 91 40.54 8.94 -6.15
N ASN A 92 40.79 8.34 -4.98
CA ASN A 92 41.98 7.53 -4.75
C ASN A 92 41.68 6.03 -4.92
N THR A 93 41.57 5.58 -6.16
CA THR A 93 41.82 4.16 -6.50
C THR A 93 43.27 3.84 -6.15
N LEU A 94 43.49 2.98 -5.15
CA LEU A 94 44.81 2.49 -4.79
C LEU A 94 45.48 1.82 -6.01
N PRO A 95 46.79 2.07 -6.28
CA PRO A 95 47.57 1.18 -7.13
C PRO A 95 47.54 -0.24 -6.56
N ALA A 96 47.71 -1.24 -7.43
CA ALA A 96 47.56 -2.68 -7.14
C ALA A 96 48.50 -3.26 -6.05
N GLU A 97 49.25 -2.43 -5.33
CA GLU A 97 50.20 -2.83 -4.29
C GLU A 97 50.11 -1.85 -3.10
N ALA A 98 49.31 -2.18 -2.07
CA ALA A 98 49.30 -1.48 -0.78
C ALA A 98 49.14 -2.49 0.38
N PRO A 99 49.76 -2.25 1.55
CA PRO A 99 49.88 -3.23 2.64
C PRO A 99 48.56 -3.41 3.42
N PRO A 100 48.42 -4.48 4.24
CA PRO A 100 47.13 -4.87 4.81
C PRO A 100 46.65 -3.91 5.91
N ILE A 101 45.35 -3.59 5.89
CA ILE A 101 44.65 -2.75 6.88
C ILE A 101 43.54 -3.62 7.52
N ASP A 102 43.41 -3.56 8.84
CA ASP A 102 42.60 -4.47 9.67
C ASP A 102 41.06 -4.28 9.64
N ASN A 103 40.52 -3.31 8.90
CA ASN A 103 39.07 -3.01 8.89
C ASN A 103 38.45 -3.24 7.51
N VAL A 104 38.48 -4.48 7.00
CA VAL A 104 37.89 -4.82 5.69
C VAL A 104 36.59 -5.60 5.87
N LEU A 105 35.47 -5.02 5.42
CA LEU A 105 34.25 -5.76 5.06
C LEU A 105 34.58 -6.69 3.88
N ARG A 106 35.01 -7.93 4.18
CA ARG A 106 35.12 -9.01 3.19
C ARG A 106 34.00 -10.02 3.41
N THR A 107 33.26 -10.27 2.34
CA THR A 107 32.49 -11.50 2.13
C THR A 107 33.43 -12.71 2.22
N ARG A 108 33.20 -13.64 3.16
CA ARG A 108 34.00 -14.86 3.29
C ARG A 108 33.11 -16.10 3.50
N ASP A 109 33.08 -16.94 2.47
CA ASP A 109 33.31 -18.40 2.58
C ASP A 109 34.85 -18.66 2.53
N PRO A 110 35.46 -19.86 2.81
CA PRO A 110 34.91 -21.24 2.88
C PRO A 110 35.51 -22.24 3.96
N ILE A 111 34.83 -23.41 4.10
CA ILE A 111 35.21 -24.83 4.43
C ILE A 111 36.57 -25.20 5.16
N VAL A 112 36.46 -25.84 6.37
CA VAL A 112 37.22 -26.93 7.11
C VAL A 112 38.79 -27.06 7.04
N PRO A 113 39.49 -27.75 7.99
CA PRO A 113 40.01 -27.33 9.30
C PRO A 113 41.56 -27.22 9.40
N ASP A 114 42.01 -26.45 10.41
CA ASP A 114 43.32 -26.38 11.10
C ASP A 114 44.66 -26.05 10.39
N ASP A 115 45.41 -25.25 11.16
CA ASP A 115 46.84 -24.93 11.17
C ASP A 115 47.43 -24.00 10.08
N GLY A 116 47.56 -22.71 10.47
CA GLY A 116 48.71 -21.89 10.08
C GLY A 116 48.42 -20.63 9.25
N ALA A 117 48.54 -19.47 9.91
CA ALA A 117 48.80 -18.14 9.34
C ALA A 117 47.84 -17.60 8.23
N PHE A 118 47.00 -16.64 8.61
CA PHE A 118 46.20 -15.83 7.69
C PHE A 118 47.09 -15.02 6.72
N SER A 119 46.96 -15.30 5.42
CA SER A 119 47.46 -14.45 4.33
C SER A 119 46.28 -13.83 3.57
N ALA A 120 46.34 -12.52 3.31
CA ALA A 120 45.29 -11.76 2.63
C ALA A 120 45.26 -12.09 1.12
N SER A 121 44.12 -12.56 0.61
CA SER A 121 43.92 -12.81 -0.82
C SER A 121 43.83 -11.49 -1.61
N ALA A 122 44.50 -11.48 -2.77
CA ALA A 122 44.49 -10.42 -3.77
C ALA A 122 43.09 -10.26 -4.44
N PRO A 123 42.77 -9.09 -5.04
CA PRO A 123 41.49 -8.87 -5.74
C PRO A 123 41.26 -9.89 -6.87
N THR A 124 39.99 -10.27 -7.06
CA THR A 124 39.55 -11.19 -8.12
C THR A 124 39.99 -10.67 -9.49
N PRO A 125 40.73 -11.45 -10.31
CA PRO A 125 41.21 -11.00 -11.61
C PRO A 125 40.06 -10.48 -12.50
N GLY A 126 40.14 -9.22 -12.94
CA GLY A 126 39.14 -8.57 -13.77
C GLY A 126 38.16 -7.65 -13.02
N PHE A 127 38.03 -7.76 -11.70
CA PHE A 127 37.17 -6.85 -10.91
C PHE A 127 37.97 -5.67 -10.37
N ARG A 128 37.36 -4.48 -10.33
CA ARG A 128 37.93 -3.29 -9.70
C ARG A 128 37.30 -3.09 -8.32
N LEU A 129 38.11 -3.06 -7.28
CA LEU A 129 37.65 -2.76 -5.94
C LEU A 129 37.56 -1.24 -5.73
N VAL A 130 36.41 -0.76 -5.27
CA VAL A 130 36.14 0.66 -5.04
C VAL A 130 35.85 0.92 -3.57
N ARG A 131 36.48 1.97 -3.01
CA ARG A 131 36.30 2.41 -1.63
C ARG A 131 35.25 3.51 -1.57
N ILE A 132 34.22 3.32 -0.76
CA ILE A 132 33.16 4.31 -0.54
C ILE A 132 33.16 4.70 0.95
N PRO A 133 33.63 5.91 1.30
CA PRO A 133 33.60 6.36 2.68
C PRO A 133 32.16 6.60 3.15
N LEU A 134 31.78 6.02 4.29
CA LEU A 134 30.44 6.16 4.88
C LEU A 134 30.43 7.27 5.94
N ARG A 135 29.54 8.25 5.75
CA ARG A 135 29.29 9.32 6.72
C ARG A 135 28.16 8.94 7.70
N LEU A 136 28.49 8.17 8.72
CA LEU A 136 27.57 7.82 9.81
C LEU A 136 27.43 8.98 10.80
N GLY A 137 26.27 9.11 11.45
CA GLY A 137 26.01 10.22 12.36
C GLY A 137 26.72 10.04 13.69
N THR A 138 27.61 10.96 14.07
CA THR A 138 28.00 11.12 15.48
C THR A 138 26.97 12.01 16.14
N VAL A 139 26.16 11.48 17.07
CA VAL A 139 25.30 12.32 17.92
C VAL A 139 26.21 13.22 18.76
N PRO A 140 26.16 14.56 18.64
CA PRO A 140 26.90 15.43 19.54
C PRO A 140 26.34 15.23 20.96
N GLN A 141 27.17 14.82 21.91
CA GLN A 141 26.77 14.85 23.32
C GLN A 141 26.34 16.27 23.67
N ALA A 142 25.06 16.43 23.98
CA ALA A 142 24.52 17.69 24.46
C ALA A 142 25.35 18.19 25.65
N THR A 143 25.91 19.39 25.52
CA THR A 143 26.65 20.10 26.55
C THR A 143 25.70 20.64 27.63
N GLN A 144 25.06 19.74 28.39
CA GLN A 144 24.48 20.09 29.69
C GLN A 144 24.69 18.96 30.71
N PRO A 145 25.09 19.28 31.95
CA PRO A 145 25.33 18.29 32.99
C PRO A 145 23.99 17.82 33.55
N LEU A 146 23.44 16.73 33.00
CA LEU A 146 22.33 16.00 33.61
C LEU A 146 22.91 14.85 34.44
N THR A 147 22.48 14.80 35.70
CA THR A 147 22.86 13.83 36.73
C THR A 147 22.73 12.39 36.25
N ARG A 148 23.86 11.67 36.19
CA ARG A 148 23.98 10.26 35.80
C ARG A 148 23.40 9.33 36.86
N GLY A 149 22.40 8.52 36.50
CA GLY A 149 21.97 7.33 37.22
C GLY A 149 22.49 6.05 36.54
N PRO A 150 22.49 4.89 37.22
CA PRO A 150 23.21 3.68 36.79
C PRO A 150 22.53 2.88 35.66
N LEU A 151 21.71 3.51 34.81
CA LEU A 151 20.89 2.83 33.79
C LEU A 151 20.94 3.47 32.39
N THR A 152 21.97 4.26 32.07
CA THR A 152 22.08 4.96 30.77
C THR A 152 23.41 4.71 30.06
N ASP A 153 23.75 3.46 29.76
CA ASP A 153 24.84 3.13 28.84
C ASP A 153 24.48 1.93 27.97
N LEU A 154 23.94 2.20 26.78
CA LEU A 154 24.06 1.44 25.51
C LEU A 154 22.99 1.96 24.53
N VAL A 155 23.28 3.08 23.86
CA VAL A 155 22.54 3.45 22.64
C VAL A 155 23.35 2.93 21.46
N VAL A 156 23.00 1.74 20.99
CA VAL A 156 23.50 1.18 19.73
C VAL A 156 22.58 1.70 18.62
N THR A 157 23.07 2.60 17.77
CA THR A 157 22.31 3.07 16.60
C THR A 157 22.33 2.00 15.52
N ARG A 158 21.14 1.58 15.06
CA ARG A 158 21.00 0.62 13.96
C ARG A 158 21.16 1.36 12.64
N VAL A 159 22.23 1.06 11.91
CA VAL A 159 22.45 1.56 10.55
C VAL A 159 22.17 0.44 9.56
N GLN A 160 21.22 0.66 8.66
CA GLN A 160 20.99 -0.21 7.51
C GLN A 160 21.76 0.34 6.30
N VAL A 161 22.40 -0.55 5.55
CA VAL A 161 23.21 -0.19 4.38
C VAL A 161 22.66 -0.89 3.14
N LEU A 162 22.30 -0.10 2.13
CA LEU A 162 21.84 -0.57 0.81
C LEU A 162 22.92 -0.25 -0.23
N VAL A 163 23.39 -1.25 -0.97
CA VAL A 163 24.44 -1.08 -1.98
C VAL A 163 23.85 -1.21 -3.37
N PHE A 164 24.03 -0.17 -4.19
CA PHE A 164 23.59 -0.12 -5.58
C PHE A 164 24.78 -0.14 -6.53
N LYS A 165 24.74 -0.97 -7.58
CA LYS A 165 25.74 -0.94 -8.66
C LYS A 165 25.07 -0.76 -10.03
N PHE A 166 25.80 -0.15 -10.98
CA PHE A 166 25.29 0.17 -12.31
C PHE A 166 26.42 0.54 -13.31
N ALA A 167 26.09 0.53 -14.61
CA ALA A 167 27.03 0.79 -15.71
C ALA A 167 27.15 2.28 -16.09
N GLY A 168 28.05 3.03 -15.44
CA GLY A 168 28.16 4.51 -15.48
C GLY A 168 28.40 5.23 -16.84
N ARG A 169 29.42 4.93 -17.66
CA ARG A 169 29.83 5.78 -18.81
C ARG A 169 29.12 5.45 -20.12
N HIS A 170 28.62 4.23 -20.31
CA HIS A 170 27.77 3.91 -21.46
C HIS A 170 26.36 4.53 -21.36
N LEU A 171 25.92 4.94 -20.15
CA LEU A 171 24.62 5.58 -19.91
C LEU A 171 24.60 7.05 -20.38
N LEU A 172 25.61 7.87 -20.08
CA LEU A 172 25.55 9.32 -20.33
C LEU A 172 25.43 9.75 -21.81
N ARG A 173 25.97 8.96 -22.76
CA ARG A 173 25.92 9.29 -24.20
C ARG A 173 24.76 8.63 -24.97
N ARG A 174 24.05 7.66 -24.38
CA ARG A 174 22.93 6.93 -25.02
C ARG A 174 21.60 6.99 -24.24
N PHE A 175 21.59 7.42 -22.98
CA PHE A 175 20.44 7.30 -22.08
C PHE A 175 19.92 8.62 -21.48
N GLY A 176 20.51 9.78 -21.79
CA GLY A 176 19.86 11.06 -21.45
C GLY A 176 18.42 11.15 -21.97
N SER A 177 18.10 10.44 -23.07
CA SER A 177 16.75 10.30 -23.62
C SER A 177 15.91 9.14 -23.03
N ARG A 178 16.53 8.11 -22.41
CA ARG A 178 15.84 6.88 -21.95
C ARG A 178 15.37 6.94 -20.49
N VAL A 179 15.96 7.79 -19.66
CA VAL A 179 15.45 8.04 -18.30
C VAL A 179 14.19 8.92 -18.35
N ASP A 180 14.12 9.82 -19.33
CA ASP A 180 12.91 10.59 -19.62
C ASP A 180 11.80 9.77 -20.31
N GLU A 181 12.13 8.72 -21.07
CA GLU A 181 11.12 7.80 -21.64
C GLU A 181 10.22 7.14 -20.58
N LYS A 182 10.62 7.15 -19.29
CA LYS A 182 9.83 6.61 -18.17
C LYS A 182 8.98 7.65 -17.42
N CYS A 183 9.14 8.96 -17.69
CA CYS A 183 8.20 10.00 -17.30
C CYS A 183 7.45 10.44 -18.57
N PRO A 184 6.29 9.84 -18.88
CA PRO A 184 5.63 10.08 -20.15
C PRO A 184 5.20 11.56 -20.23
N SER A 185 5.94 12.34 -21.01
CA SER A 185 5.65 13.75 -21.24
C SER A 185 4.28 13.88 -21.90
N GLY A 186 3.40 14.73 -21.35
CA GLY A 186 2.08 14.91 -21.91
C GLY A 186 1.07 15.54 -20.96
N ILE A 187 -0.13 15.76 -21.50
CA ILE A 187 -1.24 16.36 -20.77
C ILE A 187 -1.99 15.28 -20.01
N ARG A 188 -2.15 15.48 -18.71
CA ARG A 188 -3.03 14.69 -17.86
C ARG A 188 -4.33 15.42 -17.59
N LEU A 189 -5.39 14.64 -17.40
CA LEU A 189 -6.70 15.16 -17.00
C LEU A 189 -6.95 14.85 -15.52
N LEU A 190 -7.09 15.89 -14.70
CA LEU A 190 -7.36 15.77 -13.27
C LEU A 190 -8.86 15.47 -13.07
N ARG A 191 -9.24 14.23 -13.38
CA ARG A 191 -10.57 13.68 -13.07
C ARG A 191 -10.68 13.51 -11.55
N GLY A 192 -11.92 13.54 -11.05
CA GLY A 192 -12.18 13.31 -9.64
C GLY A 192 -13.54 12.72 -9.38
N GLU A 193 -13.83 11.64 -10.09
CA GLU A 193 -14.73 10.64 -9.54
C GLU A 193 -13.89 9.77 -8.60
N THR A 194 -13.76 10.20 -7.35
CA THR A 194 -13.71 9.20 -6.28
C THR A 194 -15.17 8.85 -6.03
N PRO A 195 -15.63 7.62 -6.35
CA PRO A 195 -16.94 7.19 -5.90
C PRO A 195 -16.99 7.38 -4.39
N ALA A 196 -18.05 7.99 -3.87
CA ALA A 196 -18.25 8.17 -2.42
C ALA A 196 -18.35 6.84 -1.64
N SER A 197 -18.07 5.70 -2.28
CA SER A 197 -18.04 4.34 -1.75
C SER A 197 -16.75 3.56 -2.06
N ALA A 198 -15.73 4.15 -2.69
CA ALA A 198 -14.53 3.40 -3.08
C ALA A 198 -13.44 3.45 -2.00
N ALA A 199 -13.42 2.41 -1.15
CA ALA A 199 -12.16 1.99 -0.54
C ALA A 199 -11.27 1.38 -1.63
N ALA A 200 -10.03 1.87 -1.74
CA ALA A 200 -8.89 1.21 -2.41
C ALA A 200 -8.82 1.19 -3.95
N GLU A 201 -9.11 2.29 -4.66
CA GLU A 201 -8.53 2.49 -6.00
C GLU A 201 -7.29 3.41 -5.94
N PRO A 202 -6.23 3.16 -6.73
CA PRO A 202 -5.09 4.07 -6.86
C PRO A 202 -5.54 5.42 -7.43
N LEU A 203 -4.89 6.52 -7.03
CA LEU A 203 -5.12 7.84 -7.63
C LEU A 203 -4.81 7.77 -9.14
N ASP A 204 -5.85 7.85 -9.98
CA ASP A 204 -5.72 7.77 -11.44
C ASP A 204 -5.97 9.13 -12.10
N TRP A 205 -4.90 9.74 -12.62
CA TRP A 205 -4.94 10.92 -13.47
C TRP A 205 -4.31 10.58 -14.82
N PRO A 206 -5.10 10.11 -15.79
CA PRO A 206 -4.57 9.54 -17.03
C PRO A 206 -4.00 10.62 -17.95
N LEU A 207 -3.06 10.22 -18.80
CA LEU A 207 -2.68 11.00 -19.99
C LEU A 207 -3.86 11.02 -20.96
N VAL A 208 -4.08 12.16 -21.58
CA VAL A 208 -5.20 12.38 -22.50
C VAL A 208 -4.73 12.92 -23.84
N GLN A 209 -5.45 12.55 -24.89
CA GLN A 209 -5.31 13.04 -26.25
C GLN A 209 -6.39 14.09 -26.58
N PRO A 210 -6.22 14.88 -27.64
CA PRO A 210 -7.28 15.76 -28.12
C PRO A 210 -8.57 14.99 -28.40
N GLY A 211 -9.67 15.35 -27.72
CA GLY A 211 -10.98 14.70 -27.86
C GLY A 211 -11.42 13.82 -26.68
N ASP A 212 -10.51 13.47 -25.75
CA ASP A 212 -10.83 12.68 -24.54
C ASP A 212 -11.68 13.45 -23.51
N TYR A 213 -11.86 14.75 -23.73
CA TYR A 213 -12.75 15.62 -22.97
C TYR A 213 -13.36 16.67 -23.91
N THR A 214 -14.58 17.10 -23.58
CA THR A 214 -15.34 18.04 -24.40
C THR A 214 -15.10 19.47 -23.93
N LEU A 215 -14.81 20.36 -24.86
CA LEU A 215 -14.67 21.78 -24.60
C LEU A 215 -15.77 22.55 -25.34
N PRO A 216 -16.27 23.67 -24.79
CA PRO A 216 -17.36 24.44 -25.39
C PRO A 216 -16.97 24.98 -26.78
N SER A 217 -17.89 24.91 -27.75
CA SER A 217 -17.74 25.50 -29.09
C SER A 217 -18.16 26.97 -29.15
N GLU A 218 -19.17 27.35 -28.37
CA GLU A 218 -19.85 28.65 -28.44
C GLU A 218 -19.12 29.79 -27.69
N ARG A 219 -18.13 29.46 -26.86
CA ARG A 219 -17.34 30.43 -26.09
C ARG A 219 -15.91 29.96 -25.88
N ALA A 220 -15.01 30.88 -25.54
CA ALA A 220 -13.66 30.53 -25.13
C ALA A 220 -13.69 29.56 -23.93
N PRO A 221 -13.00 28.40 -24.00
CA PRO A 221 -12.86 27.52 -22.85
C PRO A 221 -12.01 28.19 -21.76
N ARG A 222 -12.34 27.87 -20.51
CA ARG A 222 -11.56 28.21 -19.32
C ARG A 222 -10.84 26.96 -18.86
N ILE A 223 -9.52 27.00 -18.83
CA ILE A 223 -8.65 25.88 -18.49
C ILE A 223 -7.88 26.20 -17.22
N LEU A 224 -7.86 25.26 -16.27
CA LEU A 224 -6.93 25.30 -15.14
C LEU A 224 -5.78 24.33 -15.41
N LEU A 225 -4.56 24.83 -15.47
CA LEU A 225 -3.37 24.03 -15.76
C LEU A 225 -2.45 23.90 -14.53
N PHE A 226 -2.03 22.68 -14.23
CA PHE A 226 -1.05 22.37 -13.18
C PHE A 226 0.32 21.99 -13.79
N VAL A 227 1.41 22.57 -13.28
CA VAL A 227 2.78 22.27 -13.75
C VAL A 227 3.69 21.97 -12.56
N HIS A 228 4.20 20.73 -12.49
CA HIS A 228 4.94 20.22 -11.34
C HIS A 228 6.41 20.67 -11.32
N GLY A 229 7.10 20.35 -10.21
CA GLY A 229 8.47 20.74 -9.91
C GLY A 229 9.55 19.72 -10.28
N THR A 230 10.79 19.99 -9.84
CA THR A 230 11.95 19.08 -9.99
C THR A 230 11.74 17.78 -9.22
N PHE A 231 12.23 16.66 -9.76
CA PHE A 231 12.10 15.33 -9.17
C PHE A 231 10.65 14.89 -8.91
N SER A 232 9.73 15.31 -9.78
CA SER A 232 8.30 15.12 -9.56
C SER A 232 7.58 14.69 -10.84
N SER A 233 6.31 14.33 -10.67
CA SER A 233 5.30 14.12 -11.70
C SER A 233 4.03 14.85 -11.27
N THR A 234 2.98 14.88 -12.11
CA THR A 234 1.68 15.44 -11.73
C THR A 234 1.16 14.79 -10.45
N ILE A 235 1.27 13.47 -10.35
CA ILE A 235 0.87 12.73 -9.15
C ILE A 235 1.77 13.14 -7.99
N GLY A 236 3.10 13.08 -8.15
CA GLY A 236 4.07 13.46 -7.11
C GLY A 236 3.90 14.88 -6.56
N GLY A 237 3.59 15.85 -7.41
CA GLY A 237 3.49 17.28 -7.03
C GLY A 237 2.12 17.69 -6.50
N PHE A 238 1.04 17.08 -7.00
CA PHE A 238 -0.33 17.54 -6.73
C PHE A 238 -1.23 16.47 -6.10
N GLY A 239 -0.81 15.22 -5.95
CA GLY A 239 -1.64 14.14 -5.40
C GLY A 239 -2.14 14.38 -3.97
N ALA A 240 -1.46 15.24 -3.20
CA ALA A 240 -1.93 15.75 -1.90
C ALA A 240 -3.32 16.42 -1.97
N LEU A 241 -3.69 17.00 -3.12
CA LEU A 241 -5.01 17.58 -3.36
C LEU A 241 -6.11 16.52 -3.31
N ALA A 242 -5.85 15.30 -3.80
CA ALA A 242 -6.81 14.20 -3.75
C ALA A 242 -6.79 13.45 -2.40
N ALA A 243 -5.77 13.66 -1.58
CA ALA A 243 -5.57 12.95 -0.32
C ALA A 243 -6.28 13.58 0.90
N THR A 244 -6.65 14.86 0.82
CA THR A 244 -7.24 15.60 1.94
C THR A 244 -8.69 16.01 1.66
N PRO A 245 -9.57 16.12 2.67
CA PRO A 245 -10.96 16.56 2.45
C PRO A 245 -11.06 17.95 1.79
N TRP A 246 -10.31 18.93 2.30
CA TRP A 246 -10.28 20.28 1.73
C TRP A 246 -9.63 20.35 0.34
N GLY A 247 -8.67 19.46 0.05
CA GLY A 247 -8.11 19.33 -1.29
C GLY A 247 -9.13 18.76 -2.28
N ASN A 248 -9.92 17.76 -1.88
CA ASN A 248 -11.00 17.20 -2.68
C ASN A 248 -12.10 18.25 -2.94
N ASP A 249 -12.45 19.04 -1.93
CA ASP A 249 -13.38 20.17 -2.08
C ASP A 249 -12.86 21.19 -3.09
N PHE A 250 -11.58 21.55 -3.01
CA PHE A 250 -10.95 22.44 -3.99
C PHE A 250 -10.99 21.86 -5.40
N LEU A 251 -10.64 20.58 -5.59
CA LEU A 251 -10.70 19.92 -6.89
C LEU A 251 -12.14 19.88 -7.42
N ALA A 252 -13.14 19.64 -6.56
CA ALA A 252 -14.55 19.67 -6.93
C ALA A 252 -15.01 21.08 -7.35
N ALA A 253 -14.62 22.11 -6.59
CA ALA A 253 -14.90 23.50 -6.92
C ALA A 253 -14.24 23.91 -8.24
N ALA A 254 -12.99 23.51 -8.47
CA ALA A 254 -12.29 23.76 -9.73
C ALA A 254 -12.98 23.08 -10.91
N ARG A 255 -13.40 21.80 -10.78
CA ARG A 255 -14.16 21.10 -11.82
C ARG A 255 -15.49 21.77 -12.16
N ALA A 256 -16.14 22.40 -11.18
CA ALA A 256 -17.36 23.16 -11.41
C ALA A 256 -17.11 24.52 -12.07
N GLY A 257 -15.92 25.12 -11.86
CA GLY A 257 -15.57 26.47 -12.32
C GLY A 257 -14.81 26.54 -13.66
N TYR A 258 -14.21 25.44 -14.10
CA TYR A 258 -13.39 25.34 -15.31
C TYR A 258 -13.92 24.27 -16.28
N ASP A 259 -13.70 24.46 -17.57
CA ASP A 259 -14.11 23.51 -18.60
C ASP A 259 -13.19 22.27 -18.66
N ALA A 260 -11.92 22.43 -18.26
CA ALA A 260 -11.00 21.32 -18.08
C ALA A 260 -9.93 21.65 -17.03
N LEU A 261 -9.55 20.63 -16.25
CA LEU A 261 -8.43 20.66 -15.29
C LEU A 261 -7.32 19.80 -15.86
N LEU A 262 -6.28 20.44 -16.36
CA LEU A 262 -5.17 19.78 -17.03
C LEU A 262 -3.93 19.85 -16.14
N ALA A 263 -3.02 18.89 -16.31
CA ALA A 263 -1.67 18.98 -15.79
C ALA A 263 -0.66 18.55 -16.84
N PHE A 264 0.58 18.98 -16.68
CA PHE A 264 1.65 18.67 -17.62
C PHE A 264 2.76 17.86 -16.92
N ASP A 265 2.91 16.60 -17.33
CA ASP A 265 4.09 15.79 -17.00
C ASP A 265 5.22 16.14 -17.97
N HIS A 266 6.42 16.37 -17.44
CA HIS A 266 7.58 16.70 -18.26
C HIS A 266 8.93 16.32 -17.63
N PRO A 267 9.99 16.12 -18.43
CA PRO A 267 11.35 15.96 -17.94
C PRO A 267 11.87 17.15 -17.14
N THR A 268 12.46 16.91 -15.97
CA THR A 268 12.89 18.00 -15.06
C THR A 268 14.40 18.19 -14.96
N LEU A 269 15.21 17.15 -15.23
CA LEU A 269 16.67 17.17 -15.01
C LEU A 269 17.47 17.43 -16.30
N THR A 270 17.08 16.74 -17.36
CA THR A 270 17.75 16.58 -18.66
C THR A 270 17.32 17.61 -19.70
N VAL A 271 16.12 18.19 -19.56
CA VAL A 271 15.53 19.15 -20.50
C VAL A 271 15.38 20.51 -19.83
N ASN A 272 15.84 21.58 -20.48
CA ASN A 272 15.74 22.96 -19.96
C ASN A 272 14.26 23.40 -19.79
N PRO A 273 13.91 24.31 -18.85
CA PRO A 273 12.52 24.74 -18.65
C PRO A 273 11.87 25.36 -19.90
N ARG A 274 12.65 26.05 -20.74
CA ARG A 274 12.13 26.64 -21.97
C ARG A 274 11.75 25.60 -23.02
N ASP A 275 12.52 24.53 -23.16
CA ASP A 275 12.19 23.45 -24.10
C ASP A 275 10.94 22.69 -23.62
N ASN A 276 10.78 22.49 -22.30
CA ASN A 276 9.54 21.99 -21.72
C ASN A 276 8.35 22.93 -22.01
N ALA A 277 8.57 24.25 -22.00
CA ALA A 277 7.52 25.22 -22.32
C ALA A 277 7.14 25.18 -23.82
N ILE A 278 8.08 24.89 -24.72
CA ILE A 278 7.81 24.68 -26.15
C ILE A 278 6.94 23.44 -26.34
N GLU A 279 7.28 22.34 -25.67
CA GLU A 279 6.46 21.12 -25.71
C GLU A 279 5.07 21.37 -25.13
N LEU A 280 4.97 22.02 -23.97
CA LEU A 280 3.70 22.40 -23.34
C LEU A 280 2.84 23.23 -24.30
N LEU A 281 3.42 24.24 -24.95
CA LEU A 281 2.74 25.06 -25.95
C LEU A 281 2.22 24.20 -27.11
N SER A 282 3.04 23.29 -27.63
CA SER A 282 2.65 22.37 -28.71
C SER A 282 1.44 21.52 -28.30
N ARG A 283 1.51 20.90 -27.11
CA ARG A 283 0.42 20.07 -26.57
C ARG A 283 -0.84 20.87 -26.29
N LEU A 284 -0.74 22.04 -25.67
CA LEU A 284 -1.90 22.91 -25.47
C LEU A 284 -2.52 23.30 -26.81
N ARG A 285 -1.73 23.49 -27.87
CA ARG A 285 -2.23 23.84 -29.20
C ARG A 285 -2.92 22.65 -29.87
N GLU A 286 -2.45 21.42 -29.67
CA GLU A 286 -3.13 20.20 -30.10
C GLU A 286 -4.52 20.08 -29.45
N HIS A 287 -4.63 20.43 -28.16
CA HIS A 287 -5.87 20.29 -27.38
C HIS A 287 -6.84 21.46 -27.54
N LEU A 288 -6.34 22.69 -27.63
CA LEU A 288 -7.14 23.90 -27.67
C LEU A 288 -7.34 24.43 -29.09
N GLY A 289 -6.42 24.13 -30.01
CA GLY A 289 -6.37 24.73 -31.34
C GLY A 289 -6.06 26.23 -31.30
N ASP A 290 -6.25 26.89 -32.44
CA ASP A 290 -6.00 28.33 -32.60
C ASP A 290 -7.21 29.20 -32.17
N ARG A 291 -8.16 28.63 -31.42
CA ARG A 291 -9.35 29.35 -30.96
C ARG A 291 -9.05 30.16 -29.69
N PRO A 292 -9.87 31.18 -29.37
CA PRO A 292 -9.71 31.94 -28.13
C PRO A 292 -9.83 31.03 -26.91
N ALA A 293 -8.91 31.15 -25.94
CA ALA A 293 -8.91 30.36 -24.71
C ALA A 293 -8.44 31.20 -23.52
N VAL A 294 -8.94 30.88 -22.32
CA VAL A 294 -8.52 31.51 -21.07
C VAL A 294 -7.86 30.46 -20.19
N LEU A 295 -6.64 30.75 -19.72
CA LEU A 295 -5.86 29.85 -18.88
C LEU A 295 -5.61 30.49 -17.51
N ASP A 296 -5.83 29.72 -16.46
CA ASP A 296 -5.30 29.97 -15.13
C ASP A 296 -4.31 28.83 -14.80
N ILE A 297 -3.20 29.13 -14.12
CA ILE A 297 -2.09 28.20 -13.95
C ILE A 297 -1.68 28.10 -12.47
N VAL A 298 -1.46 26.89 -11.98
CA VAL A 298 -0.83 26.62 -10.69
C VAL A 298 0.46 25.85 -10.94
N CYS A 299 1.57 26.36 -10.45
CA CYS A 299 2.87 25.74 -10.64
C CYS A 299 3.65 25.60 -9.34
N HIS A 300 4.48 24.57 -9.25
CA HIS A 300 5.26 24.26 -8.05
C HIS A 300 6.75 24.17 -8.38
N SER A 301 7.59 24.73 -7.50
CA SER A 301 9.06 24.65 -7.63
C SER A 301 9.55 25.09 -9.03
N ARG A 302 10.34 24.27 -9.71
CA ARG A 302 10.83 24.51 -11.09
C ARG A 302 9.75 24.72 -12.13
N GLY A 303 8.55 24.19 -11.93
CA GLY A 303 7.42 24.39 -12.85
C GLY A 303 7.13 25.87 -13.10
N GLY A 304 7.46 26.75 -12.13
CA GLY A 304 7.39 28.20 -12.31
C GLY A 304 8.25 28.70 -13.47
N LEU A 305 9.46 28.16 -13.67
CA LEU A 305 10.33 28.55 -14.78
C LEU A 305 9.78 28.09 -16.14
N VAL A 306 9.11 26.94 -16.20
CA VAL A 306 8.43 26.44 -17.41
C VAL A 306 7.28 27.39 -17.76
N VAL A 307 6.44 27.71 -16.77
CA VAL A 307 5.27 28.59 -16.95
C VAL A 307 5.69 30.01 -17.32
N ARG A 308 6.73 30.57 -16.68
CA ARG A 308 7.25 31.88 -17.04
C ARG A 308 7.85 31.88 -18.45
N SER A 309 8.56 30.83 -18.85
CA SER A 309 9.03 30.70 -20.24
C SER A 309 7.87 30.69 -21.24
N LEU A 310 6.75 30.03 -20.91
CA LEU A 310 5.55 30.05 -21.74
C LEU A 310 4.96 31.46 -21.85
N ILE A 311 4.73 32.13 -20.71
CA ILE A 311 4.00 33.41 -20.63
C ILE A 311 4.85 34.60 -21.08
N GLU A 312 6.10 34.67 -20.65
CA GLU A 312 6.97 35.83 -20.83
C GLU A 312 7.81 35.74 -22.10
N ASP A 313 8.17 34.54 -22.58
CA ASP A 313 9.07 34.37 -23.73
C ASP A 313 8.36 33.83 -24.99
N LEU A 314 7.53 32.79 -24.87
CA LEU A 314 6.95 32.12 -26.04
C LEU A 314 5.66 32.76 -26.56
N LEU A 315 4.66 32.94 -25.69
CA LEU A 315 3.35 33.48 -26.08
C LEU A 315 3.40 34.89 -26.71
N PRO A 316 4.23 35.84 -26.24
CA PRO A 316 4.30 37.18 -26.84
C PRO A 316 4.66 37.20 -28.33
N GLY A 317 5.47 36.25 -28.78
CA GLY A 317 5.87 36.11 -30.18
C GLY A 317 4.82 35.40 -31.06
N LEU A 318 3.77 34.85 -30.46
CA LEU A 318 2.76 34.04 -31.12
C LEU A 318 1.44 34.80 -31.10
N ALA A 319 0.87 35.08 -32.28
CA ALA A 319 -0.44 35.73 -32.41
C ALA A 319 -1.62 34.80 -32.04
N LEU A 320 -1.47 33.99 -30.98
CA LEU A 320 -2.50 33.10 -30.47
C LEU A 320 -3.51 33.91 -29.64
N PRO A 321 -4.82 33.68 -29.81
CA PRO A 321 -5.86 34.39 -29.05
C PRO A 321 -6.04 33.81 -27.63
N TRP A 322 -4.96 33.36 -26.99
CA TRP A 322 -4.99 32.81 -25.64
C TRP A 322 -4.65 33.88 -24.63
N ARG A 323 -5.38 33.88 -23.51
CA ARG A 323 -5.14 34.79 -22.38
C ARG A 323 -4.83 33.99 -21.14
N VAL A 324 -3.62 34.17 -20.60
CA VAL A 324 -3.28 33.69 -19.26
C VAL A 324 -3.71 34.77 -18.27
N GLU A 325 -4.76 34.51 -17.49
CA GLU A 325 -5.31 35.51 -16.57
C GLU A 325 -4.57 35.50 -15.23
N ARG A 326 -4.30 34.32 -14.67
CA ARG A 326 -3.74 34.18 -13.32
C ARG A 326 -2.75 33.04 -13.25
N THR A 327 -1.64 33.28 -12.57
CA THR A 327 -0.61 32.27 -12.32
C THR A 327 -0.26 32.24 -10.83
N VAL A 328 -0.35 31.08 -10.20
CA VAL A 328 0.01 30.87 -8.80
C VAL A 328 1.33 30.08 -8.72
N PHE A 329 2.34 30.71 -8.16
CA PHE A 329 3.67 30.16 -7.91
C PHE A 329 3.75 29.61 -6.49
N VAL A 330 3.81 28.30 -6.32
CA VAL A 330 3.91 27.65 -5.01
C VAL A 330 5.35 27.20 -4.78
N GLY A 331 6.07 27.84 -3.86
CA GLY A 331 7.48 27.53 -3.59
C GLY A 331 8.36 27.57 -4.85
N ALA A 332 8.04 28.44 -5.82
CA ALA A 332 8.65 28.39 -7.16
C ALA A 332 10.09 28.90 -7.17
N THR A 333 10.93 28.36 -8.05
CA THR A 333 12.35 28.78 -8.19
C THR A 333 12.50 30.00 -9.10
N ASN A 334 11.69 31.05 -8.90
CA ASN A 334 11.64 32.18 -9.83
C ASN A 334 12.96 32.96 -9.91
N GLY A 335 13.63 33.16 -8.77
CA GLY A 335 15.01 33.66 -8.65
C GLY A 335 16.05 32.54 -8.49
N GLY A 336 15.69 31.28 -8.80
CA GLY A 336 16.56 30.12 -8.64
C GLY A 336 16.69 29.56 -7.22
N THR A 337 17.59 28.59 -7.04
CA THR A 337 17.93 27.95 -5.76
C THR A 337 19.42 27.59 -5.69
N GLN A 338 20.09 27.83 -4.55
CA GLN A 338 21.51 27.49 -4.39
C GLN A 338 21.77 25.97 -4.48
N LEU A 339 20.75 25.15 -4.24
CA LEU A 339 20.86 23.69 -4.38
C LEU A 339 21.04 23.23 -5.83
N ALA A 340 20.72 24.09 -6.81
CA ALA A 340 20.94 23.78 -8.22
C ALA A 340 22.42 23.83 -8.62
N ASN A 341 23.29 24.44 -7.80
CA ASN A 341 24.73 24.47 -8.06
C ASN A 341 25.32 23.05 -8.01
N PRO A 342 26.15 22.63 -8.99
CA PRO A 342 26.74 21.29 -9.03
C PRO A 342 27.45 20.83 -7.74
N LYS A 343 28.04 21.77 -7.00
CA LYS A 343 28.71 21.49 -5.71
C LYS A 343 27.76 20.98 -4.63
N ASN A 344 26.46 21.23 -4.80
CA ASN A 344 25.41 21.00 -3.81
C ASN A 344 24.45 19.86 -4.22
N TRP A 345 24.72 19.17 -5.33
CA TRP A 345 23.82 18.14 -5.87
C TRP A 345 23.69 16.92 -4.95
N ARG A 346 24.71 16.61 -4.15
CA ARG A 346 24.61 15.55 -3.13
C ARG A 346 23.59 15.94 -2.06
N GLU A 347 23.72 17.14 -1.52
CA GLU A 347 22.85 17.70 -0.50
C GLU A 347 21.42 17.82 -1.02
N LEU A 348 21.23 18.26 -2.27
CA LEU A 348 19.94 18.31 -2.94
C LEU A 348 19.27 16.91 -3.00
N MET A 349 20.01 15.90 -3.43
CA MET A 349 19.53 14.53 -3.58
C MET A 349 19.15 13.91 -2.22
N GLU A 350 20.00 14.06 -1.20
CA GLU A 350 19.70 13.61 0.16
C GLU A 350 18.46 14.32 0.71
N LEU A 351 18.37 15.64 0.53
CA LEU A 351 17.21 16.41 0.96
C LEU A 351 15.92 15.90 0.33
N TYR A 352 15.86 15.76 -1.00
CA TYR A 352 14.66 15.27 -1.69
C TYR A 352 14.31 13.82 -1.31
N THR A 353 15.30 12.95 -1.10
CA THR A 353 15.05 11.57 -0.62
C THR A 353 14.36 11.59 0.75
N ASN A 354 14.85 12.43 1.68
CA ASN A 354 14.26 12.56 3.02
C ASN A 354 12.91 13.30 3.02
N LEU A 355 12.72 14.29 2.14
CA LEU A 355 11.45 15.01 1.99
C LEU A 355 10.36 14.11 1.39
N ALA A 356 10.69 13.24 0.44
CA ALA A 356 9.76 12.26 -0.12
C ALA A 356 9.31 11.24 0.94
N ALA A 357 10.26 10.70 1.70
CA ALA A 357 10.01 9.85 2.86
C ALA A 357 9.10 10.52 3.91
N ALA A 358 9.39 11.79 4.25
CA ALA A 358 8.61 12.55 5.22
C ALA A 358 7.19 12.86 4.73
N ALA A 359 7.04 13.27 3.46
CA ALA A 359 5.73 13.53 2.85
C ALA A 359 4.85 12.27 2.85
N GLY A 360 5.43 11.11 2.54
CA GLY A 360 4.75 9.82 2.64
C GLY A 360 4.27 9.53 4.07
N ARG A 361 5.16 9.59 5.06
CA ARG A 361 4.79 9.37 6.47
C ARG A 361 3.72 10.35 6.96
N LEU A 362 3.75 11.61 6.52
CA LEU A 362 2.74 12.61 6.87
C LEU A 362 1.38 12.30 6.27
N LEU A 363 1.34 11.84 5.02
CA LEU A 363 0.11 11.47 4.33
C LEU A 363 -0.55 10.24 4.95
N GLY A 364 0.22 9.21 5.28
CA GLY A 364 -0.29 8.00 5.94
C GLY A 364 -0.95 8.25 7.31
N ARG A 365 -0.84 9.46 7.88
CA ARG A 365 -1.55 9.86 9.11
C ARG A 365 -2.99 10.29 8.85
N PHE A 366 -3.41 10.48 7.60
CA PHE A 366 -4.78 10.83 7.25
C PHE A 366 -5.61 9.55 7.00
N PRO A 367 -6.72 9.34 7.73
CA PRO A 367 -7.47 8.08 7.72
C PRO A 367 -8.17 7.72 6.40
N ALA A 368 -8.15 8.61 5.41
CA ALA A 368 -8.79 8.41 4.10
C ALA A 368 -7.78 8.22 2.95
N THR A 369 -6.49 8.00 3.24
CA THR A 369 -5.44 8.02 2.21
C THR A 369 -4.97 6.63 1.81
N THR A 370 -5.11 6.32 0.51
CA THR A 370 -4.53 5.14 -0.18
C THR A 370 -3.38 5.54 -1.12
N VAL A 371 -2.95 6.80 -1.05
CA VAL A 371 -2.10 7.47 -2.06
C VAL A 371 -0.61 7.51 -1.65
N THR A 372 -0.29 7.11 -0.42
CA THR A 372 1.04 7.26 0.19
C THR A 372 2.15 6.52 -0.56
N GLY A 373 1.92 5.24 -0.89
CA GLY A 373 2.91 4.42 -1.61
C GLY A 373 3.18 4.91 -3.04
N VAL A 374 2.13 5.38 -3.74
CA VAL A 374 2.24 5.94 -5.10
C VAL A 374 3.06 7.22 -5.08
N LEU A 375 2.85 8.11 -4.10
CA LEU A 375 3.57 9.38 -4.00
C LEU A 375 5.04 9.22 -3.63
N ILE A 376 5.37 8.33 -2.69
CA ILE A 376 6.77 8.01 -2.36
C ILE A 376 7.47 7.44 -3.61
N ALA A 377 6.81 6.54 -4.34
CA ALA A 377 7.38 5.95 -5.55
C ALA A 377 7.61 6.99 -6.67
N GLU A 378 6.66 7.90 -6.89
CA GLU A 378 6.76 8.94 -7.92
C GLU A 378 7.87 9.96 -7.60
N LEU A 379 7.97 10.44 -6.35
CA LEU A 379 9.01 11.40 -5.95
C LEU A 379 10.43 10.80 -5.96
N THR A 380 10.55 9.49 -5.76
CA THR A 380 11.86 8.80 -5.69
C THR A 380 12.30 8.26 -7.05
N ARG A 381 11.36 8.06 -7.99
CA ARG A 381 11.64 7.67 -9.39
C ARG A 381 12.52 8.68 -10.14
N SER A 382 12.59 9.94 -9.73
CA SER A 382 13.41 10.93 -10.44
C SER A 382 14.82 11.09 -9.86
N ILE A 383 15.07 10.58 -8.65
CA ILE A 383 16.32 10.81 -7.90
C ILE A 383 17.48 9.96 -8.45
N GLY A 384 17.19 8.78 -8.99
CA GLY A 384 18.20 7.79 -9.38
C GLY A 384 19.09 8.21 -10.55
N LEU A 385 18.64 9.10 -11.45
CA LEU A 385 19.53 9.67 -12.48
C LEU A 385 20.67 10.48 -11.85
N LEU A 386 20.36 11.27 -10.83
CA LEU A 386 21.36 12.09 -10.16
C LEU A 386 22.32 11.22 -9.33
N VAL A 387 21.82 10.14 -8.71
CA VAL A 387 22.66 9.09 -8.07
C VAL A 387 23.66 8.52 -9.09
N GLN A 388 23.19 8.21 -10.30
CA GLN A 388 24.03 7.64 -11.34
C GLN A 388 25.12 8.61 -11.83
N ILE A 389 24.78 9.88 -12.02
CA ILE A 389 25.71 10.92 -12.44
C ILE A 389 26.78 11.16 -11.38
N LEU A 390 26.37 11.32 -10.12
CA LEU A 390 27.30 11.60 -9.01
C LEU A 390 28.26 10.44 -8.74
N ALA A 391 27.83 9.19 -8.94
CA ALA A 391 28.74 8.05 -8.77
C ALA A 391 29.66 7.81 -9.99
N SER A 392 29.38 8.41 -11.15
CA SER A 392 30.14 8.19 -12.39
C SER A 392 31.26 9.23 -12.64
N GLU A 393 31.52 10.13 -11.68
CA GLU A 393 32.54 11.22 -11.75
C GLU A 393 32.36 12.20 -12.94
N ALA A 394 31.22 12.17 -13.63
CA ALA A 394 30.92 13.09 -14.71
C ALA A 394 30.47 14.44 -14.12
N ILE A 395 31.41 15.26 -13.67
CA ILE A 395 31.14 16.62 -13.18
C ILE A 395 31.64 17.63 -14.22
N ASP A 396 31.01 17.60 -15.39
CA ASP A 396 30.97 18.77 -16.26
C ASP A 396 29.73 19.60 -15.90
N ASN A 397 29.90 20.90 -15.71
CA ASN A 397 28.90 21.84 -15.16
C ASN A 397 27.60 22.00 -15.99
N ASN A 398 27.38 21.20 -17.03
CA ASN A 398 26.22 21.32 -17.93
C ASN A 398 25.60 19.98 -18.36
N ILE A 399 25.88 18.88 -17.65
CA ILE A 399 25.33 17.55 -17.97
C ILE A 399 23.80 17.48 -17.78
N LEU A 400 23.25 18.27 -16.86
CA LEU A 400 21.81 18.34 -16.55
C LEU A 400 21.28 19.77 -16.76
N PRO A 401 20.99 20.17 -18.02
CA PRO A 401 20.59 21.54 -18.33
C PRO A 401 19.24 21.92 -17.70
N GLY A 402 18.42 20.93 -17.33
CA GLY A 402 17.18 21.16 -16.61
C GLY A 402 17.40 21.60 -15.16
N LEU A 403 18.38 21.00 -14.48
CA LEU A 403 18.78 21.35 -13.12
C LEU A 403 19.60 22.65 -13.08
N ALA A 404 20.57 22.81 -13.99
CA ALA A 404 21.41 24.00 -14.08
C ALA A 404 20.62 25.29 -14.36
N ALA A 405 19.47 25.19 -15.03
CA ALA A 405 18.59 26.33 -15.30
C ALA A 405 17.97 26.98 -14.05
N MET A 406 18.06 26.35 -12.88
CA MET A 406 17.59 26.87 -11.60
C MET A 406 18.68 27.56 -10.77
N GLU A 407 19.92 27.65 -11.27
CA GLU A 407 20.97 28.40 -10.57
C GLU A 407 20.58 29.89 -10.48
N PRO A 408 20.58 30.52 -9.29
CA PRO A 408 20.12 31.91 -9.11
C PRO A 408 20.78 32.91 -10.04
N ASP A 409 22.11 32.83 -10.14
CA ASP A 409 22.92 33.63 -11.03
C ASP A 409 23.17 32.95 -12.39
N GLY A 410 22.40 31.92 -12.73
CA GLY A 410 22.48 31.24 -14.01
C GLY A 410 22.04 32.15 -15.15
N ALA A 411 22.58 31.93 -16.37
CA ALA A 411 22.19 32.71 -17.54
C ALA A 411 20.69 32.63 -17.84
N PHE A 412 20.06 31.51 -17.50
CA PHE A 412 18.63 31.28 -17.71
C PHE A 412 17.75 32.15 -16.79
N VAL A 413 17.94 32.04 -15.47
CA VAL A 413 17.19 32.83 -14.47
C VAL A 413 17.42 34.32 -14.70
N ARG A 414 18.68 34.73 -14.92
CA ARG A 414 19.01 36.13 -15.22
C ARG A 414 18.29 36.67 -16.45
N ARG A 415 18.20 35.87 -17.53
CA ARG A 415 17.45 36.26 -18.72
C ARG A 415 15.96 36.39 -18.41
N LEU A 416 15.38 35.43 -17.71
CA LEU A 416 13.95 35.42 -17.43
C LEU A 416 13.52 36.54 -16.46
N ASN A 417 14.41 36.95 -15.55
CA ASN A 417 14.23 38.12 -14.69
C ASN A 417 14.60 39.45 -15.37
N GLN A 418 14.59 39.49 -16.70
CA GLN A 418 14.64 40.71 -17.49
C GLN A 418 13.39 40.80 -18.35
N THR A 419 12.95 42.02 -18.63
CA THR A 419 11.82 42.29 -19.51
C THR A 419 12.00 41.66 -20.89
N GLN A 420 11.07 40.76 -21.27
CA GLN A 420 11.03 40.16 -22.59
C GLN A 420 10.21 41.00 -23.59
N PRO A 421 10.53 40.95 -24.90
CA PRO A 421 9.76 41.65 -25.92
C PRO A 421 8.30 41.21 -25.98
N GLY A 422 7.37 42.14 -25.79
CA GLY A 422 5.93 41.87 -25.86
C GLY A 422 5.36 41.13 -24.64
N GLN A 423 6.15 40.95 -23.57
CA GLN A 423 5.68 40.28 -22.36
C GLN A 423 4.41 40.92 -21.79
N ALA A 424 3.51 40.10 -21.25
CA ALA A 424 2.32 40.60 -20.58
C ALA A 424 2.72 41.46 -19.37
N THR A 425 2.09 42.62 -19.23
CA THR A 425 2.23 43.46 -18.04
C THR A 425 1.58 42.80 -16.82
N ALA A 426 1.95 43.22 -15.60
CA ALA A 426 1.33 42.77 -14.35
C ALA A 426 -0.19 43.04 -14.26
N ALA A 427 -0.74 43.89 -15.13
CA ALA A 427 -2.19 44.11 -15.25
C ALA A 427 -2.87 43.15 -16.24
N GLN A 428 -2.11 42.55 -17.18
CA GLN A 428 -2.61 41.63 -18.20
C GLN A 428 -2.57 40.16 -17.75
N SER A 429 -1.62 39.80 -16.88
CA SER A 429 -1.52 38.48 -16.25
C SER A 429 -1.16 38.65 -14.78
N LEU A 430 -2.03 38.18 -13.88
CA LEU A 430 -1.89 38.38 -12.43
C LEU A 430 -1.08 37.24 -11.81
N TYR A 431 0.07 37.56 -11.21
CA TYR A 431 0.89 36.56 -10.53
C TYR A 431 0.61 36.54 -9.03
N TYR A 432 0.62 35.34 -8.45
CA TYR A 432 0.41 35.07 -7.03
C TYR A 432 1.50 34.15 -6.53
N ALA A 433 1.85 34.23 -5.26
CA ALA A 433 2.90 33.37 -4.70
C ALA A 433 2.53 32.73 -3.36
N VAL A 434 3.02 31.52 -3.10
CA VAL A 434 2.97 30.87 -1.78
C VAL A 434 4.40 30.63 -1.33
N THR A 435 4.76 31.14 -0.15
CA THR A 435 6.12 31.04 0.41
C THR A 435 6.10 30.47 1.82
N SER A 436 7.20 29.86 2.26
CA SER A 436 7.37 29.37 3.64
C SER A 436 8.81 29.58 4.13
N ASP A 437 8.95 30.05 5.36
CA ASP A 437 10.22 30.04 6.10
C ASP A 437 10.21 28.87 7.11
N PHE A 438 10.86 27.76 6.78
CA PHE A 438 10.95 26.60 7.66
C PHE A 438 12.14 26.71 8.62
N SER A 439 11.86 26.61 9.92
CA SER A 439 12.86 26.67 10.99
C SER A 439 13.04 25.32 11.68
N ALA A 440 14.19 24.70 11.41
CA ALA A 440 14.58 23.45 12.06
C ALA A 440 14.72 23.58 13.59
N LYS A 441 15.07 24.77 14.09
CA LYS A 441 15.17 25.05 15.54
C LYS A 441 13.81 25.00 16.22
N LEU A 442 12.78 25.54 15.58
CA LEU A 442 11.41 25.45 16.07
C LEU A 442 10.93 23.99 16.00
N ALA A 443 11.28 23.27 14.94
CA ALA A 443 10.89 21.88 14.76
C ALA A 443 11.48 20.89 15.80
N GLN A 444 12.58 21.25 16.46
CA GLN A 444 13.20 20.44 17.53
C GLN A 444 12.58 20.66 18.92
N GLN A 445 11.69 21.65 19.09
CA GLN A 445 11.11 21.94 20.39
C GLN A 445 10.14 20.82 20.83
N PRO A 446 10.06 20.51 22.15
CA PRO A 446 9.14 19.50 22.67
C PRO A 446 7.69 19.81 22.29
N GLY A 447 7.01 18.86 21.63
CA GLY A 447 5.62 19.00 21.17
C GLY A 447 5.46 19.43 19.70
N SER A 448 6.54 19.74 19.00
CA SER A 448 6.53 19.94 17.54
C SER A 448 6.52 18.60 16.79
N ASP A 449 5.69 18.47 15.76
CA ASP A 449 5.64 17.29 14.88
C ASP A 449 5.72 17.73 13.40
N SER A 450 6.95 17.84 12.89
CA SER A 450 7.22 18.21 11.49
C SER A 450 7.15 17.02 10.52
N GLY A 451 7.09 15.79 11.04
CA GLY A 451 7.23 14.56 10.24
C GLY A 451 8.64 14.30 9.67
N LEU A 452 9.61 15.18 9.94
CA LEU A 452 10.99 15.06 9.45
C LEU A 452 11.87 14.26 10.43
N PRO A 453 12.85 13.48 9.94
CA PRO A 453 13.80 12.77 10.80
C PRO A 453 14.58 13.72 11.72
N LYS A 454 14.80 13.33 12.98
CA LYS A 454 15.54 14.15 13.97
C LYS A 454 16.93 14.55 13.48
N ARG A 455 17.64 13.64 12.80
CA ARG A 455 18.97 13.90 12.23
C ARG A 455 18.94 14.99 11.16
N LEU A 456 17.92 15.00 10.28
CA LEU A 456 17.74 16.07 9.29
C LEU A 456 17.50 17.42 9.98
N LEU A 457 16.66 17.44 11.02
CA LEU A 457 16.41 18.66 11.80
C LEU A 457 17.69 19.17 12.50
N LEU A 458 18.51 18.27 13.04
CA LEU A 458 19.79 18.62 13.65
C LEU A 458 20.77 19.18 12.62
N LEU A 459 20.93 18.54 11.45
CA LEU A 459 21.78 19.03 10.36
C LEU A 459 21.33 20.39 9.84
N ALA A 460 20.01 20.58 9.69
CA ALA A 460 19.44 21.87 9.29
C ALA A 460 19.68 22.95 10.38
N ALA A 461 19.56 22.61 11.67
CA ALA A 461 19.77 23.56 12.76
C ALA A 461 21.25 23.86 13.09
N ASP A 462 22.17 22.93 12.81
CA ASP A 462 23.62 23.07 13.00
C ASP A 462 24.28 23.95 11.91
N ARG A 463 23.47 24.76 11.24
CA ARG A 463 23.83 25.68 10.16
C ARG A 463 24.44 25.02 8.91
N ALA A 464 24.31 23.71 8.67
CA ALA A 464 24.81 23.12 7.42
C ALA A 464 23.96 23.56 6.21
N VAL A 465 22.63 23.62 6.39
CA VAL A 465 21.70 24.20 5.39
C VAL A 465 21.73 25.74 5.44
N ASP A 466 21.82 26.34 6.63
CA ASP A 466 21.99 27.80 6.76
C ASP A 466 23.34 28.31 6.19
N ARG A 467 24.39 27.47 6.11
CA ARG A 467 25.68 27.82 5.45
C ARG A 467 25.59 27.76 3.93
N LEU A 468 24.64 27.00 3.38
CA LEU A 468 24.45 26.85 1.93
C LEU A 468 23.48 27.90 1.36
N MET A 469 22.41 28.22 2.11
CA MET A 469 21.34 29.13 1.68
C MET A 469 21.38 30.52 2.35
N GLY A 470 22.00 30.66 3.54
CA GLY A 470 22.25 31.93 4.21
C GLY A 470 21.03 32.72 4.73
N GLU A 471 19.82 32.38 4.27
CA GLU A 471 18.60 33.19 4.40
C GLU A 471 17.36 32.32 4.66
N SER A 472 16.22 32.95 4.97
CA SER A 472 14.92 32.28 5.13
C SER A 472 14.55 31.45 3.91
N ASN A 473 14.14 30.19 4.13
CA ASN A 473 13.91 29.20 3.06
C ASN A 473 12.92 28.10 3.49
N ASP A 474 12.37 27.37 2.52
CA ASP A 474 11.46 26.24 2.76
C ASP A 474 12.16 24.86 2.75
N LEU A 475 13.47 24.84 3.01
CA LEU A 475 14.47 23.79 2.77
C LEU A 475 15.02 23.71 1.34
N VAL A 476 14.29 24.17 0.31
CA VAL A 476 14.71 24.00 -1.10
C VAL A 476 14.94 25.34 -1.80
N VAL A 477 14.13 26.36 -1.53
CA VAL A 477 14.17 27.65 -2.20
C VAL A 477 14.20 28.76 -1.17
N ASN A 478 15.03 29.79 -1.41
CA ASN A 478 15.02 31.00 -0.61
C ASN A 478 13.68 31.72 -0.76
N VAL A 479 13.12 32.21 0.34
CA VAL A 479 11.82 32.90 0.35
C VAL A 479 11.82 34.11 -0.60
N ALA A 480 12.93 34.86 -0.66
CA ALA A 480 13.07 35.99 -1.57
C ALA A 480 12.99 35.59 -3.06
N ALA A 481 13.66 34.48 -3.41
CA ALA A 481 13.69 33.96 -4.78
C ALA A 481 12.31 33.45 -5.25
N MET A 482 11.41 33.09 -4.35
CA MET A 482 10.06 32.61 -4.73
C MET A 482 9.19 33.69 -5.36
N THR A 483 9.40 34.95 -4.98
CA THR A 483 8.61 36.09 -5.46
C THR A 483 9.33 36.93 -6.50
N GLU A 484 10.57 36.58 -6.85
CA GLU A 484 11.41 37.38 -7.75
C GLU A 484 11.01 37.18 -9.22
N VAL A 485 10.30 38.16 -9.78
CA VAL A 485 9.88 38.19 -11.19
C VAL A 485 10.17 39.57 -11.73
N ASP A 486 11.08 39.64 -12.72
CA ASP A 486 11.49 40.87 -13.42
C ASP A 486 11.58 42.09 -12.48
N PRO A 487 12.54 42.10 -11.53
CA PRO A 487 12.61 43.11 -10.46
C PRO A 487 12.76 44.54 -10.98
N HIS A 488 13.12 44.73 -12.26
CA HIS A 488 13.29 46.03 -12.89
C HIS A 488 12.01 46.59 -13.54
N ALA A 489 11.02 45.75 -13.87
CA ALA A 489 9.78 46.16 -14.53
C ALA A 489 8.61 46.41 -13.55
N GLY A 490 8.79 46.12 -12.26
CA GLY A 490 7.82 46.43 -11.20
C GLY A 490 7.36 45.18 -10.43
N VAL A 491 6.35 45.34 -9.58
CA VAL A 491 5.80 44.24 -8.77
C VAL A 491 4.81 43.42 -9.62
N PHE A 492 5.27 42.28 -10.16
CA PHE A 492 4.41 41.33 -10.88
C PHE A 492 3.52 40.50 -9.95
N VAL A 493 4.04 40.16 -8.77
CA VAL A 493 3.33 39.34 -7.79
C VAL A 493 2.30 40.21 -7.06
N LYS A 494 1.03 40.07 -7.45
CA LYS A 494 -0.11 40.81 -6.92
C LYS A 494 -0.42 40.48 -5.45
N ASP A 495 -0.33 39.21 -5.07
CA ASP A 495 -0.56 38.77 -3.70
C ASP A 495 0.30 37.53 -3.37
N THR A 496 0.59 37.35 -2.08
CA THR A 496 1.39 36.25 -1.55
C THR A 496 0.71 35.70 -0.31
N LEU A 497 0.66 34.38 -0.18
CA LEU A 497 0.46 33.70 1.10
C LEU A 497 1.85 33.34 1.65
N ALA A 498 2.26 33.99 2.73
CA ALA A 498 3.55 33.75 3.36
C ALA A 498 3.36 33.03 4.70
N PHE A 499 3.90 31.82 4.82
CA PHE A 499 4.12 31.18 6.11
C PHE A 499 5.42 31.73 6.69
N ALA A 500 5.31 32.47 7.78
CA ALA A 500 6.47 32.98 8.52
C ALA A 500 7.29 31.84 9.13
N SER A 501 8.35 32.19 9.88
CA SER A 501 9.25 31.20 10.48
C SER A 501 8.49 30.15 11.28
N ASN A 502 8.52 28.90 10.81
CA ASN A 502 7.64 27.86 11.32
C ASN A 502 8.25 26.46 11.29
N ALA A 503 7.65 25.51 12.02
CA ALA A 503 8.15 24.14 12.17
C ALA A 503 7.45 23.09 11.28
N VAL A 504 6.51 23.50 10.41
CA VAL A 504 5.46 22.62 9.88
C VAL A 504 5.42 22.61 8.35
N VAL A 505 5.53 23.77 7.71
CA VAL A 505 5.35 23.96 6.26
C VAL A 505 6.72 24.05 5.58
N TYR A 506 6.98 23.13 4.66
CA TYR A 506 8.22 23.04 3.89
C TYR A 506 7.93 22.60 2.44
N HIS A 507 8.95 22.60 1.59
CA HIS A 507 8.81 22.60 0.13
C HIS A 507 7.83 21.58 -0.47
N THR A 508 7.77 20.36 0.05
CA THR A 508 6.97 19.25 -0.51
C THR A 508 5.58 19.10 0.12
N ASN A 509 5.19 19.95 1.08
CA ASN A 509 3.94 19.78 1.82
C ASN A 509 2.94 20.96 1.74
N TYR A 510 3.18 21.95 0.87
CA TYR A 510 2.29 23.11 0.68
C TYR A 510 0.83 22.72 0.46
N PHE A 511 0.57 21.76 -0.44
CA PHE A 511 -0.80 21.35 -0.79
C PHE A 511 -1.51 20.52 0.29
N LEU A 512 -0.84 20.18 1.41
CA LEU A 512 -1.51 19.64 2.59
C LEU A 512 -2.14 20.74 3.46
N GLN A 513 -1.77 22.00 3.27
CA GLN A 513 -2.18 23.11 4.14
C GLN A 513 -3.52 23.70 3.71
N PRO A 514 -4.58 23.68 4.53
CA PRO A 514 -5.88 24.26 4.19
C PRO A 514 -5.79 25.72 3.74
N LYS A 515 -4.94 26.52 4.39
CA LYS A 515 -4.73 27.94 4.04
C LYS A 515 -4.20 28.13 2.61
N VAL A 516 -3.39 27.20 2.11
CA VAL A 516 -2.93 27.22 0.71
C VAL A 516 -4.11 27.01 -0.23
N LEU A 517 -4.97 26.03 0.08
CA LEU A 517 -6.16 25.72 -0.71
C LEU A 517 -7.20 26.84 -0.67
N GLU A 518 -7.41 27.46 0.49
CA GLU A 518 -8.26 28.66 0.64
C GLU A 518 -7.75 29.82 -0.21
N SER A 519 -6.43 30.04 -0.23
CA SER A 519 -5.80 31.10 -1.02
C SER A 519 -5.86 30.80 -2.52
N LEU A 520 -5.62 29.54 -2.92
CA LEU A 520 -5.82 29.09 -4.30
C LEU A 520 -7.26 29.29 -4.75
N ALA A 521 -8.25 28.87 -3.96
CA ALA A 521 -9.66 29.07 -4.27
C ALA A 521 -9.98 30.56 -4.44
N ARG A 522 -9.50 31.41 -3.53
CA ARG A 522 -9.67 32.87 -3.61
C ARG A 522 -9.07 33.46 -4.88
N TRP A 523 -7.79 33.19 -5.16
CA TRP A 523 -7.10 33.74 -6.34
C TRP A 523 -7.69 33.23 -7.65
N LEU A 524 -8.11 31.96 -7.69
CA LEU A 524 -8.76 31.35 -8.85
C LEU A 524 -10.26 31.71 -8.96
N ARG A 525 -10.81 32.45 -8.00
CA ARG A 525 -12.24 32.85 -7.92
C ARG A 525 -13.19 31.65 -7.86
N LEU A 526 -12.78 30.63 -7.14
CA LEU A 526 -13.59 29.45 -6.82
C LEU A 526 -14.25 29.63 -5.43
N PRO A 527 -15.37 28.92 -5.17
CA PRO A 527 -15.90 28.82 -3.82
C PRO A 527 -14.81 28.35 -2.84
N PRO A 528 -14.74 28.91 -1.62
CA PRO A 528 -13.81 28.42 -0.62
C PRO A 528 -14.12 26.94 -0.29
N PRO A 529 -13.10 26.11 -0.02
CA PRO A 529 -13.33 24.75 0.47
C PRO A 529 -14.17 24.78 1.77
N ALA A 530 -14.95 23.73 2.06
CA ALA A 530 -15.88 23.75 3.18
C ALA A 530 -15.15 24.10 4.47
N ALA A 531 -15.65 25.10 5.20
CA ALA A 531 -14.96 25.68 6.33
C ALA A 531 -14.64 24.60 7.38
N THR A 532 -13.36 24.45 7.69
CA THR A 532 -12.91 23.63 8.81
C THR A 532 -13.54 24.19 10.09
N PRO A 533 -14.34 23.42 10.86
CA PRO A 533 -14.96 23.95 12.06
C PRO A 533 -13.89 24.43 13.04
N ALA A 534 -13.90 25.73 13.34
CA ALA A 534 -12.87 26.38 14.15
C ALA A 534 -13.02 26.11 15.66
N SER A 535 -14.05 25.38 16.09
CA SER A 535 -14.29 25.04 17.49
C SER A 535 -14.51 23.54 17.66
N LEU A 536 -13.64 22.92 18.46
CA LEU A 536 -13.87 21.59 18.99
C LEU A 536 -15.19 21.60 19.81
N PRO A 537 -16.09 20.63 19.62
CA PRO A 537 -17.25 20.49 20.49
C PRO A 537 -16.79 20.33 21.94
N ALA A 538 -17.42 21.07 22.86
CA ALA A 538 -17.01 21.23 24.26
C ALA A 538 -16.97 19.94 25.12
N GLY A 539 -17.19 18.76 24.53
CA GLY A 539 -17.17 17.45 25.20
C GLY A 539 -15.91 16.60 24.98
N LEU A 540 -15.02 16.96 24.05
CA LEU A 540 -13.77 16.24 23.75
C LEU A 540 -12.55 17.04 24.22
N ALA A 541 -12.49 17.33 25.52
CA ALA A 541 -11.31 17.95 26.12
C ALA A 541 -10.21 16.90 26.34
N LEU A 542 -9.36 16.71 25.33
CA LEU A 542 -8.08 16.00 25.46
C LEU A 542 -7.10 16.90 26.24
N ARG A 543 -7.37 17.07 27.53
CA ARG A 543 -6.71 18.01 28.46
C ARG A 543 -5.22 17.73 28.72
N GLY A 544 -4.61 16.74 28.05
CA GLY A 544 -3.23 16.30 28.30
C GLY A 544 -2.22 16.59 27.18
N LEU A 545 -2.64 16.94 25.95
CA LEU A 545 -1.74 17.05 24.79
C LEU A 545 -1.58 18.45 24.21
N LEU A 546 -2.38 19.43 24.66
CA LEU A 546 -2.37 20.82 24.15
C LEU A 546 -1.85 21.84 25.17
N SER A 547 -1.21 21.38 26.25
CA SER A 547 -0.55 22.25 27.23
C SER A 547 0.97 22.14 27.11
N SER A 548 1.53 22.51 25.97
CA SER A 548 2.96 22.83 25.83
C SER A 548 3.06 24.25 25.31
N GLY A 549 3.63 25.12 26.16
CA GLY A 549 3.48 26.56 26.11
C GLY A 549 4.02 27.24 24.86
N THR A 550 3.25 28.21 24.38
CA THR A 550 3.73 29.32 23.57
C THR A 550 4.69 30.18 24.39
N ASN A 551 5.96 29.80 24.46
CA ASN A 551 7.01 30.73 24.88
C ASN A 551 7.34 31.65 23.70
N GLY A 552 7.06 32.94 23.90
CA GLY A 552 6.99 33.95 22.86
C GLY A 552 8.26 34.14 22.03
N TYR A 553 8.13 33.87 20.74
CA TYR A 553 8.91 34.54 19.69
C TYR A 553 8.02 35.62 19.08
N SER A 554 8.50 36.87 19.00
CA SER A 554 7.80 37.92 18.25
C SER A 554 8.32 37.95 16.82
N ALA A 555 7.57 37.34 15.89
CA ALA A 555 7.85 37.50 14.48
C ALA A 555 7.52 38.94 14.01
N PRO A 556 8.23 39.50 13.02
CA PRO A 556 7.87 40.79 12.43
C PRO A 556 6.49 40.69 11.77
N ALA A 557 5.65 41.72 11.84
CA ALA A 557 4.38 41.70 11.11
C ALA A 557 4.63 41.95 9.63
N ARG A 558 3.86 41.31 8.73
CA ARG A 558 4.02 41.51 7.29
C ARG A 558 3.61 42.93 6.92
N PHE A 559 4.57 43.78 6.57
CA PHE A 559 4.36 45.13 6.06
C PHE A 559 4.29 45.11 4.53
N ASP A 560 3.21 45.64 3.96
CA ASP A 560 3.00 45.68 2.51
C ASP A 560 2.73 47.13 2.04
N PRO A 561 3.58 47.69 1.17
CA PRO A 561 3.38 49.03 0.60
C PRO A 561 2.44 49.05 -0.61
N SER A 562 2.01 47.89 -1.14
CA SER A 562 1.14 47.78 -2.31
C SER A 562 -0.32 48.09 -1.94
N LEU A 563 -0.67 49.37 -1.96
CA LEU A 563 -2.01 49.84 -1.63
C LEU A 563 -2.53 50.92 -2.59
N ASP A 564 -3.85 51.01 -2.66
CA ASP A 564 -4.59 52.13 -3.24
C ASP A 564 -5.40 52.84 -2.14
N LEU A 565 -5.76 54.10 -2.39
CA LEU A 565 -6.52 54.94 -1.46
C LEU A 565 -7.87 55.33 -2.09
N ALA A 566 -8.93 55.23 -1.29
CA ALA A 566 -10.24 55.73 -1.70
C ALA A 566 -10.98 56.42 -0.55
N SER A 567 -11.72 57.48 -0.87
CA SER A 567 -12.70 58.03 0.07
C SER A 567 -13.87 57.08 0.26
N ALA A 568 -14.40 56.98 1.48
CA ALA A 568 -15.60 56.21 1.79
C ALA A 568 -16.83 56.67 0.97
N ASP A 569 -16.83 57.90 0.47
CA ASP A 569 -17.89 58.45 -0.39
C ASP A 569 -17.68 58.13 -1.87
N ALA A 570 -16.57 57.48 -2.24
CA ALA A 570 -16.31 57.09 -3.62
C ALA A 570 -17.35 56.07 -4.12
N PRO A 571 -17.79 56.14 -5.39
CA PRO A 571 -18.68 55.15 -5.97
C PRO A 571 -18.03 53.76 -5.98
N ALA A 572 -18.68 52.77 -5.35
CA ALA A 572 -18.13 51.42 -5.19
C ALA A 572 -17.76 50.78 -6.54
N HIS A 573 -18.61 50.94 -7.56
CA HIS A 573 -18.37 50.38 -8.88
C HIS A 573 -17.13 50.96 -9.59
N ALA A 574 -16.89 52.28 -9.45
CA ALA A 574 -15.72 52.92 -10.06
C ALA A 574 -14.42 52.50 -9.36
N THR A 575 -14.46 52.31 -8.03
CA THR A 575 -13.33 51.78 -7.28
C THR A 575 -13.06 50.31 -7.63
N LEU A 576 -14.09 49.50 -7.86
CA LEU A 576 -13.93 48.11 -8.31
C LEU A 576 -13.24 47.99 -9.67
N GLN A 577 -13.68 48.76 -10.66
CA GLN A 577 -13.06 48.77 -11.98
C GLN A 577 -11.58 49.21 -11.93
N ARG A 578 -11.26 50.11 -11.00
CA ARG A 578 -9.87 50.54 -10.76
C ARG A 578 -9.04 49.43 -10.13
N LEU A 579 -9.56 48.76 -9.09
CA LEU A 579 -8.88 47.63 -8.42
C LEU A 579 -8.77 46.38 -9.30
N GLU A 580 -9.66 46.21 -10.28
CA GLU A 580 -9.59 45.13 -11.28
C GLU A 580 -8.34 45.18 -12.13
N ASN A 581 -7.91 46.39 -12.48
CA ASN A 581 -6.76 46.64 -13.34
C ASN A 581 -5.53 47.11 -12.56
N SER A 582 -5.61 47.14 -11.22
CA SER A 582 -4.53 47.59 -10.34
C SER A 582 -3.74 46.42 -9.75
N PRO A 583 -2.41 46.54 -9.63
CA PRO A 583 -1.58 45.63 -8.86
C PRO A 583 -1.69 45.85 -7.33
N ALA A 584 -2.44 46.87 -6.87
CA ALA A 584 -2.62 47.16 -5.45
C ALA A 584 -3.27 45.99 -4.71
N ARG A 585 -2.62 45.55 -3.63
CA ARG A 585 -3.09 44.46 -2.77
C ARG A 585 -4.13 44.92 -1.75
N TYR A 586 -3.93 46.10 -1.18
CA TYR A 586 -4.83 46.68 -0.20
C TYR A 586 -5.55 47.92 -0.76
N LEU A 587 -6.78 48.12 -0.32
CA LEU A 587 -7.46 49.40 -0.41
C LEU A 587 -7.60 49.96 1.00
N VAL A 588 -6.99 51.11 1.25
CA VAL A 588 -7.25 51.87 2.48
C VAL A 588 -8.36 52.86 2.20
N VAL A 589 -9.50 52.65 2.85
CA VAL A 589 -10.67 53.53 2.73
C VAL A 589 -10.61 54.58 3.82
N GLU A 590 -10.73 55.85 3.45
CA GLU A 590 -10.70 56.98 4.39
C GLU A 590 -12.11 57.54 4.61
N ARG A 591 -12.53 57.67 5.86
CA ARG A 591 -13.85 58.21 6.26
C ARG A 591 -13.67 59.30 7.30
N HIS A 592 -14.23 60.48 7.06
CA HIS A 592 -14.35 61.52 8.08
C HIS A 592 -15.55 61.23 8.99
N HIS A 593 -15.33 61.20 10.30
CA HIS A 593 -16.38 61.04 11.31
C HIS A 593 -16.06 61.87 12.55
N GLU A 594 -16.96 62.76 12.95
CA GLU A 594 -16.85 63.63 14.14
C GLU A 594 -15.50 64.37 14.28
N GLY A 595 -14.99 64.92 13.17
CA GLY A 595 -13.71 65.66 13.16
C GLY A 595 -12.46 64.79 13.16
N ARG A 596 -12.59 63.44 13.09
CA ARG A 596 -11.49 62.48 13.01
C ARG A 596 -11.48 61.79 11.65
N LEU A 597 -10.28 61.54 11.11
CA LEU A 597 -10.08 60.71 9.91
C LEU A 597 -9.90 59.26 10.34
N LEU A 598 -10.85 58.42 9.96
CA LEU A 598 -10.82 56.97 10.21
C LEU A 598 -10.34 56.26 8.94
N ARG A 599 -9.48 55.26 9.12
CA ARG A 599 -8.90 54.49 8.01
C ARG A 599 -9.29 53.03 8.15
N TYR A 600 -9.59 52.39 7.03
CA TYR A 600 -10.06 51.00 6.99
C TYR A 600 -9.26 50.26 5.93
N ALA A 601 -8.38 49.34 6.36
CA ALA A 601 -7.57 48.54 5.45
C ALA A 601 -8.28 47.26 5.04
N PHE A 602 -8.70 47.20 3.78
CA PHE A 602 -9.26 46.02 3.14
C PHE A 602 -8.27 45.42 2.16
N THR A 603 -8.32 44.11 1.95
CA THR A 603 -7.74 43.52 0.75
C THR A 603 -8.60 43.87 -0.47
N SER A 604 -7.99 43.97 -1.65
CA SER A 604 -8.72 44.23 -2.91
C SER A 604 -9.83 43.20 -3.18
N ASP A 605 -9.69 41.97 -2.67
CA ASP A 605 -10.69 40.91 -2.80
C ASP A 605 -11.88 41.10 -1.84
N GLU A 606 -11.66 41.55 -0.61
CA GLU A 606 -12.75 41.86 0.33
C GLU A 606 -13.61 43.01 -0.20
N VAL A 607 -12.97 44.03 -0.77
CA VAL A 607 -13.68 45.14 -1.42
C VAL A 607 -14.53 44.61 -2.57
N ARG A 608 -13.97 43.71 -3.39
CA ARG A 608 -14.68 43.06 -4.49
C ARG A 608 -15.88 42.26 -4.02
N ALA A 609 -15.70 41.40 -3.04
CA ALA A 609 -16.76 40.57 -2.48
C ALA A 609 -17.92 41.43 -1.97
N ALA A 610 -17.61 42.42 -1.12
CA ALA A 610 -18.61 43.29 -0.53
C ALA A 610 -19.32 44.19 -1.56
N CYS A 611 -18.57 44.73 -2.52
CA CYS A 611 -19.15 45.63 -3.53
C CYS A 611 -19.88 44.88 -4.65
N SER A 612 -19.61 43.59 -4.88
CA SER A 612 -20.31 42.79 -5.90
C SER A 612 -21.79 42.57 -5.60
N VAL A 613 -22.17 42.62 -4.32
CA VAL A 613 -23.56 42.48 -3.85
C VAL A 613 -24.20 43.83 -3.49
N ALA A 614 -23.47 44.94 -3.66
CA ALA A 614 -23.96 46.26 -3.31
C ALA A 614 -24.95 46.80 -4.36
N ALA A 615 -25.92 47.59 -3.90
CA ALA A 615 -26.89 48.22 -4.78
C ALA A 615 -26.21 49.15 -5.83
N PRO A 616 -26.73 49.24 -7.06
CA PRO A 616 -26.20 50.15 -8.08
C PRO A 616 -26.11 51.58 -7.55
N GLY A 617 -24.92 52.19 -7.63
CA GLY A 617 -24.66 53.55 -7.14
C GLY A 617 -24.30 53.67 -5.65
N ALA A 618 -24.14 52.57 -4.92
CA ALA A 618 -23.66 52.61 -3.54
C ALA A 618 -22.25 53.20 -3.42
N THR A 619 -21.99 53.97 -2.36
CA THR A 619 -20.65 54.40 -1.96
C THR A 619 -19.92 53.27 -1.22
N LEU A 620 -18.60 53.34 -1.13
CA LEU A 620 -17.79 52.38 -0.37
C LEU A 620 -18.22 52.28 1.10
N HIS A 621 -18.63 53.38 1.73
CA HIS A 621 -19.18 53.39 3.09
C HIS A 621 -20.33 52.41 3.24
N ARG A 622 -21.31 52.47 2.32
CA ARG A 622 -22.50 51.62 2.37
C ARG A 622 -22.21 50.20 1.91
N ALA A 623 -21.36 50.03 0.89
CA ALA A 623 -21.02 48.71 0.36
C ALA A 623 -20.19 47.87 1.34
N LEU A 624 -19.27 48.50 2.07
CA LEU A 624 -18.38 47.83 3.04
C LEU A 624 -18.92 47.86 4.47
N ASN A 625 -20.12 48.42 4.67
CA ASN A 625 -20.77 48.59 5.97
C ASN A 625 -19.82 49.13 7.05
N LEU A 626 -19.18 50.28 6.77
CA LEU A 626 -18.16 50.84 7.66
C LEU A 626 -18.80 51.44 8.92
N HIS A 627 -18.29 51.09 10.10
CA HIS A 627 -18.61 51.76 11.37
C HIS A 627 -17.34 52.26 12.07
N GLU A 628 -17.48 53.26 12.94
CA GLU A 628 -16.35 53.93 13.60
C GLU A 628 -15.51 53.00 14.48
N PHE A 629 -16.11 51.94 15.01
CA PHE A 629 -15.44 50.90 15.80
C PHE A 629 -14.72 49.85 14.95
N ASP A 630 -14.91 49.86 13.63
CA ASP A 630 -14.24 48.96 12.69
C ASP A 630 -12.95 49.58 12.11
N ALA A 631 -12.58 50.79 12.51
CA ALA A 631 -11.40 51.47 11.97
C ALA A 631 -10.11 50.69 12.27
N SER A 632 -9.25 50.58 11.27
CA SER A 632 -7.92 49.99 11.39
C SER A 632 -7.05 50.84 12.33
N PRO A 633 -6.35 50.21 13.30
CA PRO A 633 -5.39 50.93 14.14
C PRO A 633 -4.24 51.48 13.29
N THR A 634 -3.64 52.58 13.74
CA THR A 634 -2.56 53.28 13.02
C THR A 634 -1.24 53.24 13.79
N LEU A 635 -0.11 53.12 13.07
CA LEU A 635 1.25 53.17 13.64
C LEU A 635 2.11 54.17 12.88
N SER A 636 2.92 54.96 13.58
CA SER A 636 3.90 55.84 12.94
C SER A 636 5.08 55.04 12.34
N ALA A 637 5.53 55.41 11.15
CA ALA A 637 6.57 54.75 10.35
C ALA A 637 7.93 54.58 11.05
N HIS A 638 8.19 55.30 12.16
CA HIS A 638 9.39 55.15 12.98
C HIS A 638 9.40 53.89 13.87
N HIS A 639 8.29 53.13 13.95
CA HIS A 639 8.21 51.87 14.68
C HIS A 639 8.15 50.70 13.70
N THR A 640 9.07 49.73 13.83
CA THR A 640 8.99 48.47 13.09
C THR A 640 7.74 47.69 13.54
N PRO A 641 6.82 47.33 12.62
CA PRO A 641 5.67 46.51 12.94
C PRO A 641 6.11 45.14 13.47
N THR A 642 5.74 44.80 14.69
CA THR A 642 5.98 43.48 15.29
C THR A 642 4.65 42.85 15.66
N THR A 643 4.61 41.52 15.77
CA THR A 643 3.43 40.77 16.26
C THR A 643 2.89 41.24 17.61
N ARG A 644 3.69 41.93 18.43
CA ARG A 644 3.24 42.57 19.69
C ARG A 644 2.42 43.85 19.48
N ASN A 645 2.64 44.55 18.37
CA ASN A 645 1.99 45.83 18.06
C ASN A 645 0.83 45.67 17.06
N THR A 646 0.70 44.50 16.42
CA THR A 646 -0.49 44.14 15.63
C THR A 646 -1.63 43.66 16.54
N PRO A 647 -2.89 43.99 16.22
CA PRO A 647 -4.04 43.50 16.97
C PRO A 647 -4.06 41.96 17.01
N PRO A 648 -4.38 41.32 18.16
CA PRO A 648 -4.56 39.88 18.22
C PRO A 648 -5.71 39.44 17.30
N ALA A 649 -5.68 38.19 16.84
CA ALA A 649 -6.76 37.64 16.02
C ALA A 649 -8.12 37.84 16.72
N PRO A 650 -9.05 38.64 16.16
CA PRO A 650 -10.30 38.95 16.83
C PRO A 650 -11.28 37.78 16.71
N PRO A 651 -12.28 37.71 17.60
CA PRO A 651 -13.28 36.64 17.64
C PRO A 651 -13.99 36.46 16.28
N GLN A 652 -14.51 35.26 16.04
CA GLN A 652 -15.32 34.96 14.86
C GLN A 652 -16.47 35.97 14.73
N GLY A 653 -16.57 36.65 13.57
CA GLY A 653 -17.57 37.68 13.29
C GLY A 653 -17.09 39.13 13.43
N ALA A 654 -15.85 39.38 13.86
CA ALA A 654 -15.28 40.74 13.88
C ALA A 654 -14.96 41.26 12.46
N HIS A 655 -15.08 42.59 12.28
CA HIS A 655 -14.86 43.25 10.99
C HIS A 655 -13.39 43.14 10.52
N PRO A 656 -13.11 42.75 9.25
CA PRO A 656 -11.76 42.40 8.77
C PRO A 656 -10.71 43.49 8.95
N THR A 657 -11.11 44.77 8.91
CA THR A 657 -10.21 45.93 9.00
C THR A 657 -9.56 46.08 10.38
N THR A 658 -10.20 45.58 11.44
CA THR A 658 -9.70 45.64 12.82
C THR A 658 -8.43 44.79 13.05
N ARG A 659 -8.12 43.89 12.11
CA ARG A 659 -6.95 42.99 12.15
C ARG A 659 -5.71 43.59 11.49
N ARG A 660 -5.87 44.71 10.79
CA ARG A 660 -4.84 45.30 9.92
C ARG A 660 -4.47 46.67 10.41
N LEU A 661 -3.18 46.89 10.55
CA LEU A 661 -2.62 48.12 11.03
C LEU A 661 -2.21 48.98 9.83
N VAL A 662 -2.66 50.24 9.79
CA VAL A 662 -2.28 51.20 8.75
C VAL A 662 -1.05 51.95 9.21
N ALA A 663 0.06 51.78 8.51
CA ALA A 663 1.27 52.52 8.79
C ALA A 663 1.22 53.92 8.17
N LEU A 664 1.66 54.91 8.93
CA LEU A 664 1.63 56.30 8.56
C LEU A 664 3.04 56.90 8.58
N ASP A 665 3.44 57.53 7.49
CA ASP A 665 4.58 58.45 7.46
C ASP A 665 4.03 59.88 7.52
N GLY A 666 4.10 60.51 8.70
CA GLY A 666 3.33 61.72 9.01
C GLY A 666 1.82 61.47 8.95
N ASP A 667 1.11 62.20 8.09
CA ASP A 667 -0.32 62.02 7.81
C ASP A 667 -0.60 61.12 6.60
N GLN A 668 0.43 60.67 5.86
CA GLN A 668 0.28 59.86 4.66
C GLN A 668 0.35 58.37 4.96
N VAL A 669 -0.48 57.59 4.27
CA VAL A 669 -0.48 56.11 4.37
C VAL A 669 0.71 55.55 3.62
N SER A 670 1.60 54.85 4.33
CA SER A 670 2.83 54.28 3.78
C SER A 670 2.78 52.77 3.57
N GLY A 671 1.82 52.08 4.20
CA GLY A 671 1.67 50.63 4.09
C GLY A 671 0.57 50.07 4.98
N VAL A 672 0.27 48.78 4.80
CA VAL A 672 -0.61 48.01 5.69
C VAL A 672 0.20 46.86 6.30
N ALA A 673 0.09 46.68 7.61
CA ALA A 673 0.68 45.58 8.35
C ALA A 673 -0.39 44.65 8.91
N GLU A 674 -0.21 43.33 8.76
CA GLU A 674 -1.14 42.31 9.27
C GLU A 674 -0.39 41.29 10.14
N ALA A 675 -1.07 40.77 11.18
CA ALA A 675 -0.50 39.72 12.03
C ALA A 675 -0.24 38.44 11.22
N GLU A 676 0.95 37.85 11.40
CA GLU A 676 1.35 36.67 10.65
C GLU A 676 0.48 35.45 11.00
N LEU A 677 0.11 34.70 9.96
CA LEU A 677 -0.74 33.52 10.10
C LEU A 677 0.09 32.34 10.62
N GLU A 678 -0.18 31.94 11.87
CA GLU A 678 0.38 30.70 12.42
C GLU A 678 -0.05 29.48 11.57
N PRO A 679 0.86 28.55 11.23
CA PRO A 679 0.50 27.33 10.51
C PRO A 679 -0.46 26.48 11.34
N THR A 680 -1.27 25.66 10.68
CA THR A 680 -2.11 24.71 11.42
C THR A 680 -1.27 23.47 11.74
N PRO A 681 -1.07 23.11 13.02
CA PRO A 681 -0.28 21.92 13.36
C PRO A 681 -0.89 20.65 12.75
N PHE A 682 -0.06 19.70 12.34
CA PHE A 682 -0.53 18.46 11.69
C PHE A 682 -1.52 17.66 12.55
N ALA A 683 -1.32 17.60 13.87
CA ALA A 683 -2.27 16.95 14.77
C ALA A 683 -3.67 17.58 14.72
N THR A 684 -3.73 18.92 14.58
CA THR A 684 -4.97 19.67 14.41
C THR A 684 -5.59 19.38 13.03
N LEU A 685 -4.79 19.31 11.97
CA LEU A 685 -5.24 18.95 10.61
C LEU A 685 -5.87 17.56 10.56
N ILE A 686 -5.23 16.55 11.17
CA ILE A 686 -5.75 15.17 11.23
C ILE A 686 -7.06 15.15 12.02
N THR A 687 -7.10 15.83 13.17
CA THR A 687 -8.30 15.92 14.01
C THR A 687 -9.46 16.57 13.27
N GLN A 688 -9.20 17.68 12.57
CA GLN A 688 -10.20 18.38 11.77
C GLN A 688 -10.69 17.56 10.57
N ALA A 689 -9.79 16.84 9.88
CA ALA A 689 -10.16 15.93 8.79
C ALA A 689 -11.05 14.77 9.27
N CYS A 690 -10.79 14.23 10.47
CA CYS A 690 -11.66 13.20 11.06
C CYS A 690 -13.06 13.75 11.38
N LEU A 691 -13.14 15.01 11.84
CA LEU A 691 -14.40 15.67 12.18
C LEU A 691 -15.21 16.07 10.94
N SER A 692 -14.57 16.54 9.86
CA SER A 692 -15.26 16.87 8.60
C SER A 692 -15.79 15.63 7.89
N ALA A 693 -15.06 14.51 7.93
CA ALA A 693 -15.55 13.21 7.44
C ALA A 693 -16.80 12.71 8.18
N SER A 694 -17.01 13.15 9.42
CA SER A 694 -18.18 12.81 10.24
C SER A 694 -19.41 13.70 9.96
N SER A 695 -19.26 14.77 9.16
CA SER A 695 -20.25 15.86 9.02
C SER A 695 -21.16 15.75 7.78
N PHE A 696 -20.97 14.75 6.91
CA PHE A 696 -21.85 14.52 5.76
C PHE A 696 -23.15 13.82 6.19
N SER A 697 -24.06 14.58 6.78
CA SER A 697 -25.47 14.21 6.95
C SER A 697 -26.29 14.68 5.73
N VAL A 698 -26.96 13.75 5.05
CA VAL A 698 -27.93 14.03 3.98
C VAL A 698 -29.06 14.94 4.51
N PRO A 699 -29.46 16.01 3.81
CA PRO A 699 -30.43 16.97 4.31
C PRO A 699 -31.87 16.42 4.31
N THR A 700 -32.48 16.36 5.48
CA THR A 700 -33.93 16.22 5.66
C THR A 700 -34.61 17.56 5.38
N SER A 701 -35.43 17.65 4.33
CA SER A 701 -36.34 18.78 4.13
C SER A 701 -37.57 18.65 5.03
N ARG A 702 -37.93 19.74 5.71
CA ARG A 702 -39.23 19.91 6.38
C ARG A 702 -39.80 21.29 6.09
N GLY A 703 -41.06 21.30 5.70
CA GLY A 703 -42.03 22.36 6.04
C GLY A 703 -43.16 22.46 5.00
N PRO A 704 -44.39 22.89 5.36
CA PRO A 704 -44.78 23.48 6.65
C PRO A 704 -46.10 22.92 7.28
N LEU A 705 -46.27 23.28 8.56
CA LEU A 705 -47.51 23.56 9.32
C LEU A 705 -48.86 23.27 8.62
N PHE A 706 -49.76 22.52 9.27
CA PHE A 706 -50.89 23.07 10.05
C PHE A 706 -51.72 21.97 10.73
N ASP A 707 -52.22 22.39 11.89
CA ASP A 707 -53.20 21.79 12.80
C ASP A 707 -54.36 21.03 12.12
N LEU A 708 -54.83 19.95 12.75
CA LEU A 708 -56.26 19.72 13.04
C LEU A 708 -56.44 18.39 13.78
N LYS A 709 -56.51 18.51 15.11
CA LYS A 709 -57.45 17.71 15.90
C LYS A 709 -58.86 18.03 15.39
N SER A 710 -59.34 17.31 14.38
CA SER A 710 -60.76 17.33 14.09
C SER A 710 -61.22 16.08 13.36
N LEU A 711 -62.16 15.41 14.04
CA LEU A 711 -63.36 14.83 13.47
C LEU A 711 -63.25 13.47 12.77
N ARG A 712 -63.95 12.56 13.44
CA ARG A 712 -64.56 11.29 13.04
C ARG A 712 -65.35 11.36 11.69
N PRO A 713 -65.79 10.19 11.17
CA PRO A 713 -65.73 9.76 9.76
C PRO A 713 -67.01 10.08 8.95
N PRO A 714 -67.06 9.64 7.68
CA PRO A 714 -68.20 8.81 7.29
C PRO A 714 -67.84 7.58 6.43
N ALA A 715 -68.82 6.68 6.39
CA ALA A 715 -68.82 5.32 5.88
C ALA A 715 -69.16 5.18 4.39
N HIS A 716 -68.80 4.03 3.78
CA HIS A 716 -69.63 3.11 2.97
C HIS A 716 -68.75 1.90 2.58
N ALA A 717 -68.96 0.70 3.15
CA ALA A 717 -69.87 -0.40 2.73
C ALA A 717 -69.40 -1.12 1.45
N ALA A 718 -69.37 -2.44 1.27
CA ALA A 718 -69.49 -3.70 2.03
C ALA A 718 -69.00 -4.79 1.03
N SER A 719 -68.40 -5.94 1.38
CA SER A 719 -69.06 -7.17 1.83
C SER A 719 -68.05 -8.32 2.08
N ALA A 720 -68.32 -9.15 3.10
CA ALA A 720 -67.52 -10.28 3.61
C ALA A 720 -67.61 -11.60 2.77
N PRO A 721 -66.89 -12.70 3.11
CA PRO A 721 -67.38 -13.68 4.10
C PRO A 721 -66.23 -14.39 4.93
N PRO A 722 -66.45 -15.51 5.67
CA PRO A 722 -66.69 -15.58 7.12
C PRO A 722 -65.56 -16.25 7.95
N SER A 723 -65.67 -16.15 9.29
CA SER A 723 -64.71 -16.63 10.29
C SER A 723 -65.16 -17.91 11.02
N VAL A 724 -64.19 -18.72 11.49
CA VAL A 724 -64.37 -19.73 12.55
C VAL A 724 -63.20 -19.64 13.56
N ARG A 725 -63.56 -19.71 14.85
CA ARG A 725 -62.72 -19.47 16.04
C ARG A 725 -61.87 -20.69 16.44
N SER A 726 -60.73 -20.42 17.07
CA SER A 726 -59.88 -21.39 17.78
C SER A 726 -59.86 -21.15 19.29
N ASN A 727 -59.75 -22.21 20.10
CA ASN A 727 -59.25 -22.21 21.49
C ASN A 727 -58.91 -23.66 21.95
N PRO A 728 -58.17 -23.89 23.06
CA PRO A 728 -56.78 -24.39 23.08
C PRO A 728 -56.58 -25.75 23.83
N PRO A 729 -55.34 -26.25 24.01
CA PRO A 729 -55.06 -27.18 25.13
C PRO A 729 -53.74 -26.95 25.92
N ALA A 730 -53.66 -27.60 27.09
CA ALA A 730 -52.54 -27.70 28.06
C ALA A 730 -52.19 -29.21 28.31
N PRO A 731 -51.38 -29.61 29.34
CA PRO A 731 -49.92 -29.82 29.39
C PRO A 731 -49.49 -31.33 29.57
N PRO A 732 -48.19 -31.70 29.80
CA PRO A 732 -47.58 -32.99 29.36
C PRO A 732 -47.08 -34.00 30.44
N ALA A 733 -46.44 -35.09 29.94
CA ALA A 733 -45.41 -36.01 30.52
C ALA A 733 -45.88 -37.38 31.11
N PRO A 734 -45.04 -38.45 31.38
CA PRO A 734 -43.58 -38.69 31.18
C PRO A 734 -43.23 -40.18 30.71
N PRO A 735 -42.10 -40.91 31.02
CA PRO A 735 -41.22 -41.56 30.00
C PRO A 735 -40.70 -43.04 30.28
N VAL A 736 -39.67 -43.54 29.52
CA VAL A 736 -38.62 -44.61 29.84
C VAL A 736 -39.00 -46.14 29.69
N PRO A 737 -38.09 -47.14 29.37
CA PRO A 737 -36.93 -47.27 28.45
C PRO A 737 -36.81 -48.73 27.79
N PRO A 738 -35.64 -49.41 27.53
CA PRO A 738 -35.42 -50.21 26.30
C PRO A 738 -35.30 -51.74 26.50
N SER A 739 -35.23 -52.53 25.41
CA SER A 739 -34.79 -53.94 25.49
C SER A 739 -33.99 -54.42 24.27
N SER A 740 -33.06 -55.31 24.60
CA SER A 740 -31.93 -55.91 23.87
C SER A 740 -32.28 -57.13 23.00
N GLY A 741 -31.39 -57.49 22.06
CA GLY A 741 -31.03 -58.90 21.85
C GLY A 741 -30.81 -59.41 20.41
N ALA A 742 -29.53 -59.58 20.06
CA ALA A 742 -28.90 -60.77 19.45
C ALA A 742 -29.13 -61.19 17.97
N SER A 743 -28.06 -60.99 17.17
CA SER A 743 -27.30 -61.95 16.33
C SER A 743 -27.97 -62.87 15.30
N VAL A 744 -27.49 -62.82 14.04
CA VAL A 744 -27.10 -64.00 13.22
C VAL A 744 -25.96 -63.62 12.24
N SER A 745 -24.94 -64.48 12.16
CA SER A 745 -23.75 -64.45 11.27
C SER A 745 -24.02 -65.01 9.85
N PRO A 746 -23.11 -64.85 8.88
CA PRO A 746 -23.44 -64.70 7.46
C PRO A 746 -23.33 -65.98 6.62
N ALA A 747 -24.00 -65.99 5.46
CA ALA A 747 -23.74 -66.89 4.34
C ALA A 747 -23.23 -66.09 3.12
N PRO A 748 -22.39 -66.67 2.24
CA PRO A 748 -21.58 -65.94 1.28
C PRO A 748 -22.22 -65.84 -0.11
N GLY A 749 -21.87 -64.78 -0.85
CA GLY A 749 -21.85 -64.79 -2.31
C GLY A 749 -23.04 -64.13 -3.01
N GLY A 750 -22.94 -62.82 -3.19
CA GLY A 750 -23.67 -62.07 -4.21
C GLY A 750 -22.95 -60.74 -4.39
N GLY A 751 -22.21 -60.58 -5.49
CA GLY A 751 -21.54 -59.32 -5.81
C GLY A 751 -22.58 -58.21 -5.86
N GLY A 752 -22.58 -57.35 -4.84
CA GLY A 752 -23.40 -56.15 -4.82
C GLY A 752 -22.92 -55.22 -5.91
N GLN A 753 -23.62 -55.19 -7.04
CA GLN A 753 -23.56 -54.05 -7.94
C GLN A 753 -23.92 -52.81 -7.11
N THR A 754 -22.97 -51.89 -6.96
CA THR A 754 -23.25 -50.58 -6.36
C THR A 754 -24.42 -49.95 -7.12
N PRO A 755 -25.53 -49.58 -6.45
CA PRO A 755 -26.68 -49.03 -7.16
C PRO A 755 -26.27 -47.79 -7.95
N ALA A 756 -26.81 -47.67 -9.17
CA ALA A 756 -26.52 -46.55 -10.06
C ALA A 756 -26.87 -45.22 -9.37
N ALA A 757 -25.99 -44.23 -9.53
CA ALA A 757 -26.22 -42.89 -8.98
C ALA A 757 -27.52 -42.29 -9.55
N ILE A 758 -28.27 -41.58 -8.70
CA ILE A 758 -29.55 -40.96 -9.04
C ILE A 758 -29.42 -39.45 -9.02
N ALA A 759 -30.14 -38.75 -9.90
CA ALA A 759 -30.18 -37.30 -9.90
C ALA A 759 -30.98 -36.76 -8.69
N CYS A 760 -30.44 -35.73 -8.05
CA CYS A 760 -31.08 -34.97 -6.99
C CYS A 760 -30.95 -33.48 -7.30
N HIS A 761 -32.09 -32.81 -7.47
CA HIS A 761 -32.23 -31.37 -7.58
C HIS A 761 -32.29 -30.76 -6.18
N ILE A 762 -31.56 -29.67 -5.97
CA ILE A 762 -31.40 -29.05 -4.65
C ILE A 762 -31.58 -27.55 -4.83
N ARG A 763 -32.45 -26.95 -4.02
CA ARG A 763 -32.64 -25.50 -3.92
C ARG A 763 -32.45 -25.04 -2.50
N ALA A 764 -31.75 -23.94 -2.31
CA ALA A 764 -31.70 -23.20 -1.05
C ALA A 764 -32.27 -21.80 -1.27
N GLU A 765 -33.13 -21.32 -0.36
CA GLU A 765 -33.87 -20.06 -0.48
C GLU A 765 -33.92 -19.28 0.84
N MET A 766 -33.89 -17.95 0.77
CA MET A 766 -34.09 -17.04 1.92
C MET A 766 -34.60 -15.65 1.47
N ASP A 767 -35.02 -14.81 2.42
CA ASP A 767 -35.40 -13.42 2.15
C ASP A 767 -34.17 -12.57 1.75
N ASP A 768 -34.36 -11.56 0.89
CA ASP A 768 -33.32 -10.63 0.43
C ASP A 768 -33.01 -9.56 1.47
N LEU A 769 -34.02 -9.12 2.23
CA LEU A 769 -33.91 -8.14 3.31
C LEU A 769 -34.04 -8.84 4.66
N LEU A 770 -32.92 -8.89 5.38
CA LEU A 770 -32.85 -9.44 6.72
C LEU A 770 -32.87 -8.30 7.74
N VAL A 771 -33.45 -8.49 8.92
CA VAL A 771 -33.51 -7.44 9.95
C VAL A 771 -32.57 -7.80 11.10
N LEU A 772 -31.76 -6.83 11.51
CA LEU A 772 -30.81 -6.98 12.60
C LEU A 772 -31.49 -7.58 13.85
N ASN A 773 -30.92 -8.64 14.40
CA ASN A 773 -31.41 -9.37 15.57
C ASN A 773 -32.78 -10.08 15.43
N GLU A 774 -33.50 -9.94 14.31
CA GLU A 774 -34.71 -10.74 14.04
C GLU A 774 -34.33 -12.11 13.49
N THR A 775 -34.91 -13.18 14.03
CA THR A 775 -34.72 -14.53 13.48
C THR A 775 -35.57 -14.70 12.21
N THR A 776 -34.98 -15.24 11.15
CA THR A 776 -35.68 -15.66 9.91
C THR A 776 -35.24 -17.07 9.50
N SER A 777 -35.86 -17.66 8.48
CA SER A 777 -35.57 -19.03 8.02
C SER A 777 -34.84 -19.07 6.68
N VAL A 778 -34.06 -20.14 6.50
CA VAL A 778 -33.48 -20.60 5.24
C VAL A 778 -34.13 -21.93 4.90
N ASP A 779 -34.72 -21.99 3.72
CA ASP A 779 -35.51 -23.13 3.24
C ASP A 779 -34.66 -23.91 2.22
N VAL A 780 -34.44 -25.21 2.44
CA VAL A 780 -33.66 -26.07 1.55
C VAL A 780 -34.52 -27.23 1.06
N THR A 781 -34.81 -27.26 -0.23
CA THR A 781 -35.63 -28.29 -0.87
C THR A 781 -34.76 -29.26 -1.68
N LEU A 782 -34.91 -30.56 -1.45
CA LEU A 782 -34.26 -31.62 -2.20
C LEU A 782 -35.32 -32.50 -2.89
N SER A 783 -35.13 -32.81 -4.17
CA SER A 783 -36.09 -33.55 -4.98
C SER A 783 -35.39 -34.41 -6.02
N ARG A 784 -36.00 -35.54 -6.41
CA ARG A 784 -35.53 -36.32 -7.57
C ARG A 784 -36.01 -35.75 -8.90
N GLU A 785 -37.08 -34.95 -8.87
CA GLU A 785 -37.60 -34.19 -10.00
C GLU A 785 -37.14 -32.74 -10.00
N ALA A 786 -37.20 -32.10 -11.16
CA ALA A 786 -36.96 -30.67 -11.31
C ALA A 786 -37.85 -29.86 -10.36
N LEU A 787 -37.24 -28.92 -9.63
CA LEU A 787 -37.93 -28.11 -8.64
C LEU A 787 -38.77 -27.01 -9.32
N GLY A 788 -39.99 -26.79 -8.80
CA GLY A 788 -40.99 -25.85 -9.34
C GLY A 788 -40.72 -24.37 -9.02
N GLU A 789 -41.77 -23.57 -8.80
CA GLU A 789 -41.66 -22.13 -8.54
C GLU A 789 -40.78 -21.79 -7.33
N VAL A 790 -40.07 -20.66 -7.45
CA VAL A 790 -39.20 -20.07 -6.42
C VAL A 790 -40.08 -19.31 -5.42
N LEU A 791 -39.88 -19.57 -4.13
CA LEU A 791 -40.73 -19.05 -3.06
C LEU A 791 -40.13 -17.81 -2.37
N ARG A 792 -38.81 -17.64 -2.38
CA ARG A 792 -38.14 -16.50 -1.72
C ARG A 792 -37.30 -15.68 -2.70
N ALA A 793 -36.98 -14.45 -2.31
CA ALA A 793 -36.28 -13.48 -3.16
C ALA A 793 -34.85 -13.92 -3.51
N VAL A 794 -34.13 -14.56 -2.57
CA VAL A 794 -32.78 -15.10 -2.79
C VAL A 794 -32.88 -16.62 -2.89
N HIS A 795 -32.42 -17.20 -4.00
CA HIS A 795 -32.37 -18.65 -4.18
C HIS A 795 -31.14 -19.11 -4.97
N ARG A 796 -30.75 -20.38 -4.79
CA ARG A 796 -29.77 -21.08 -5.62
C ARG A 796 -30.22 -22.51 -5.86
N ASP A 797 -30.09 -22.94 -7.12
CA ASP A 797 -30.42 -24.28 -7.57
C ASP A 797 -29.18 -25.02 -8.06
N THR A 798 -29.14 -26.32 -7.84
CA THR A 798 -28.16 -27.21 -8.45
C THR A 798 -28.73 -28.61 -8.65
N THR A 799 -28.06 -29.42 -9.47
CA THR A 799 -28.40 -30.84 -9.65
C THR A 799 -27.13 -31.66 -9.48
N ALA A 800 -27.21 -32.70 -8.65
CA ALA A 800 -26.08 -33.58 -8.37
C ALA A 800 -26.49 -35.06 -8.48
N GLN A 801 -25.51 -35.93 -8.73
CA GLN A 801 -25.69 -37.37 -8.72
C GLN A 801 -25.38 -37.91 -7.31
N ILE A 802 -26.33 -38.59 -6.68
CA ILE A 802 -26.21 -39.11 -5.31
C ILE A 802 -26.36 -40.63 -5.27
N GLN A 803 -25.79 -41.28 -4.26
CA GLN A 803 -26.00 -42.72 -4.03
C GLN A 803 -27.29 -42.95 -3.21
N PRO A 804 -28.23 -43.79 -3.67
CA PRO A 804 -29.52 -43.96 -2.98
C PRO A 804 -29.39 -44.58 -1.58
N ASP A 805 -28.32 -45.35 -1.33
CA ASP A 805 -28.13 -46.09 -0.07
C ASP A 805 -27.36 -45.30 1.01
N LEU A 806 -26.81 -44.13 0.67
CA LEU A 806 -26.07 -43.30 1.62
C LEU A 806 -26.92 -42.11 2.09
N PRO A 807 -26.97 -41.82 3.41
CA PRO A 807 -27.71 -40.69 3.92
C PRO A 807 -27.14 -39.37 3.41
N LEU A 808 -28.02 -38.41 3.15
CA LEU A 808 -27.68 -37.03 2.88
C LEU A 808 -27.46 -36.27 4.18
N ILE A 809 -26.40 -35.48 4.22
CA ILE A 809 -26.11 -34.54 5.31
C ILE A 809 -26.22 -33.13 4.73
N LEU A 810 -27.13 -32.35 5.29
CA LEU A 810 -27.34 -30.94 4.98
C LEU A 810 -26.76 -30.08 6.10
N GLU A 811 -25.93 -29.11 5.74
CA GLU A 811 -25.26 -28.20 6.67
C GLU A 811 -25.45 -26.75 6.23
N VAL A 812 -25.79 -25.91 7.20
CA VAL A 812 -25.88 -24.45 7.01
C VAL A 812 -24.73 -23.80 7.77
N ILE A 813 -23.94 -23.02 7.04
CA ILE A 813 -22.66 -22.47 7.48
C ILE A 813 -22.71 -20.95 7.30
N PRO A 814 -22.90 -20.16 8.37
CA PRO A 814 -22.88 -18.70 8.26
C PRO A 814 -21.47 -18.22 7.89
N ARG A 815 -21.38 -17.24 7.00
CA ARG A 815 -20.11 -16.72 6.45
C ARG A 815 -19.87 -15.26 6.79
N LYS A 816 -20.92 -14.44 6.76
CA LYS A 816 -20.84 -13.01 7.07
C LYS A 816 -22.09 -12.53 7.79
N ASN A 817 -21.90 -11.87 8.94
CA ASN A 817 -22.95 -11.16 9.70
C ASN A 817 -24.23 -11.97 10.01
N LEU A 818 -24.15 -13.30 10.03
CA LEU A 818 -25.24 -14.21 10.32
C LEU A 818 -24.81 -15.20 11.41
N ARG A 819 -25.75 -15.65 12.24
CA ARG A 819 -25.59 -16.81 13.13
C ARG A 819 -26.76 -17.78 12.95
N ILE A 820 -26.51 -19.07 13.19
CA ILE A 820 -27.57 -20.07 13.22
C ILE A 820 -28.24 -20.07 14.60
N VAL A 821 -29.56 -20.19 14.61
CA VAL A 821 -30.36 -20.40 15.82
C VAL A 821 -30.84 -21.85 15.80
N GLY A 822 -30.39 -22.66 16.76
CA GLY A 822 -30.73 -24.09 16.82
C GLY A 822 -29.82 -24.98 15.97
N ALA A 823 -30.38 -26.02 15.35
CA ALA A 823 -29.61 -27.02 14.62
C ALA A 823 -29.12 -26.47 13.27
N SER A 824 -27.81 -26.50 13.03
CA SER A 824 -27.19 -26.10 11.75
C SER A 824 -26.95 -27.26 10.79
N ARG A 825 -27.33 -28.48 11.20
CA ARG A 825 -27.09 -29.73 10.48
C ARG A 825 -28.29 -30.65 10.59
N GLN A 826 -28.64 -31.31 9.49
CA GLN A 826 -29.59 -32.42 9.48
C GLN A 826 -29.06 -33.58 8.63
N GLU A 827 -29.36 -34.80 9.03
CA GLU A 827 -29.02 -36.03 8.30
C GLU A 827 -30.31 -36.79 8.01
N PHE A 828 -30.48 -37.24 6.77
CA PHE A 828 -31.73 -37.81 6.29
C PHE A 828 -31.49 -38.73 5.09
N ALA A 829 -32.44 -39.62 4.79
CA ALA A 829 -32.36 -40.48 3.61
C ALA A 829 -32.58 -39.67 2.32
N PRO A 830 -31.97 -40.07 1.18
CA PRO A 830 -32.26 -39.47 -0.12
C PRO A 830 -33.77 -39.36 -0.42
N PRO A 831 -34.25 -38.27 -1.06
CA PRO A 831 -35.66 -38.10 -1.39
C PRO A 831 -36.20 -39.26 -2.25
N ALA A 832 -37.43 -39.71 -1.96
CA ALA A 832 -38.12 -40.66 -2.82
C ALA A 832 -38.61 -39.95 -4.10
N LEU A 833 -38.84 -40.72 -5.16
CA LEU A 833 -39.42 -40.18 -6.41
C LEU A 833 -40.83 -39.64 -6.11
N GLY A 834 -41.09 -38.41 -6.53
CA GLY A 834 -42.36 -37.69 -6.34
C GLY A 834 -42.53 -37.08 -4.95
N ALA A 835 -41.51 -37.16 -4.09
CA ALA A 835 -41.58 -36.74 -2.70
C ALA A 835 -40.43 -35.76 -2.37
N PRO A 836 -40.56 -34.47 -2.71
CA PRO A 836 -39.58 -33.46 -2.33
C PRO A 836 -39.52 -33.31 -0.81
N VAL A 837 -38.32 -33.13 -0.27
CA VAL A 837 -38.06 -32.95 1.16
C VAL A 837 -37.62 -31.50 1.40
N LEU A 838 -38.31 -30.80 2.30
CA LEU A 838 -38.00 -29.43 2.72
C LEU A 838 -37.39 -29.43 4.12
N HIS A 839 -36.25 -28.75 4.27
CA HIS A 839 -35.59 -28.51 5.54
C HIS A 839 -35.50 -27.01 5.81
N CYS A 840 -35.92 -26.58 7.00
CA CYS A 840 -35.87 -25.18 7.42
C CYS A 840 -34.80 -24.99 8.50
N PHE A 841 -33.99 -23.93 8.37
CA PHE A 841 -32.96 -23.54 9.33
C PHE A 841 -33.16 -22.10 9.77
N ASP A 842 -33.17 -21.86 11.08
CA ASP A 842 -33.29 -20.50 11.60
C ASP A 842 -31.93 -19.80 11.59
N ILE A 843 -31.88 -18.61 11.00
CA ILE A 843 -30.74 -17.70 11.01
C ILE A 843 -31.12 -16.41 11.73
N ARG A 844 -30.15 -15.76 12.37
CA ARG A 844 -30.30 -14.43 12.95
C ARG A 844 -29.17 -13.53 12.47
N PRO A 845 -29.47 -12.38 11.86
CA PRO A 845 -28.47 -11.38 11.51
C PRO A 845 -27.83 -10.75 12.74
N THR A 846 -26.52 -10.53 12.69
CA THR A 846 -25.72 -10.02 13.80
C THR A 846 -25.31 -8.56 13.61
N ASP A 847 -25.10 -8.12 12.37
CA ASP A 847 -24.57 -6.78 12.05
C ASP A 847 -25.20 -6.24 10.76
N VAL A 848 -25.35 -4.92 10.65
CA VAL A 848 -25.92 -4.24 9.46
C VAL A 848 -24.94 -4.33 8.30
N GLY A 849 -25.45 -4.59 7.10
CA GLY A 849 -24.64 -4.73 5.88
C GLY A 849 -24.99 -5.99 5.10
N GLU A 850 -24.01 -6.65 4.49
CA GLU A 850 -24.21 -7.90 3.78
C GLU A 850 -24.23 -9.09 4.73
N GLY A 851 -25.21 -9.99 4.56
CA GLY A 851 -25.30 -11.28 5.23
C GLY A 851 -25.04 -12.42 4.24
N LEU A 852 -24.07 -13.28 4.54
CA LEU A 852 -23.66 -14.38 3.65
C LEU A 852 -23.78 -15.73 4.37
N LEU A 853 -24.33 -16.73 3.67
CA LEU A 853 -24.57 -18.08 4.16
C LEU A 853 -24.19 -19.11 3.11
N LEU A 854 -23.53 -20.19 3.51
CA LEU A 854 -23.28 -21.36 2.67
C LEU A 854 -24.16 -22.53 3.10
N VAL A 855 -24.94 -23.07 2.16
CA VAL A 855 -25.67 -24.33 2.31
C VAL A 855 -24.88 -25.43 1.61
N ARG A 856 -24.47 -26.44 2.37
CA ARG A 856 -23.69 -27.59 1.89
C ARG A 856 -24.50 -28.86 1.99
N VAL A 857 -24.50 -29.65 0.92
CA VAL A 857 -25.07 -31.01 0.90
C VAL A 857 -23.98 -32.02 0.59
N ARG A 858 -23.92 -33.09 1.38
CA ARG A 858 -22.87 -34.12 1.29
C ARG A 858 -23.37 -35.54 1.61
N GLN A 859 -22.59 -36.53 1.19
CA GLN A 859 -22.75 -37.94 1.55
C GLN A 859 -21.46 -38.44 2.21
N GLY A 860 -21.53 -38.86 3.48
CA GLY A 860 -20.32 -39.09 4.28
C GLY A 860 -19.46 -37.82 4.34
N SER A 861 -18.14 -37.93 4.15
CA SER A 861 -17.23 -36.77 4.13
C SER A 861 -17.27 -35.93 2.84
N VAL A 862 -18.04 -36.34 1.82
CA VAL A 862 -17.92 -35.84 0.45
C VAL A 862 -19.01 -34.83 0.11
N PRO A 863 -18.69 -33.52 0.01
CA PRO A 863 -19.64 -32.51 -0.46
C PRO A 863 -19.88 -32.64 -1.96
N PHE A 864 -21.14 -32.61 -2.39
CA PHE A 864 -21.50 -32.62 -3.81
C PHE A 864 -22.29 -31.37 -4.25
N ALA A 865 -22.79 -30.57 -3.30
CA ALA A 865 -23.41 -29.27 -3.56
C ALA A 865 -23.00 -28.22 -2.53
N ASN A 866 -22.59 -27.04 -3.02
CA ASN A 866 -22.33 -25.84 -2.23
C ASN A 866 -23.15 -24.68 -2.84
N LEU A 867 -24.13 -24.17 -2.08
CA LEU A 867 -25.05 -23.11 -2.49
C LEU A 867 -24.86 -21.90 -1.57
N THR A 868 -24.32 -20.80 -2.10
CA THR A 868 -24.10 -19.57 -1.33
C THR A 868 -25.29 -18.62 -1.51
N LEU A 869 -25.91 -18.21 -0.40
CA LEU A 869 -26.99 -17.22 -0.34
C LEU A 869 -26.46 -15.91 0.25
N ALA A 870 -26.81 -14.79 -0.38
CA ALA A 870 -26.43 -13.44 0.05
C ALA A 870 -27.68 -12.56 0.21
N GLY A 871 -27.80 -11.88 1.35
CA GLY A 871 -28.91 -10.97 1.68
C GLY A 871 -28.40 -9.66 2.28
N THR A 872 -29.23 -8.64 2.32
CA THR A 872 -28.93 -7.33 2.93
C THR A 872 -29.57 -7.23 4.30
N ILE A 873 -28.75 -7.02 5.34
CA ILE A 873 -29.16 -6.86 6.73
C ILE A 873 -29.40 -5.37 7.03
N LEU A 874 -30.62 -5.04 7.42
CA LEU A 874 -31.10 -3.69 7.74
C LEU A 874 -31.20 -3.48 9.26
N ALA A 875 -30.99 -2.25 9.71
CA ALA A 875 -31.15 -1.88 11.13
C ALA A 875 -32.61 -1.93 11.61
N ALA A 876 -33.57 -1.61 10.74
CA ALA A 876 -35.01 -1.69 10.99
C ALA A 876 -35.77 -1.79 9.65
N ARG A 877 -36.99 -2.35 9.66
CA ARG A 877 -37.81 -2.48 8.44
C ARG A 877 -38.22 -1.11 7.90
N GLY A 878 -37.82 -0.81 6.66
CA GLY A 878 -38.09 0.49 6.02
C GLY A 878 -38.46 0.46 4.54
N ALA A 879 -38.40 -0.67 3.84
CA ALA A 879 -38.81 -0.76 2.43
C ALA A 879 -39.16 -2.20 2.01
N GLU A 880 -40.00 -2.32 0.99
CA GLU A 880 -40.39 -3.58 0.32
C GLU A 880 -39.27 -4.17 -0.56
N PRO A 881 -39.27 -5.50 -0.78
CA PRO A 881 -38.18 -6.24 -1.41
C PRO A 881 -37.94 -5.88 -2.89
N VAL A 882 -36.68 -5.90 -3.32
CA VAL A 882 -36.27 -5.68 -4.70
C VAL A 882 -35.70 -6.98 -5.25
N ARG A 883 -36.40 -7.61 -6.20
CA ARG A 883 -35.92 -8.82 -6.90
C ARG A 883 -34.56 -8.54 -7.57
N ARG A 884 -33.50 -9.23 -7.13
CA ARG A 884 -32.20 -9.29 -7.81
C ARG A 884 -31.98 -10.66 -8.44
N THR A 885 -31.39 -10.67 -9.64
CA THR A 885 -31.04 -11.87 -10.42
C THR A 885 -29.81 -12.58 -9.82
N PRO A 886 -29.68 -13.92 -9.95
CA PRO A 886 -28.73 -14.73 -9.20
C PRO A 886 -27.29 -14.71 -9.75
N GLU A 887 -26.29 -14.84 -8.86
CA GLU A 887 -24.94 -15.32 -9.15
C GLU A 887 -24.88 -16.86 -9.16
N GLN A 888 -23.84 -17.45 -9.76
CA GLN A 888 -23.77 -18.88 -10.10
C GLN A 888 -23.67 -19.83 -8.89
N ALA A 889 -24.30 -21.01 -9.00
CA ALA A 889 -24.14 -22.15 -8.09
C ALA A 889 -23.02 -23.09 -8.57
N SER A 890 -22.33 -23.80 -7.66
CA SER A 890 -21.27 -24.76 -8.01
C SER A 890 -21.69 -26.21 -7.72
N VAL A 891 -21.51 -27.09 -8.71
CA VAL A 891 -21.65 -28.56 -8.57
C VAL A 891 -20.26 -29.13 -8.28
N VAL A 892 -20.15 -30.01 -7.29
CA VAL A 892 -18.89 -30.74 -7.02
C VAL A 892 -18.97 -32.14 -7.67
N GLU A 893 -17.93 -32.52 -8.41
CA GLU A 893 -17.81 -33.81 -9.13
C GLU A 893 -18.06 -35.05 -8.23
N PRO A 894 -18.57 -36.16 -8.79
CA PRO A 894 -19.10 -37.31 -8.04
C PRO A 894 -18.04 -38.14 -7.28
N THR A 895 -18.58 -39.01 -6.43
CA THR A 895 -18.00 -39.70 -5.26
C THR A 895 -16.59 -40.31 -5.45
N PRO A 896 -15.62 -39.97 -4.57
CA PRO A 896 -14.32 -40.63 -4.44
C PRO A 896 -14.46 -42.00 -3.77
N SER A 897 -13.63 -42.96 -4.20
CA SER A 897 -13.58 -44.32 -3.65
C SER A 897 -12.97 -44.42 -2.23
N THR A 898 -12.22 -43.40 -1.78
CA THR A 898 -11.49 -43.43 -0.51
C THR A 898 -11.68 -42.12 0.26
N GLN A 899 -12.41 -42.17 1.38
CA GLN A 899 -12.62 -41.04 2.29
C GLN A 899 -11.52 -40.98 3.38
N PRO A 900 -11.08 -39.79 3.80
CA PRO A 900 -10.14 -39.62 4.92
C PRO A 900 -10.80 -40.01 6.24
N LEU A 901 -10.02 -40.51 7.20
CA LEU A 901 -10.53 -40.80 8.55
C LEU A 901 -10.70 -39.54 9.41
N HIS A 902 -9.85 -38.53 9.21
CA HIS A 902 -9.89 -37.29 9.97
C HIS A 902 -9.82 -36.10 9.01
N GLN A 903 -10.76 -35.17 9.14
CA GLN A 903 -10.86 -33.98 8.32
C GLN A 903 -10.99 -32.74 9.19
N LEU A 904 -10.16 -31.73 8.92
CA LEU A 904 -10.29 -30.40 9.50
C LEU A 904 -10.60 -29.39 8.39
N THR A 905 -11.81 -28.84 8.40
CA THR A 905 -12.24 -27.83 7.43
C THR A 905 -12.23 -26.47 8.08
N ILE A 906 -11.68 -25.47 7.40
CA ILE A 906 -11.40 -24.13 7.93
C ILE A 906 -12.01 -23.11 6.97
N PHE A 907 -13.00 -22.35 7.45
CA PHE A 907 -13.65 -21.25 6.74
C PHE A 907 -13.21 -19.92 7.31
N GLU A 908 -12.94 -18.95 6.44
CA GLU A 908 -12.91 -17.55 6.86
C GLU A 908 -14.34 -17.03 6.99
N ALA A 909 -14.65 -16.42 8.13
CA ALA A 909 -15.93 -15.79 8.41
C ALA A 909 -15.72 -14.38 8.97
N GLU A 910 -16.76 -13.55 8.86
CA GLU A 910 -16.71 -12.16 9.32
C GLU A 910 -17.96 -11.82 10.15
N ARG A 911 -17.76 -11.09 11.25
CA ARG A 911 -18.83 -10.54 12.08
C ARG A 911 -18.45 -9.13 12.52
N GLY A 912 -19.26 -8.13 12.16
CA GLY A 912 -19.03 -6.74 12.55
C GLY A 912 -17.71 -6.16 12.03
N GLY A 913 -17.27 -6.58 10.84
CA GLY A 913 -15.99 -6.18 10.23
C GLY A 913 -14.76 -6.89 10.80
N GLN A 914 -14.90 -7.74 11.82
CA GLN A 914 -13.83 -8.57 12.36
C GLN A 914 -13.86 -9.96 11.73
N LYS A 915 -12.70 -10.45 11.29
CA LYS A 915 -12.56 -11.80 10.71
C LYS A 915 -12.32 -12.84 11.79
N TYR A 916 -12.74 -14.08 11.57
CA TYR A 916 -12.40 -15.23 12.43
C TYR A 916 -12.43 -16.52 11.59
N TYR A 917 -11.82 -17.58 12.08
CA TYR A 917 -11.90 -18.90 11.46
C TYR A 917 -12.97 -19.76 12.10
N GLN A 918 -13.79 -20.39 11.27
CA GLN A 918 -14.69 -21.45 11.70
C GLN A 918 -14.08 -22.80 11.33
N PHE A 919 -13.81 -23.62 12.35
CA PHE A 919 -13.29 -24.97 12.20
C PHE A 919 -14.42 -25.99 12.25
N ILE A 920 -14.40 -26.97 11.34
CA ILE A 920 -15.24 -28.15 11.38
C ILE A 920 -14.31 -29.36 11.39
N PHE A 921 -14.26 -30.06 12.52
CA PHE A 921 -13.53 -31.31 12.66
C PHE A 921 -14.50 -32.48 12.46
N ASP A 922 -14.29 -33.28 11.43
CA ASP A 922 -15.09 -34.46 11.10
C ASP A 922 -14.19 -35.71 11.18
N SER A 923 -14.55 -36.63 12.07
CA SER A 923 -13.78 -37.84 12.35
C SER A 923 -14.73 -39.03 12.60
N PRO A 924 -15.06 -39.81 11.56
CA PRO A 924 -15.87 -41.01 11.70
C PRO A 924 -15.28 -42.03 12.66
N SER A 925 -13.96 -42.22 12.68
CA SER A 925 -13.28 -43.19 13.56
C SER A 925 -13.36 -42.81 15.04
N LEU A 926 -13.41 -41.51 15.35
CA LEU A 926 -13.61 -41.01 16.72
C LEU A 926 -15.09 -40.80 17.05
N SER A 927 -16.01 -40.98 16.09
CA SER A 927 -17.43 -40.61 16.20
C SER A 927 -17.60 -39.14 16.63
N ARG A 928 -16.74 -38.25 16.14
CA ARG A 928 -16.76 -36.82 16.45
C ARG A 928 -17.06 -36.01 15.21
N LYS A 929 -17.92 -35.01 15.38
CA LYS A 929 -18.16 -34.01 14.36
C LYS A 929 -18.51 -32.70 15.04
N ASP A 930 -17.49 -31.90 15.28
CA ASP A 930 -17.55 -30.74 16.14
C ASP A 930 -17.24 -29.46 15.34
N ARG A 931 -17.86 -28.36 15.74
CA ARG A 931 -17.64 -27.03 15.15
C ARG A 931 -17.06 -26.11 16.22
N PHE A 932 -16.04 -25.36 15.83
CA PHE A 932 -15.34 -24.42 16.70
C PHE A 932 -15.12 -23.09 15.97
N GLU A 933 -14.92 -22.01 16.73
CA GLU A 933 -14.64 -20.68 16.20
C GLU A 933 -13.35 -20.17 16.84
N SER A 934 -12.42 -19.64 16.05
CA SER A 934 -11.23 -18.98 16.56
C SER A 934 -11.61 -17.71 17.33
N PRO A 935 -10.68 -17.15 18.13
CA PRO A 935 -10.75 -15.74 18.49
C PRO A 935 -10.82 -14.84 17.24
N ASP A 936 -11.30 -13.61 17.43
CA ASP A 936 -11.30 -12.59 16.37
C ASP A 936 -9.86 -12.32 15.92
N ILE A 937 -9.67 -12.26 14.61
CA ILE A 937 -8.41 -11.98 13.94
C ILE A 937 -8.25 -10.45 13.85
N THR A 938 -7.44 -9.90 14.74
CA THR A 938 -7.16 -8.45 14.85
C THR A 938 -5.79 -8.06 14.28
N THR A 939 -5.26 -8.84 13.34
CA THR A 939 -3.92 -8.66 12.77
C THR A 939 -3.96 -9.09 11.32
N ASP A 940 -3.15 -8.45 10.47
CA ASP A 940 -2.95 -8.90 9.10
C ASP A 940 -2.23 -10.27 9.08
N LEU A 941 -3.00 -11.34 8.93
CA LEU A 941 -2.50 -12.72 8.90
C LEU A 941 -1.57 -12.98 7.72
N VAL A 942 -1.68 -12.22 6.62
CA VAL A 942 -0.78 -12.34 5.46
C VAL A 942 0.57 -11.77 5.81
N ALA A 943 0.59 -10.56 6.37
CA ALA A 943 1.82 -9.93 6.82
C ALA A 943 2.49 -10.77 7.93
N TYR A 944 1.71 -11.31 8.87
CA TYR A 944 2.21 -12.20 9.91
C TYR A 944 2.83 -13.48 9.32
N THR A 945 2.12 -14.14 8.39
CA THR A 945 2.60 -15.38 7.77
C THR A 945 3.81 -15.13 6.87
N ARG A 946 3.86 -13.98 6.17
CA ARG A 946 5.04 -13.54 5.41
C ARG A 946 6.23 -13.34 6.34
N GLY A 947 6.04 -12.60 7.43
CA GLY A 947 7.09 -12.41 8.45
C GLY A 947 7.60 -13.72 9.03
N LEU A 948 6.70 -14.69 9.29
CA LEU A 948 7.08 -16.03 9.72
C LEU A 948 7.97 -16.75 8.69
N TYR A 949 7.59 -16.74 7.40
CA TYR A 949 8.42 -17.32 6.35
C TYR A 949 9.77 -16.58 6.21
N ASP A 950 9.79 -15.25 6.32
CA ASP A 950 11.02 -14.44 6.27
C ASP A 950 11.95 -14.76 7.46
N ASP A 951 11.39 -14.97 8.65
CA ASP A 951 12.14 -15.34 9.85
C ASP A 951 12.74 -16.74 9.69
N ILE A 952 11.97 -17.71 9.16
CA ILE A 952 12.44 -19.07 8.83
C ILE A 952 13.59 -19.00 7.79
N GLU A 953 13.46 -18.17 6.75
CA GLU A 953 14.47 -17.99 5.69
C GLU A 953 15.75 -17.33 6.20
N LYS A 954 15.65 -16.21 6.94
CA LYS A 954 16.82 -15.53 7.52
C LYS A 954 17.59 -16.46 8.45
N ARG A 955 16.86 -17.26 9.23
CA ARG A 955 17.46 -18.21 10.17
C ARG A 955 18.14 -19.37 9.46
N TRP A 956 17.53 -19.87 8.37
CA TRP A 956 18.09 -20.88 7.49
C TRP A 956 19.38 -20.41 6.81
N LEU A 957 19.37 -19.20 6.25
CA LEU A 957 20.51 -18.59 5.56
C LEU A 957 21.66 -18.22 6.52
N GLY A 958 21.40 -18.15 7.84
CA GLY A 958 22.35 -17.64 8.83
C GLY A 958 23.21 -18.66 9.59
N SER A 959 22.79 -19.93 9.79
CA SER A 959 23.62 -20.87 10.60
C SER A 959 23.32 -22.37 10.43
N HIS A 960 23.70 -22.98 9.31
CA HIS A 960 23.64 -24.44 9.13
C HIS A 960 24.34 -25.25 10.25
N ALA A 961 25.19 -24.61 11.07
CA ALA A 961 25.88 -25.20 12.23
C ALA A 961 25.02 -25.37 13.51
N ASP A 962 23.78 -24.89 13.58
CA ASP A 962 22.94 -24.98 14.80
C ASP A 962 21.50 -25.47 14.55
N VAL A 963 21.41 -26.63 13.87
CA VAL A 963 20.16 -27.33 13.52
C VAL A 963 19.27 -27.59 14.74
N ALA A 964 19.87 -27.88 15.90
CA ALA A 964 19.13 -28.16 17.13
C ALA A 964 18.42 -26.92 17.69
N THR A 965 19.05 -25.75 17.65
CA THR A 965 18.39 -24.49 18.04
C THR A 965 17.28 -24.14 17.07
N PHE A 966 17.52 -24.26 15.76
CA PHE A 966 16.49 -23.96 14.78
C PHE A 966 15.27 -24.88 14.92
N GLN A 967 15.47 -26.17 15.21
CA GLN A 967 14.37 -27.09 15.52
C GLN A 967 13.58 -26.68 16.77
N ARG A 968 14.23 -26.14 17.82
CA ARG A 968 13.54 -25.61 19.00
C ARG A 968 12.71 -24.38 18.65
N GLU A 969 13.24 -23.46 17.86
CA GLU A 969 12.53 -22.26 17.40
C GLU A 969 11.28 -22.62 16.58
N LEU A 970 11.38 -23.58 15.66
CA LEU A 970 10.22 -24.08 14.92
C LEU A 970 9.10 -24.60 15.82
N ARG A 971 9.44 -25.25 16.95
CA ARG A 971 8.44 -25.71 17.93
C ARG A 971 7.77 -24.55 18.66
N VAL A 972 8.52 -23.51 18.97
CA VAL A 972 7.98 -22.27 19.58
C VAL A 972 7.04 -21.56 18.61
N PHE A 973 7.42 -21.44 17.34
CA PHE A 973 6.53 -20.89 16.30
C PHE A 973 5.26 -21.73 16.15
N GLY A 974 5.41 -23.05 16.09
CA GLY A 974 4.28 -23.97 15.99
C GLY A 974 3.31 -23.90 17.16
N ALA A 975 3.80 -23.75 18.39
CA ALA A 975 2.95 -23.55 19.57
C ALA A 975 2.30 -22.17 19.58
N THR A 976 2.95 -21.16 19.02
CA THR A 976 2.34 -19.84 18.86
C THR A 976 1.15 -19.90 17.90
N LEU A 977 1.25 -20.64 16.79
CA LEU A 977 0.13 -20.88 15.88
C LEU A 977 -1.00 -21.66 16.57
N TRP A 978 -0.65 -22.69 17.36
CA TRP A 978 -1.60 -23.45 18.17
C TRP A 978 -2.41 -22.53 19.11
N ASP A 979 -1.74 -21.66 19.86
CA ASP A 979 -2.38 -20.77 20.84
C ASP A 979 -3.25 -19.68 20.19
N ARG A 980 -2.80 -19.14 19.05
CA ARG A 980 -3.44 -17.97 18.42
C ARG A 980 -4.55 -18.34 17.44
N LEU A 981 -4.45 -19.48 16.76
CA LEU A 981 -5.39 -19.86 15.71
C LEU A 981 -6.43 -20.88 16.17
N LEU A 982 -6.06 -21.85 17.01
CA LEU A 982 -6.97 -22.93 17.40
C LEU A 982 -7.68 -22.56 18.72
N PRO A 983 -9.03 -22.62 18.77
CA PRO A 983 -9.76 -22.40 20.03
C PRO A 983 -9.50 -23.53 21.03
N ARG A 984 -9.60 -23.21 22.33
CA ARG A 984 -9.20 -24.11 23.43
C ARG A 984 -9.92 -25.46 23.38
N GLU A 985 -11.18 -25.50 22.96
CA GLU A 985 -11.97 -26.72 22.84
C GLU A 985 -11.44 -27.63 21.72
N LEU A 986 -11.02 -27.05 20.59
CA LEU A 986 -10.37 -27.79 19.50
C LEU A 986 -8.97 -28.25 19.94
N GLN A 987 -8.22 -27.41 20.65
CA GLN A 987 -6.93 -27.77 21.22
C GLN A 987 -7.07 -28.99 22.15
N ALA A 988 -8.04 -28.98 23.06
CA ALA A 988 -8.32 -30.10 23.97
C ALA A 988 -8.70 -31.37 23.22
N LEU A 989 -9.54 -31.27 22.19
CA LEU A 989 -9.93 -32.42 21.37
C LEU A 989 -8.72 -33.04 20.66
N LEU A 990 -7.94 -32.23 19.94
CA LEU A 990 -6.77 -32.70 19.21
C LEU A 990 -5.68 -33.22 20.15
N TRP A 991 -5.49 -32.58 21.30
CA TRP A 991 -4.57 -33.05 22.33
C TRP A 991 -5.01 -34.40 22.89
N GLN A 992 -6.28 -34.55 23.29
CA GLN A 992 -6.82 -35.78 23.86
C GLN A 992 -6.69 -36.97 22.90
N HIS A 993 -6.89 -36.75 21.60
CA HIS A 993 -6.89 -37.81 20.58
C HIS A 993 -5.60 -37.89 19.76
N ARG A 994 -4.54 -37.16 20.15
CA ARG A 994 -3.29 -37.03 19.38
C ARG A 994 -2.63 -38.36 18.96
N ASP A 995 -2.73 -39.40 19.79
CA ASP A 995 -2.12 -40.71 19.49
C ASP A 995 -2.99 -41.58 18.57
N ALA A 996 -4.25 -41.18 18.34
CA ALA A 996 -5.19 -41.86 17.46
C ALA A 996 -5.32 -41.19 16.08
N ILE A 997 -4.61 -40.08 15.85
CA ILE A 997 -4.63 -39.32 14.59
C ILE A 997 -3.27 -39.47 13.91
N ASP A 998 -3.19 -40.32 12.90
CA ASP A 998 -2.01 -40.59 12.08
C ASP A 998 -2.16 -40.15 10.61
N GLU A 999 -3.37 -39.71 10.24
CA GLU A 999 -3.69 -39.05 8.97
C GLU A 999 -4.66 -37.90 9.21
N ILE A 1000 -4.45 -36.73 8.59
CA ILE A 1000 -5.43 -35.63 8.66
C ILE A 1000 -5.47 -34.86 7.34
N LEU A 1001 -6.68 -34.66 6.81
CA LEU A 1001 -6.90 -33.82 5.65
C LEU A 1001 -7.35 -32.42 6.09
N VAL A 1002 -6.56 -31.40 5.78
CA VAL A 1002 -6.91 -30.00 6.00
C VAL A 1002 -7.50 -29.38 4.73
N PHE A 1003 -8.75 -28.94 4.81
CA PHE A 1003 -9.38 -28.09 3.81
C PHE A 1003 -9.43 -26.66 4.34
N ALA A 1004 -8.59 -25.78 3.83
CA ALA A 1004 -8.60 -24.37 4.21
C ALA A 1004 -8.94 -23.50 2.99
N GLU A 1005 -9.81 -22.51 3.20
CA GLU A 1005 -9.99 -21.43 2.21
C GLU A 1005 -8.77 -20.52 2.13
N GLU A 1006 -8.04 -20.44 3.24
CA GLU A 1006 -6.78 -19.74 3.40
C GLU A 1006 -5.63 -20.75 3.22
N PRO A 1007 -4.84 -20.70 2.13
CA PRO A 1007 -3.77 -21.66 1.84
C PRO A 1007 -2.34 -21.21 2.23
N PHE A 1008 -2.11 -19.97 2.65
CA PHE A 1008 -0.80 -19.43 3.04
C PHE A 1008 -0.36 -19.83 4.46
N ILE A 1009 -1.28 -20.08 5.40
CA ILE A 1009 -0.91 -20.56 6.76
C ILE A 1009 -0.21 -21.93 6.67
N PRO A 1010 0.98 -22.08 7.28
CA PRO A 1010 1.72 -23.34 7.31
C PRO A 1010 1.15 -24.29 8.38
N TRP A 1011 0.00 -24.92 8.10
CA TRP A 1011 -0.67 -25.83 9.04
C TRP A 1011 0.23 -27.01 9.48
N GLU A 1012 1.18 -27.44 8.66
CA GLU A 1012 2.18 -28.46 8.97
C GLU A 1012 3.07 -28.06 10.15
N LEU A 1013 3.28 -26.75 10.36
CA LEU A 1013 4.09 -26.19 11.46
C LEU A 1013 3.32 -26.05 12.77
N VAL A 1014 2.00 -26.27 12.82
CA VAL A 1014 1.26 -26.21 14.08
C VAL A 1014 1.75 -27.33 15.00
N HIS A 1015 2.30 -26.95 16.16
CA HIS A 1015 2.86 -27.88 17.14
C HIS A 1015 1.89 -28.04 18.30
N LEU A 1016 1.45 -29.27 18.55
CA LEU A 1016 0.53 -29.60 19.64
C LEU A 1016 1.20 -29.41 21.01
N LYS A 1017 0.47 -28.84 21.96
CA LYS A 1017 0.82 -28.84 23.38
C LYS A 1017 -0.43 -29.01 24.24
N ASP A 1018 -0.23 -29.34 25.50
CA ASP A 1018 -1.33 -29.49 26.46
C ASP A 1018 -2.01 -28.13 26.68
N PRO A 1019 -3.32 -27.99 26.42
CA PRO A 1019 -4.04 -26.72 26.56
C PRO A 1019 -4.14 -26.24 28.02
N ASP A 1020 -3.84 -27.10 28.99
CA ASP A 1020 -3.87 -26.76 30.41
C ASP A 1020 -2.47 -26.42 30.97
N THR A 1021 -1.44 -26.42 30.12
CA THR A 1021 -0.07 -26.04 30.51
C THR A 1021 0.59 -25.08 29.53
N ASP A 1022 1.36 -24.13 30.04
CA ASP A 1022 2.13 -23.20 29.20
C ASP A 1022 3.44 -23.81 28.65
N SER A 1023 3.82 -25.01 29.09
CA SER A 1023 5.08 -25.64 28.67
C SER A 1023 4.94 -26.46 27.40
N LEU A 1024 5.91 -26.31 26.49
CA LEU A 1024 6.11 -27.22 25.37
C LEU A 1024 6.46 -28.64 25.88
N PRO A 1025 5.84 -29.71 25.35
CA PRO A 1025 6.22 -31.07 25.70
C PRO A 1025 7.68 -31.34 25.30
N SER A 1026 8.33 -32.39 25.81
CA SER A 1026 9.67 -32.77 25.34
C SER A 1026 9.62 -33.34 23.92
N GLU A 1027 8.57 -34.09 23.60
CA GLU A 1027 8.29 -34.68 22.29
C GLU A 1027 7.91 -33.63 21.24
N SER A 1028 8.44 -33.77 20.02
CA SER A 1028 8.00 -33.00 18.86
C SER A 1028 6.71 -33.60 18.30
N ARG A 1029 5.64 -32.80 18.22
CA ARG A 1029 4.33 -33.23 17.70
C ARG A 1029 3.70 -32.16 16.82
N PHE A 1030 4.24 -32.00 15.63
CA PHE A 1030 3.64 -31.13 14.61
C PHE A 1030 2.49 -31.83 13.89
N LEU A 1031 1.48 -31.09 13.40
CA LEU A 1031 0.46 -31.67 12.51
C LEU A 1031 1.09 -32.34 11.28
N GLY A 1032 2.20 -31.79 10.75
CA GLY A 1032 2.96 -32.43 9.67
C GLY A 1032 3.53 -33.82 10.04
N GLN A 1033 3.78 -34.10 11.31
CA GLN A 1033 4.19 -35.44 11.80
C GLN A 1033 3.01 -36.38 12.02
N MET A 1034 1.79 -35.85 12.12
CA MET A 1034 0.54 -36.59 12.30
C MET A 1034 -0.16 -36.89 10.95
N GLY A 1035 0.61 -36.92 9.87
CA GLY A 1035 0.10 -37.24 8.53
C GLY A 1035 -0.76 -36.15 7.89
N LEU A 1036 -0.54 -34.88 8.24
CA LEU A 1036 -1.22 -33.77 7.58
C LEU A 1036 -0.89 -33.72 6.09
N VAL A 1037 -1.95 -33.76 5.30
CA VAL A 1037 -1.98 -33.32 3.90
C VAL A 1037 -3.12 -32.33 3.73
N ARG A 1038 -3.07 -31.51 2.68
CA ARG A 1038 -4.04 -30.45 2.45
C ARG A 1038 -4.77 -30.58 1.13
N TRP A 1039 -5.89 -29.88 1.00
CA TRP A 1039 -6.59 -29.71 -0.27
C TRP A 1039 -7.24 -28.33 -0.35
N LEU A 1040 -7.41 -27.82 -1.57
CA LEU A 1040 -8.03 -26.52 -1.79
C LEU A 1040 -9.54 -26.58 -1.66
N HIS A 1041 -10.11 -25.56 -1.03
CA HIS A 1041 -11.56 -25.37 -1.04
C HIS A 1041 -12.08 -25.15 -2.48
N ASN A 1042 -13.26 -25.69 -2.79
CA ASN A 1042 -13.92 -25.57 -4.11
C ASN A 1042 -13.11 -26.10 -5.31
N ASN A 1043 -12.18 -27.05 -5.11
CA ASN A 1043 -11.36 -27.65 -6.18
C ASN A 1043 -11.67 -29.14 -6.41
N GLY A 1044 -12.94 -29.53 -6.29
CA GLY A 1044 -13.35 -30.93 -6.30
C GLY A 1044 -12.77 -31.73 -5.12
N TRP A 1045 -12.94 -33.05 -5.13
CA TRP A 1045 -12.36 -33.93 -4.12
C TRP A 1045 -11.03 -34.55 -4.55
N PRO A 1046 -10.03 -34.73 -3.67
CA PRO A 1046 -8.77 -35.36 -4.06
C PRO A 1046 -8.90 -36.86 -4.38
N THR A 1047 -8.23 -37.31 -5.44
CA THR A 1047 -8.28 -38.72 -5.86
C THR A 1047 -7.69 -39.66 -4.79
N GLY A 1048 -8.36 -40.79 -4.56
CA GLY A 1048 -7.86 -41.87 -3.69
C GLY A 1048 -6.86 -42.80 -4.38
N THR A 1049 -6.60 -42.59 -5.67
CA THR A 1049 -5.73 -43.44 -6.48
C THR A 1049 -4.74 -42.58 -7.27
N LEU A 1050 -3.47 -42.89 -7.11
CA LEU A 1050 -2.35 -42.32 -7.87
C LEU A 1050 -1.85 -43.35 -8.87
N ARG A 1051 -1.26 -42.88 -9.97
CA ARG A 1051 -0.71 -43.72 -11.03
C ARG A 1051 0.59 -43.11 -11.55
N ALA A 1052 1.56 -43.97 -11.89
CA ALA A 1052 2.84 -43.59 -12.47
C ALA A 1052 3.29 -44.69 -13.45
N ARG A 1053 2.72 -44.74 -14.67
CA ARG A 1053 3.03 -45.80 -15.64
C ARG A 1053 4.41 -45.59 -16.28
N PRO A 1054 5.13 -46.67 -16.60
CA PRO A 1054 6.34 -46.60 -17.43
C PRO A 1054 6.09 -45.85 -18.73
N GLY A 1055 7.02 -44.97 -19.11
CA GLY A 1055 6.89 -44.13 -20.31
C GLY A 1055 5.87 -42.97 -20.19
N ARG A 1056 5.24 -42.78 -19.03
CA ARG A 1056 4.37 -41.64 -18.70
C ARG A 1056 4.90 -40.81 -17.52
N CYS A 1057 6.07 -41.16 -17.00
CA CYS A 1057 6.75 -40.44 -15.95
C CYS A 1057 7.83 -39.55 -16.57
N HIS A 1058 7.93 -38.31 -16.13
CA HIS A 1058 8.84 -37.32 -16.68
C HIS A 1058 9.59 -36.61 -15.55
N HIS A 1059 10.82 -36.20 -15.81
CA HIS A 1059 11.60 -35.36 -14.90
C HIS A 1059 12.24 -34.18 -15.64
N LEU A 1060 12.35 -33.03 -14.98
CA LEU A 1060 13.04 -31.84 -15.46
C LEU A 1060 14.06 -31.42 -14.40
N ILE A 1061 15.34 -31.64 -14.69
CA ILE A 1061 16.44 -31.38 -13.76
C ILE A 1061 17.53 -30.63 -14.55
N PRO A 1062 17.61 -29.31 -14.45
CA PRO A 1062 18.52 -28.50 -15.25
C PRO A 1062 20.00 -28.76 -14.94
N ARG A 1063 20.85 -28.76 -15.98
CA ARG A 1063 22.31 -28.83 -15.82
C ARG A 1063 22.92 -27.45 -16.00
N TYR A 1064 22.94 -26.69 -14.91
CA TYR A 1064 23.40 -25.30 -14.95
C TYR A 1064 24.86 -25.19 -15.43
N PRO A 1065 25.13 -24.50 -16.56
CA PRO A 1065 26.48 -24.34 -17.10
C PRO A 1065 27.45 -23.61 -16.17
N HIS A 1066 26.93 -22.84 -15.22
CA HIS A 1066 27.72 -22.04 -14.29
C HIS A 1066 27.84 -22.73 -12.91
N PRO A 1067 29.07 -22.94 -12.37
CA PRO A 1067 29.29 -23.71 -11.14
C PRO A 1067 28.51 -23.24 -9.91
N GLN A 1068 28.31 -21.93 -9.75
CA GLN A 1068 27.57 -21.36 -8.60
C GLN A 1068 26.12 -21.85 -8.45
N TRP A 1069 25.51 -22.32 -9.54
CA TRP A 1069 24.11 -22.78 -9.55
C TRP A 1069 24.01 -24.31 -9.57
N HIS A 1070 25.13 -25.03 -9.53
CA HIS A 1070 25.17 -26.48 -9.65
C HIS A 1070 24.48 -27.17 -8.46
N LEU A 1071 23.60 -28.15 -8.75
CA LEU A 1071 22.84 -28.94 -7.77
C LEU A 1071 23.19 -30.43 -7.90
N PRO A 1072 24.28 -30.90 -7.27
CA PRO A 1072 24.78 -32.26 -7.47
C PRO A 1072 23.84 -33.34 -6.90
N GLU A 1073 23.04 -33.06 -5.86
CA GLU A 1073 22.11 -34.05 -5.34
C GLU A 1073 20.87 -34.20 -6.23
N ALA A 1074 20.44 -33.13 -6.93
CA ALA A 1074 19.39 -33.18 -7.94
C ALA A 1074 19.74 -34.12 -9.12
N GLU A 1075 21.00 -34.14 -9.56
CA GLU A 1075 21.45 -35.10 -10.61
C GLU A 1075 21.30 -36.57 -10.15
N LYS A 1076 21.51 -36.84 -8.85
CA LYS A 1076 21.31 -38.18 -8.27
C LYS A 1076 19.82 -38.53 -8.18
N GLU A 1077 18.96 -37.54 -7.93
CA GLU A 1077 17.50 -37.68 -7.96
C GLU A 1077 17.01 -38.13 -9.36
N ALA A 1078 17.61 -37.58 -10.44
CA ALA A 1078 17.31 -38.01 -11.80
C ALA A 1078 17.56 -39.52 -11.99
N ALA A 1079 18.71 -40.02 -11.51
CA ALA A 1079 19.05 -41.43 -11.59
C ALA A 1079 18.07 -42.32 -10.82
N TYR A 1080 17.60 -41.87 -9.65
CA TYR A 1080 16.56 -42.57 -8.89
C TYR A 1080 15.23 -42.64 -9.65
N LEU A 1081 14.79 -41.53 -10.25
CA LEU A 1081 13.53 -41.45 -10.99
C LEU A 1081 13.54 -42.34 -12.25
N ILE A 1082 14.66 -42.36 -12.97
CA ILE A 1082 14.86 -43.23 -14.13
C ILE A 1082 14.78 -44.70 -13.70
N LYS A 1083 15.48 -45.06 -12.62
CA LYS A 1083 15.49 -46.43 -12.10
C LYS A 1083 14.11 -46.89 -11.60
N THR A 1084 13.39 -46.03 -10.90
CA THR A 1084 12.15 -46.38 -10.19
C THR A 1084 10.92 -46.31 -11.09
N PHE A 1085 10.84 -45.30 -11.95
CA PHE A 1085 9.64 -44.99 -12.74
C PHE A 1085 9.86 -45.07 -14.25
N GLN A 1086 11.07 -45.40 -14.71
CA GLN A 1086 11.45 -45.31 -16.13
C GLN A 1086 11.10 -43.94 -16.71
N SER A 1087 11.42 -42.89 -15.94
CA SER A 1087 11.07 -41.52 -16.31
C SER A 1087 11.89 -41.03 -17.50
N ALA A 1088 11.25 -40.28 -18.39
CA ALA A 1088 11.91 -39.60 -19.49
C ALA A 1088 12.34 -38.18 -19.07
N GLU A 1089 13.52 -37.75 -19.51
CA GLU A 1089 14.00 -36.37 -19.33
C GLU A 1089 13.16 -35.41 -20.19
N VAL A 1090 12.68 -34.34 -19.58
CA VAL A 1090 12.17 -33.16 -20.28
C VAL A 1090 13.33 -32.20 -20.41
N VAL A 1091 13.64 -31.81 -21.64
CA VAL A 1091 14.68 -30.82 -21.89
C VAL A 1091 14.35 -29.56 -21.06
N PRO A 1092 15.28 -29.08 -20.22
CA PRO A 1092 15.02 -28.04 -19.23
C PRO A 1092 15.00 -26.63 -19.86
N HIS A 1093 14.09 -26.46 -20.83
CA HIS A 1093 13.77 -25.22 -21.53
C HIS A 1093 12.25 -25.00 -21.55
N GLU A 1094 11.85 -23.74 -21.62
CA GLU A 1094 10.46 -23.29 -21.45
C GLU A 1094 9.56 -23.87 -22.54
N ALA A 1095 10.05 -23.96 -23.78
CA ALA A 1095 9.29 -24.43 -24.92
C ALA A 1095 8.90 -25.91 -24.79
N GLU A 1096 9.83 -26.75 -24.35
CA GLU A 1096 9.66 -28.19 -24.19
C GLU A 1096 8.76 -28.52 -22.99
N LEU A 1097 8.95 -27.81 -21.87
CA LEU A 1097 8.06 -27.91 -20.72
C LEU A 1097 6.63 -27.48 -21.08
N THR A 1098 6.48 -26.34 -21.76
CA THR A 1098 5.18 -25.84 -22.22
C THR A 1098 4.52 -26.82 -23.21
N SER A 1099 5.31 -27.43 -24.10
CA SER A 1099 4.83 -28.46 -25.03
C SER A 1099 4.28 -29.69 -24.30
N LEU A 1100 4.99 -30.18 -23.28
CA LEU A 1100 4.53 -31.30 -22.45
C LEU A 1100 3.24 -30.95 -21.69
N LEU A 1101 3.18 -29.78 -21.05
CA LEU A 1101 1.99 -29.32 -20.31
C LEU A 1101 0.78 -29.10 -21.24
N ASN A 1102 1.01 -28.72 -22.49
CA ASN A 1102 -0.03 -28.55 -23.48
C ASN A 1102 -0.49 -29.86 -24.14
N THR A 1103 0.21 -30.97 -23.90
CA THR A 1103 -0.16 -32.27 -24.44
C THR A 1103 -1.27 -32.89 -23.58
N PRO A 1104 -2.48 -33.12 -24.12
CA PRO A 1104 -3.58 -33.72 -23.37
C PRO A 1104 -3.18 -35.08 -22.81
N ALA A 1105 -3.33 -35.25 -21.50
CA ALA A 1105 -2.87 -36.44 -20.78
C ALA A 1105 -1.41 -36.82 -21.11
N GLY A 1106 -0.53 -35.82 -21.23
CA GLY A 1106 0.87 -36.01 -21.60
C GLY A 1106 1.63 -36.93 -20.64
N PHE A 1107 1.37 -36.82 -19.34
CA PHE A 1107 2.10 -37.53 -18.29
C PHE A 1107 1.21 -38.00 -17.14
N ASP A 1108 1.65 -39.03 -16.43
CA ASP A 1108 1.10 -39.47 -15.15
C ASP A 1108 1.86 -38.80 -13.98
N LEU A 1109 3.17 -38.60 -14.11
CA LEU A 1109 4.06 -37.98 -13.11
C LEU A 1109 5.01 -37.01 -13.79
N LEU A 1110 5.12 -35.79 -13.27
CA LEU A 1110 6.13 -34.82 -13.66
C LEU A 1110 6.86 -34.30 -12.41
N HIS A 1111 8.17 -34.50 -12.37
CA HIS A 1111 9.03 -34.13 -11.26
C HIS A 1111 10.03 -33.04 -11.67
N PHE A 1112 10.24 -32.05 -10.82
CA PHE A 1112 11.23 -30.99 -10.99
C PHE A 1112 12.23 -31.01 -9.84
N ALA A 1113 13.52 -30.84 -10.14
CA ALA A 1113 14.53 -30.51 -9.13
C ALA A 1113 15.41 -29.38 -9.67
N CYS A 1114 15.22 -28.16 -9.14
CA CYS A 1114 15.81 -26.94 -9.68
C CYS A 1114 15.77 -25.80 -8.64
N HIS A 1115 16.33 -24.63 -8.97
CA HIS A 1115 16.09 -23.42 -8.17
C HIS A 1115 14.66 -22.89 -8.39
N GLY A 1116 14.07 -22.34 -7.35
CA GLY A 1116 12.74 -21.75 -7.37
C GLY A 1116 12.70 -20.48 -6.51
N VAL A 1117 11.84 -19.55 -6.90
CA VAL A 1117 11.61 -18.30 -6.16
C VAL A 1117 10.12 -18.07 -6.08
N ALA A 1118 9.60 -17.87 -4.87
CA ALA A 1118 8.22 -17.48 -4.65
C ALA A 1118 8.07 -16.72 -3.32
N GLU A 1119 7.44 -15.55 -3.38
CA GLU A 1119 7.16 -14.73 -2.20
C GLU A 1119 5.65 -14.56 -2.03
N SER A 1120 5.12 -14.72 -0.82
CA SER A 1120 3.67 -14.60 -0.57
C SER A 1120 3.11 -13.22 -0.89
N GLY A 1121 3.94 -12.16 -0.90
CA GLY A 1121 3.56 -10.80 -1.33
C GLY A 1121 3.61 -10.55 -2.84
N GLU A 1122 4.34 -11.37 -3.58
CA GLU A 1122 4.47 -11.29 -5.04
C GLU A 1122 4.20 -12.67 -5.68
N ILE A 1123 3.23 -13.42 -5.16
CA ILE A 1123 3.07 -14.84 -5.53
C ILE A 1123 2.77 -15.05 -7.03
N ALA A 1124 2.24 -14.02 -7.69
CA ALA A 1124 2.05 -13.92 -9.13
C ALA A 1124 3.36 -14.02 -9.94
N ARG A 1125 4.51 -13.80 -9.29
CA ARG A 1125 5.84 -13.88 -9.91
C ARG A 1125 6.60 -15.14 -9.54
N ALA A 1126 5.94 -16.13 -8.93
CA ALA A 1126 6.56 -17.41 -8.63
C ALA A 1126 7.12 -18.05 -9.91
N GLU A 1127 8.38 -18.49 -9.86
CA GLU A 1127 9.10 -18.99 -11.02
C GLU A 1127 10.11 -20.09 -10.67
N LEU A 1128 10.41 -20.93 -11.66
CA LEU A 1128 11.43 -21.98 -11.61
C LEU A 1128 12.58 -21.61 -12.55
N MET A 1129 13.81 -21.77 -12.10
CA MET A 1129 14.99 -21.53 -12.92
C MET A 1129 15.32 -22.76 -13.76
N LEU A 1130 15.21 -22.61 -15.08
CA LEU A 1130 15.55 -23.61 -16.08
C LEU A 1130 17.04 -23.54 -16.47
N GLU A 1131 17.51 -24.39 -17.39
CA GLU A 1131 18.94 -24.57 -17.65
C GLU A 1131 19.63 -23.31 -18.19
N GLY A 1132 18.91 -22.48 -18.94
CA GLY A 1132 19.47 -21.26 -19.52
C GLY A 1132 20.57 -21.57 -20.55
N ARG A 1133 21.43 -20.58 -20.83
CA ARG A 1133 22.54 -20.77 -21.78
C ARG A 1133 23.70 -19.81 -21.54
N LEU A 1134 24.89 -20.22 -21.95
CA LEU A 1134 26.03 -19.33 -22.10
C LEU A 1134 25.87 -18.51 -23.39
N VAL A 1135 25.85 -17.19 -23.28
CA VAL A 1135 25.74 -16.25 -24.40
C VAL A 1135 27.08 -15.57 -24.61
N GLY A 1136 27.58 -15.60 -25.85
CA GLY A 1136 28.85 -15.01 -26.24
C GLY A 1136 29.83 -16.04 -26.82
N THR A 1137 31.00 -15.57 -27.25
CA THR A 1137 32.09 -16.41 -27.76
C THR A 1137 33.15 -16.61 -26.67
N PRO A 1138 33.71 -17.82 -26.51
CA PRO A 1138 34.80 -18.04 -25.55
C PRO A 1138 35.94 -17.03 -25.80
N PRO A 1139 36.52 -16.43 -24.74
CA PRO A 1139 36.29 -16.68 -23.32
C PRO A 1139 35.21 -15.80 -22.65
N HIS A 1140 34.57 -14.87 -23.38
CA HIS A 1140 33.62 -13.89 -22.84
C HIS A 1140 32.17 -14.37 -22.90
N GLN A 1141 31.88 -15.48 -22.23
CA GLN A 1141 30.53 -16.03 -22.14
C GLN A 1141 29.86 -15.61 -20.83
N THR A 1142 28.67 -15.01 -20.93
CA THR A 1142 27.83 -14.68 -19.78
C THR A 1142 26.71 -15.70 -19.67
N TYR A 1143 26.41 -16.18 -18.47
CA TYR A 1143 25.30 -17.09 -18.25
C TYR A 1143 23.96 -16.35 -18.21
N SER A 1144 23.13 -16.59 -19.22
CA SER A 1144 21.77 -16.10 -19.31
C SER A 1144 20.84 -17.13 -18.66
N THR A 1145 20.21 -16.77 -17.55
CA THR A 1145 19.23 -17.63 -16.88
C THR A 1145 17.93 -17.69 -17.69
N GLU A 1146 17.27 -18.83 -17.71
CA GLU A 1146 15.92 -19.00 -18.26
C GLU A 1146 14.97 -19.33 -17.11
N ARG A 1147 13.74 -18.82 -17.13
CA ARG A 1147 12.80 -18.94 -16.02
C ARG A 1147 11.42 -19.35 -16.52
N PHE A 1148 10.79 -20.29 -15.82
CA PHE A 1148 9.42 -20.72 -16.09
C PHE A 1148 8.47 -20.17 -15.03
N ARG A 1149 7.59 -19.26 -15.44
CA ARG A 1149 6.66 -18.55 -14.55
C ARG A 1149 5.37 -19.33 -14.34
N VAL A 1150 4.78 -19.20 -13.16
CA VAL A 1150 3.50 -19.85 -12.80
C VAL A 1150 2.35 -19.53 -13.76
N ASP A 1151 2.35 -18.33 -14.37
CA ASP A 1151 1.33 -17.85 -15.31
C ASP A 1151 1.13 -18.80 -16.52
N HIS A 1152 2.18 -19.51 -16.94
CA HIS A 1152 2.11 -20.49 -18.03
C HIS A 1152 1.18 -21.67 -17.69
N ILE A 1153 1.12 -22.05 -16.40
CA ILE A 1153 0.23 -23.10 -15.92
C ILE A 1153 -1.19 -22.54 -15.76
N GLU A 1154 -1.34 -21.32 -15.22
CA GLU A 1154 -2.65 -20.73 -14.99
C GLU A 1154 -3.45 -20.52 -16.29
N HIS A 1155 -2.76 -20.16 -17.37
CA HIS A 1155 -3.34 -20.00 -18.70
C HIS A 1155 -3.28 -21.26 -19.57
N GLY A 1156 -2.67 -22.35 -19.09
CA GLY A 1156 -2.57 -23.63 -19.78
C GLY A 1156 -3.86 -24.46 -19.82
N PRO A 1157 -3.89 -25.59 -20.56
CA PRO A 1157 -5.04 -26.48 -20.62
C PRO A 1157 -5.25 -27.28 -19.32
N ARG A 1158 -6.39 -27.98 -19.22
CA ARG A 1158 -6.59 -28.99 -18.17
C ARG A 1158 -5.61 -30.16 -18.37
N LEU A 1159 -5.07 -30.65 -17.26
CA LEU A 1159 -4.08 -31.73 -17.20
C LEU A 1159 -4.71 -33.09 -16.85
N ASP A 1160 -5.95 -33.13 -16.38
CA ASP A 1160 -6.68 -34.36 -16.09
C ASP A 1160 -7.33 -35.00 -17.33
N HIS A 1161 -7.56 -36.31 -17.27
CA HIS A 1161 -8.07 -37.08 -18.42
C HIS A 1161 -9.61 -37.13 -18.46
N PRO A 1162 -10.29 -36.60 -19.50
CA PRO A 1162 -11.76 -36.50 -19.54
C PRO A 1162 -12.50 -37.85 -19.48
N THR A 1163 -11.89 -38.92 -20.00
CA THR A 1163 -12.52 -40.25 -20.13
C THR A 1163 -11.86 -41.34 -19.29
N GLY A 1164 -10.91 -40.98 -18.41
CA GLY A 1164 -10.01 -41.95 -17.76
C GLY A 1164 -9.86 -41.79 -16.25
N GLY A 1165 -10.44 -40.73 -15.65
CA GLY A 1165 -10.44 -40.51 -14.20
C GLY A 1165 -9.05 -40.31 -13.57
N VAL A 1166 -8.00 -40.19 -14.36
CA VAL A 1166 -6.61 -40.11 -13.85
C VAL A 1166 -6.18 -38.67 -13.74
N ARG A 1167 -5.68 -38.35 -12.53
CA ARG A 1167 -5.18 -37.04 -12.14
C ARG A 1167 -3.67 -37.12 -11.91
N PRO A 1168 -2.85 -36.28 -12.59
CA PRO A 1168 -1.39 -36.38 -12.53
C PRO A 1168 -0.77 -36.14 -11.15
N ILE A 1169 0.47 -36.59 -10.97
CA ILE A 1169 1.35 -36.29 -9.85
C ILE A 1169 2.33 -35.19 -10.28
N ILE A 1170 2.40 -34.10 -9.52
CA ILE A 1170 3.40 -33.04 -9.68
C ILE A 1170 4.23 -32.96 -8.40
N VAL A 1171 5.55 -33.04 -8.53
CA VAL A 1171 6.49 -32.79 -7.41
C VAL A 1171 7.49 -31.75 -7.86
N ILE A 1172 7.54 -30.62 -7.16
CA ILE A 1172 8.50 -29.54 -7.41
C ILE A 1172 9.47 -29.47 -6.24
N ASN A 1173 10.62 -30.09 -6.40
CA ASN A 1173 11.72 -30.07 -5.46
C ASN A 1173 12.57 -28.81 -5.65
N ALA A 1174 12.02 -27.67 -5.25
CA ALA A 1174 12.66 -26.36 -5.36
C ALA A 1174 12.27 -25.47 -4.17
N CYS A 1175 13.15 -24.53 -3.81
CA CYS A 1175 12.92 -23.60 -2.70
C CYS A 1175 11.65 -22.76 -2.92
N GLN A 1176 10.91 -22.50 -1.84
CA GLN A 1176 9.82 -21.50 -1.72
C GLN A 1176 8.55 -21.71 -2.57
N VAL A 1177 8.58 -22.49 -3.65
CA VAL A 1177 7.45 -22.65 -4.59
C VAL A 1177 6.23 -23.39 -4.05
N GLY A 1178 6.32 -23.92 -2.82
CA GLY A 1178 5.19 -24.42 -2.03
C GLY A 1178 4.37 -23.32 -1.35
N ARG A 1179 4.84 -22.07 -1.34
CA ARG A 1179 4.11 -20.92 -0.79
C ARG A 1179 2.86 -20.62 -1.61
N ALA A 1180 1.86 -20.10 -0.92
CA ALA A 1180 0.71 -19.45 -1.51
C ALA A 1180 0.63 -18.00 -1.00
N GLY A 1181 -0.13 -17.16 -1.68
CA GLY A 1181 -0.30 -15.76 -1.34
C GLY A 1181 -1.46 -15.12 -2.08
N TYR A 1182 -1.74 -13.86 -1.81
CA TYR A 1182 -2.76 -13.12 -2.57
C TYR A 1182 -2.21 -12.65 -3.93
N HIS A 1183 -3.01 -12.90 -4.95
CA HIS A 1183 -2.95 -12.40 -6.32
C HIS A 1183 -3.97 -11.25 -6.48
N LEU A 1184 -3.99 -10.58 -7.65
CA LEU A 1184 -4.83 -9.42 -7.96
C LEU A 1184 -6.29 -9.50 -7.48
N THR A 1185 -6.95 -10.65 -7.65
CA THR A 1185 -8.36 -10.86 -7.26
C THR A 1185 -8.61 -12.20 -6.57
N SER A 1186 -7.56 -12.94 -6.23
CA SER A 1186 -7.69 -14.30 -5.67
C SER A 1186 -6.38 -14.78 -5.05
N ILE A 1187 -6.27 -16.02 -4.59
CA ILE A 1187 -4.99 -16.60 -4.12
C ILE A 1187 -4.19 -17.16 -5.32
N GLY A 1188 -2.87 -17.02 -5.36
CA GLY A 1188 -1.99 -17.55 -6.42
C GLY A 1188 -0.97 -18.59 -5.93
N GLY A 1189 -0.09 -19.02 -6.84
CA GLY A 1189 1.04 -19.93 -6.56
C GLY A 1189 0.93 -21.29 -7.26
N PHE A 1190 2.06 -22.00 -7.39
CA PHE A 1190 2.15 -23.25 -8.16
C PHE A 1190 1.16 -24.32 -7.71
N ALA A 1191 0.96 -24.48 -6.39
CA ALA A 1191 0.00 -25.44 -5.85
C ALA A 1191 -1.40 -25.20 -6.40
N ARG A 1192 -1.88 -23.95 -6.36
CA ARG A 1192 -3.21 -23.60 -6.85
C ARG A 1192 -3.31 -23.67 -8.36
N ALA A 1193 -2.28 -23.22 -9.09
CA ALA A 1193 -2.24 -23.31 -10.54
C ALA A 1193 -2.41 -24.76 -11.01
N PHE A 1194 -1.61 -25.69 -10.50
CA PHE A 1194 -1.69 -27.11 -10.88
C PHE A 1194 -2.97 -27.80 -10.42
N LEU A 1195 -3.39 -27.61 -9.16
CA LEU A 1195 -4.59 -28.26 -8.63
C LEU A 1195 -5.85 -27.86 -9.40
N ARG A 1196 -5.97 -26.59 -9.83
CA ARG A 1196 -7.09 -26.13 -10.67
C ARG A 1196 -7.08 -26.70 -12.09
N LYS A 1197 -5.92 -27.16 -12.57
CA LYS A 1197 -5.81 -27.90 -13.84
C LYS A 1197 -6.08 -29.40 -13.70
N GLY A 1198 -6.50 -29.88 -12.53
CA GLY A 1198 -6.91 -31.28 -12.33
C GLY A 1198 -5.80 -32.21 -11.83
N VAL A 1199 -4.68 -31.66 -11.35
CA VAL A 1199 -3.62 -32.44 -10.68
C VAL A 1199 -4.16 -33.13 -9.42
N GLY A 1200 -3.75 -34.38 -9.20
CA GLY A 1200 -4.26 -35.25 -8.13
C GLY A 1200 -3.37 -35.29 -6.89
N LEU A 1201 -2.07 -35.06 -7.07
CA LEU A 1201 -1.06 -34.91 -6.02
C LEU A 1201 -0.12 -33.78 -6.40
N PHE A 1202 0.06 -32.81 -5.50
CA PHE A 1202 1.05 -31.74 -5.64
C PHE A 1202 1.94 -31.66 -4.41
N VAL A 1203 3.27 -31.61 -4.59
CA VAL A 1203 4.26 -31.52 -3.51
C VAL A 1203 5.28 -30.45 -3.84
N ALA A 1204 5.56 -29.53 -2.90
CA ALA A 1204 6.57 -28.50 -3.05
C ALA A 1204 7.07 -27.95 -1.70
N ALA A 1205 8.25 -27.32 -1.66
CA ALA A 1205 8.81 -26.74 -0.44
C ALA A 1205 8.43 -25.26 -0.25
N SER A 1206 8.02 -24.89 0.96
CA SER A 1206 7.55 -23.53 1.31
C SER A 1206 8.65 -22.58 1.77
N TRP A 1207 9.89 -23.05 1.92
CA TRP A 1207 11.08 -22.23 2.20
C TRP A 1207 12.33 -22.92 1.64
N ALA A 1208 13.51 -22.33 1.82
CA ALA A 1208 14.77 -22.92 1.39
C ALA A 1208 15.03 -24.30 2.04
N VAL A 1209 15.54 -25.23 1.22
CA VAL A 1209 15.82 -26.62 1.61
C VAL A 1209 17.25 -27.01 1.27
N GLY A 1210 17.83 -27.92 2.04
CA GLY A 1210 19.18 -28.42 1.79
C GLY A 1210 19.16 -29.46 0.69
N ASP A 1211 20.14 -29.46 -0.21
CA ASP A 1211 20.17 -30.30 -1.41
C ASP A 1211 20.04 -31.81 -1.07
N GLN A 1212 20.81 -32.30 -0.09
CA GLN A 1212 20.79 -33.73 0.29
C GLN A 1212 19.52 -34.14 1.08
N PRO A 1213 19.05 -33.38 2.08
CA PRO A 1213 17.78 -33.67 2.75
C PRO A 1213 16.56 -33.55 1.84
N ALA A 1214 16.59 -32.64 0.86
CA ALA A 1214 15.55 -32.49 -0.15
C ALA A 1214 15.40 -33.76 -1.02
N ARG A 1215 16.51 -34.28 -1.57
CA ARG A 1215 16.49 -35.58 -2.26
C ARG A 1215 16.03 -36.71 -1.34
N THR A 1216 16.50 -36.73 -0.09
CA THR A 1216 16.12 -37.77 0.88
C THR A 1216 14.61 -37.79 1.12
N PHE A 1217 13.98 -36.62 1.21
CA PHE A 1217 12.53 -36.49 1.33
C PHE A 1217 11.82 -37.11 0.11
N THR A 1218 12.16 -36.68 -1.11
CA THR A 1218 11.47 -37.08 -2.33
C THR A 1218 11.68 -38.56 -2.67
N GLU A 1219 12.90 -39.08 -2.55
CA GLU A 1219 13.18 -40.51 -2.75
C GLU A 1219 12.43 -41.38 -1.75
N THR A 1220 12.37 -40.96 -0.48
CA THR A 1220 11.64 -41.71 0.55
C THR A 1220 10.14 -41.67 0.30
N LEU A 1221 9.59 -40.51 -0.07
CA LEU A 1221 8.17 -40.36 -0.41
C LEU A 1221 7.80 -41.34 -1.53
N TYR A 1222 8.56 -41.35 -2.63
CA TYR A 1222 8.31 -42.25 -3.74
C TYR A 1222 8.51 -43.72 -3.38
N ALA A 1223 9.58 -44.06 -2.66
CA ALA A 1223 9.84 -45.44 -2.24
C ALA A 1223 8.68 -46.01 -1.41
N ARG A 1224 8.11 -45.19 -0.51
CA ARG A 1224 6.98 -45.56 0.34
C ARG A 1224 5.69 -45.70 -0.46
N LEU A 1225 5.40 -44.76 -1.35
CA LEU A 1225 4.25 -44.87 -2.26
C LEU A 1225 4.33 -46.12 -3.15
N VAL A 1226 5.52 -46.43 -3.69
CA VAL A 1226 5.77 -47.65 -4.48
C VAL A 1226 5.62 -48.92 -3.64
N ALA A 1227 6.04 -48.88 -2.37
CA ALA A 1227 5.81 -49.97 -1.42
C ALA A 1227 4.33 -50.16 -1.04
N GLY A 1228 3.46 -49.26 -1.50
CA GLY A 1228 2.02 -49.34 -1.33
C GLY A 1228 1.50 -48.58 -0.13
N ASP A 1229 2.33 -47.81 0.60
CA ASP A 1229 1.91 -46.98 1.73
C ASP A 1229 0.91 -45.89 1.28
N THR A 1230 0.08 -45.38 2.21
CA THR A 1230 -0.77 -44.22 1.91
C THR A 1230 0.06 -42.96 1.75
N LEU A 1231 -0.48 -41.93 1.11
CA LEU A 1231 0.19 -40.64 0.97
C LEU A 1231 0.57 -40.03 2.33
N ALA A 1232 -0.31 -40.12 3.34
CA ALA A 1232 -0.01 -39.64 4.70
C ALA A 1232 1.16 -40.41 5.32
N GLN A 1233 1.15 -41.75 5.24
CA GLN A 1233 2.23 -42.61 5.74
C GLN A 1233 3.57 -42.33 5.03
N ALA A 1234 3.54 -42.22 3.70
CA ALA A 1234 4.69 -41.91 2.89
C ALA A 1234 5.27 -40.52 3.21
N THR A 1235 4.41 -39.53 3.42
CA THR A 1235 4.79 -38.17 3.81
C THR A 1235 5.46 -38.16 5.18
N VAL A 1236 4.87 -38.80 6.20
CA VAL A 1236 5.47 -38.89 7.54
C VAL A 1236 6.83 -39.57 7.51
N ALA A 1237 6.95 -40.68 6.77
CA ALA A 1237 8.22 -41.38 6.60
C ALA A 1237 9.28 -40.51 5.90
N ALA A 1238 8.89 -39.77 4.85
CA ALA A 1238 9.77 -38.86 4.13
C ALA A 1238 10.27 -37.71 5.01
N ARG A 1239 9.37 -37.11 5.80
CA ARG A 1239 9.70 -36.09 6.81
C ARG A 1239 10.71 -36.63 7.81
N GLU A 1240 10.45 -37.80 8.40
CA GLU A 1240 11.35 -38.39 9.39
C GLU A 1240 12.73 -38.76 8.81
N ALA A 1241 12.78 -39.22 7.55
CA ALA A 1241 14.03 -39.49 6.85
C ALA A 1241 14.84 -38.21 6.60
N ALA A 1242 14.20 -37.15 6.08
CA ALA A 1242 14.84 -35.86 5.87
C ALA A 1242 15.30 -35.21 7.19
N ARG A 1243 14.54 -35.36 8.28
CA ARG A 1243 14.91 -34.87 9.62
C ARG A 1243 16.20 -35.53 10.12
N LYS A 1244 16.36 -36.83 9.86
CA LYS A 1244 17.59 -37.58 10.19
C LYS A 1244 18.77 -37.22 9.30
N ALA A 1245 18.51 -36.71 8.10
CA ALA A 1245 19.53 -36.32 7.13
C ALA A 1245 20.22 -34.98 7.47
N GLY A 1246 19.66 -34.16 8.37
CA GLY A 1246 20.46 -33.21 9.14
C GLY A 1246 20.06 -31.74 9.11
N ASP A 1247 18.88 -31.35 8.62
CA ASP A 1247 18.41 -29.95 8.68
C ASP A 1247 16.88 -29.87 8.90
N ALA A 1248 16.30 -28.67 8.79
CA ALA A 1248 14.84 -28.46 8.92
C ALA A 1248 14.03 -28.61 7.63
N THR A 1249 14.63 -29.13 6.55
CA THR A 1249 13.96 -29.40 5.26
C THR A 1249 12.70 -30.25 5.42
N TRP A 1250 12.67 -31.12 6.44
CA TRP A 1250 11.58 -32.04 6.68
C TRP A 1250 10.21 -31.40 6.96
N LEU A 1251 10.14 -30.16 7.49
CA LEU A 1251 8.86 -29.45 7.64
C LEU A 1251 8.53 -28.53 6.45
N ALA A 1252 9.50 -28.28 5.56
CA ALA A 1252 9.36 -27.35 4.44
C ALA A 1252 8.31 -27.80 3.42
N TYR A 1253 8.18 -29.11 3.23
CA TYR A 1253 7.29 -29.63 2.20
C TYR A 1253 5.82 -29.49 2.59
N THR A 1254 5.08 -28.92 1.65
CA THR A 1254 3.63 -28.89 1.63
C THR A 1254 3.12 -29.96 0.68
N VAL A 1255 2.19 -30.81 1.15
CA VAL A 1255 1.66 -31.95 0.39
C VAL A 1255 0.16 -31.80 0.19
N TYR A 1256 -0.27 -31.67 -1.06
CA TYR A 1256 -1.67 -31.60 -1.44
C TYR A 1256 -2.14 -32.93 -2.05
N GLY A 1257 -3.15 -33.55 -1.46
CA GLY A 1257 -3.69 -34.82 -1.94
C GLY A 1257 -4.68 -35.46 -0.99
N ASN A 1258 -5.13 -36.68 -1.30
CA ASN A 1258 -5.93 -37.48 -0.37
C ASN A 1258 -4.97 -38.22 0.57
N PRO A 1259 -5.12 -38.13 1.90
CA PRO A 1259 -4.19 -38.77 2.83
C PRO A 1259 -4.12 -40.29 2.65
N ARG A 1260 -5.23 -40.90 2.19
CA ARG A 1260 -5.35 -42.33 1.91
C ARG A 1260 -5.08 -42.70 0.46
N ALA A 1261 -4.62 -41.75 -0.35
CA ALA A 1261 -4.20 -42.06 -1.71
C ALA A 1261 -3.09 -43.10 -1.71
N ARG A 1262 -3.18 -44.08 -2.62
CA ARG A 1262 -2.13 -45.07 -2.86
C ARG A 1262 -1.71 -45.04 -4.32
N LEU A 1263 -0.44 -45.32 -4.56
CA LEU A 1263 0.05 -45.58 -5.91
C LEU A 1263 -0.40 -46.98 -6.33
N THR A 1264 -1.14 -47.07 -7.43
CA THR A 1264 -1.57 -48.37 -7.98
C THR A 1264 -0.44 -48.99 -8.80
N ALA A 1265 -0.27 -50.31 -8.63
CA ALA A 1265 0.78 -51.07 -9.30
C ALA A 1265 0.65 -50.94 -10.82
N THR A 1266 1.78 -50.69 -11.46
CA THR A 1266 1.94 -50.52 -12.90
C THR A 1266 1.67 -51.85 -13.60
N SER A 1267 0.45 -52.01 -14.11
CA SER A 1267 0.16 -52.97 -15.20
C SER A 1267 -0.05 -52.21 -16.49
#